data_AF-T1GQR7-F1
#
_entry.id   AF-T1GQR7-F1
#
_cell.length_a   1.000
_cell.length_b   1.000
_cell.length_c   1.000
_cell.angle_alpha   90.00
_cell.angle_beta   90.00
_cell.angle_gamma   90.00
#
_symmetry.space_group_name_H-M   'P 1'
#
loop_
_entity.id
_entity.type
_entity.pdbx_description
1 polymer ?
#
loop_
_entity_poly.entity_id
_entity_poly.type
_entity_poly.pdbx_seq_one_letter_code
_entity_poly.pdbx_strand_id
1 'polypeptide(L)'
;MSSFIVGRTVALCFVMMTFVASCVDAQCSWEFLESATHIKCHLRILESQGLDLHIAGSADKLDIQCSDSLLYASELPTNAFIKLQKLNIEKIQLNTQNSVWGPAKSLEIFQDSFNSLKNLQYLDLSANNIRQLPEGIWCKSTQNLQVLNLTMNRLRTFDTIGFSVDDKVCSGSELQILDVSFNELRTVPENWGASRLLRLQQLNLQHNNITQISADAFTGLSSLRILNLSNNHLESLPNDIFANNKDLREVHLKNNELYDLPRGIFHHLEQLLILDLSGNQLTSHHVDNNTFSGLMRLIVLNLASNALTRIGAKTFKELYFLQILNLRNNSIGHIEEGTFLPLYNLHTLNLAENRLHTLDNKMFNGLFVLSKLTLSNNLINIIEDQAFQCTFKNLNQLTGLRLIDNRIGNLTKGMFAGMPRLSVLNLAKNNIQSIEIGTFDENIEIEAIRLDKNFLTNINGLFATLASLLWLNLSENHLTWFDYAFVPRNLKWLDIHGNYIEKLENYYKLQEEIHITTLDASHNRITEINKMAVPNSIELLFINNNMVTSIASNTFVDKMNLTRVDLYANMLSKVQLNSLRVAPSTTPEFYLGGNPFECDCSMNWLLTINNQSSSSRMYPKIMDLGNIECLMPHSRSEPIRLLTTLSTSDFVCKYDRFCPDTCHCCDFDNCNCEMVCPQNCSCFHDANWTTNIVDCGKQNLNTLPKKIPTGVTDLYLDALYLNGSNIVNIEHSTFTTMHTLEVLHLENNKLQTLEGYEFAHLSLLKELYLHNNLLNNIGNSTFAPLVSLQILRIDNNRLTSIPMWQFVTLQYRNSLQAISMGRNSWTCRCKFLQELTQFAYENTMIIQDPQDIYCVDGAIKRELDLNSSSSECVESLESTSSTGANQDQSNGYISLLAAVLVLIFLVVILIIGFVFRESLRMWLFAHYGVRVCESRFEDAGKLYDAIILHSARDYEFVCRNIATELEHGGPPFRLCIQQRDLPPEASHLQIVEASRASRKIILILTKNLLATEWTRPEFRSAFHEALRGCTNKLVIVEETEVSIPSNRISTCDRYFWDKLRFAIPIELSPRGNNYTLDHHERFKQPVSPGVIFRQAPPPPAYYPEDIEANYSSATTATPSPRPTRHMQPSSTLRPPSEHIYSSIESEYSAYDLDPNGQHNLHHQQQQQLLPSSYRQQLQQQHHLHNNRSSKINSMGLELNAHPSNWRNGPVVAPVHIRSGSGLSSGSGVNVNMNVSNAVAANPSSSSTSSSTNTTTTTTPQVGGSNNGQTFLV
;
A
#
# COMPACT_ATOMS: atom_id res chain seq x y z
N MET A 1 -32.13 -66.05 -23.42
CA MET A 1 -33.26 -65.80 -24.35
C MET A 1 -34.10 -64.67 -23.77
N SER A 2 -34.48 -63.63 -24.50
CA SER A 2 -33.99 -63.21 -25.83
C SER A 2 -34.15 -61.70 -26.00
N SER A 3 -33.06 -61.03 -26.36
CA SER A 3 -33.00 -59.65 -26.81
C SER A 3 -34.01 -59.33 -27.92
N PHE A 4 -34.55 -58.10 -27.94
CA PHE A 4 -34.24 -57.07 -28.95
C PHE A 4 -34.93 -55.73 -28.58
N ILE A 5 -34.59 -54.64 -29.28
CA ILE A 5 -35.24 -53.31 -29.21
C ILE A 5 -35.03 -52.46 -27.93
N VAL A 6 -33.77 -52.26 -27.51
CA VAL A 6 -33.24 -50.92 -27.19
C VAL A 6 -31.81 -50.88 -27.71
N GLY A 7 -31.50 -50.04 -28.70
CA GLY A 7 -30.24 -50.20 -29.44
C GLY A 7 -29.88 -49.10 -30.43
N ARG A 8 -30.09 -47.81 -30.08
CA ARG A 8 -29.64 -46.69 -30.93
C ARG A 8 -29.22 -45.41 -30.18
N THR A 9 -28.73 -45.55 -28.94
CA THR A 9 -28.39 -44.40 -28.07
C THR A 9 -27.11 -44.57 -27.22
N VAL A 10 -26.30 -45.59 -27.48
CA VAL A 10 -25.05 -45.87 -26.70
C VAL A 10 -23.78 -45.73 -27.56
N ALA A 11 -23.91 -45.69 -28.89
CA ALA A 11 -22.76 -45.69 -29.82
C ALA A 11 -21.89 -44.42 -29.75
N LEU A 12 -22.39 -43.27 -29.28
CA LEU A 12 -21.57 -42.07 -29.11
C LEU A 12 -20.66 -42.14 -27.86
N CYS A 13 -21.00 -42.91 -26.83
CA CYS A 13 -20.19 -43.00 -25.62
C CYS A 13 -19.10 -44.09 -25.68
N PHE A 14 -19.25 -45.09 -26.56
CA PHE A 14 -18.33 -46.24 -26.63
C PHE A 14 -17.18 -46.11 -27.63
N VAL A 15 -17.11 -45.02 -28.40
CA VAL A 15 -15.94 -44.68 -29.25
C VAL A 15 -14.93 -43.81 -28.48
N MET A 16 -15.33 -43.21 -27.35
CA MET A 16 -14.52 -42.29 -26.53
C MET A 16 -13.62 -42.97 -25.48
N MET A 17 -13.58 -44.31 -25.41
CA MET A 17 -12.92 -45.04 -24.30
C MET A 17 -11.94 -46.15 -24.71
N THR A 18 -11.67 -46.33 -26.01
CA THR A 18 -10.81 -47.43 -26.51
C THR A 18 -9.81 -47.01 -27.59
N PHE A 19 -9.13 -45.88 -27.39
CA PHE A 19 -7.90 -45.54 -28.15
C PHE A 19 -6.72 -45.07 -27.28
N VAL A 20 -6.68 -45.49 -26.01
CA VAL A 20 -5.50 -45.35 -25.13
C VAL A 20 -4.43 -46.41 -25.47
N ALA A 21 -3.99 -46.43 -26.74
CA ALA A 21 -3.08 -47.44 -27.28
C ALA A 21 -2.20 -46.98 -28.47
N SER A 22 -2.21 -45.70 -28.87
CA SER A 22 -1.23 -45.16 -29.85
C SER A 22 -1.16 -43.63 -29.85
N CYS A 23 -0.32 -43.04 -28.99
CA CYS A 23 0.04 -41.61 -29.04
C CYS A 23 1.43 -41.37 -28.41
N VAL A 24 2.46 -41.98 -29.01
CA VAL A 24 3.87 -41.65 -28.74
C VAL A 24 4.37 -40.58 -29.72
N ASP A 25 3.81 -40.54 -30.93
CA ASP A 25 4.30 -39.74 -32.07
C ASP A 25 3.47 -38.47 -32.37
N ALA A 26 2.65 -38.01 -31.43
CA ALA A 26 1.82 -36.81 -31.61
C ALA A 26 2.64 -35.53 -31.38
N GLN A 27 3.11 -34.90 -32.46
CA GLN A 27 3.90 -33.64 -32.42
C GLN A 27 3.20 -32.48 -31.68
N CYS A 28 1.85 -32.49 -31.66
CA CYS A 28 1.03 -31.42 -31.11
C CYS A 28 -0.12 -31.94 -30.22
N SER A 29 -0.41 -31.20 -29.14
CA SER A 29 -1.59 -31.35 -28.29
C SER A 29 -2.70 -30.40 -28.79
N TRP A 30 -3.91 -30.91 -29.04
CA TRP A 30 -4.96 -30.19 -29.76
C TRP A 30 -6.04 -29.61 -28.84
N GLU A 31 -6.39 -28.34 -29.09
CA GLU A 31 -7.44 -27.59 -28.41
C GLU A 31 -8.40 -27.01 -29.47
N PHE A 32 -9.69 -27.36 -29.40
CA PHE A 32 -10.73 -26.83 -30.30
C PHE A 32 -11.45 -25.68 -29.59
N LEU A 33 -11.50 -24.52 -30.24
CA LEU A 33 -12.09 -23.31 -29.66
C LEU A 33 -13.54 -23.14 -30.13
N GLU A 34 -14.17 -21.99 -29.81
CA GLU A 34 -15.64 -21.81 -29.89
C GLU A 34 -16.25 -21.92 -31.31
N SER A 35 -15.42 -21.99 -32.36
CA SER A 35 -15.85 -22.37 -33.70
C SER A 35 -15.08 -23.60 -34.20
N ALA A 36 -15.78 -24.51 -34.90
CA ALA A 36 -15.19 -25.76 -35.40
C ALA A 36 -14.12 -25.59 -36.51
N THR A 37 -13.78 -24.35 -36.86
CA THR A 37 -12.73 -23.99 -37.84
C THR A 37 -11.52 -23.31 -37.19
N HIS A 38 -11.64 -22.83 -35.95
CA HIS A 38 -10.52 -22.26 -35.19
C HIS A 38 -9.93 -23.33 -34.27
N ILE A 39 -8.71 -23.75 -34.58
CA ILE A 39 -8.00 -24.80 -33.84
C ILE A 39 -6.69 -24.25 -33.28
N LYS A 40 -6.41 -24.59 -32.03
CA LYS A 40 -5.15 -24.29 -31.34
C LYS A 40 -4.31 -25.54 -31.14
N CYS A 41 -3.01 -25.39 -31.36
CA CYS A 41 -2.01 -26.43 -31.37
C CYS A 41 -0.89 -26.09 -30.36
N HIS A 42 -0.81 -26.89 -29.29
CA HIS A 42 0.28 -26.85 -28.31
C HIS A 42 1.40 -27.80 -28.74
N LEU A 43 2.39 -27.27 -29.45
CA LEU A 43 3.54 -28.01 -29.97
C LEU A 43 4.50 -28.44 -28.86
N ARG A 44 4.90 -29.71 -28.89
CA ARG A 44 5.85 -30.27 -27.92
C ARG A 44 7.31 -30.17 -28.40
N ILE A 45 7.55 -30.46 -29.68
CA ILE A 45 8.84 -30.33 -30.35
C ILE A 45 8.58 -29.92 -31.80
N LEU A 46 9.31 -28.91 -32.29
CA LEU A 46 9.42 -28.60 -33.72
C LEU A 46 10.61 -29.42 -34.27
N GLU A 47 10.31 -30.58 -34.84
CA GLU A 47 11.32 -31.45 -35.45
C GLU A 47 11.74 -30.93 -36.83
N SER A 48 12.84 -31.46 -37.37
CA SER A 48 13.26 -31.21 -38.76
C SER A 48 12.34 -31.85 -39.82
N GLN A 49 11.32 -32.60 -39.38
CA GLN A 49 10.24 -33.18 -40.18
C GLN A 49 9.03 -32.25 -40.17
N GLY A 50 8.52 -31.88 -41.36
CA GLY A 50 7.40 -30.93 -41.49
C GLY A 50 6.14 -31.33 -40.70
N LEU A 51 5.51 -30.30 -40.11
CA LEU A 51 4.44 -30.36 -39.12
C LEU A 51 3.24 -31.22 -39.56
N ASP A 52 2.99 -32.31 -38.85
CA ASP A 52 1.93 -33.27 -39.17
C ASP A 52 0.61 -32.95 -38.46
N LEU A 53 -0.14 -32.02 -39.04
CA LEU A 53 -1.40 -31.54 -38.47
C LEU A 53 -2.61 -32.19 -39.17
N HIS A 54 -2.60 -33.52 -39.33
CA HIS A 54 -3.69 -34.29 -39.96
C HIS A 54 -5.09 -34.04 -39.36
N ILE A 55 -5.17 -33.53 -38.12
CA ILE A 55 -6.42 -33.19 -37.42
C ILE A 55 -7.00 -31.83 -37.87
N ALA A 56 -6.19 -30.92 -38.45
CA ALA A 56 -6.61 -29.58 -38.87
C ALA A 56 -7.45 -29.53 -40.17
N GLY A 57 -8.09 -30.65 -40.55
CA GLY A 57 -8.67 -30.91 -41.87
C GLY A 57 -9.77 -29.94 -42.37
N SER A 58 -10.26 -29.04 -41.52
CA SER A 58 -11.30 -28.04 -41.84
C SER A 58 -11.05 -26.67 -41.21
N ALA A 59 -9.81 -26.39 -40.81
CA ALA A 59 -9.47 -25.14 -40.12
C ALA A 59 -9.24 -23.96 -41.09
N ASP A 60 -9.75 -22.77 -40.71
CA ASP A 60 -9.47 -21.49 -41.34
C ASP A 60 -8.44 -20.66 -40.53
N LYS A 61 -8.48 -20.79 -39.20
CA LYS A 61 -7.50 -20.24 -38.25
C LYS A 61 -6.77 -21.34 -37.48
N LEU A 62 -5.44 -21.27 -37.51
CA LEU A 62 -4.54 -22.16 -36.78
C LEU A 62 -3.63 -21.37 -35.85
N ASP A 63 -3.84 -21.52 -34.54
CA ASP A 63 -2.94 -20.94 -33.52
C ASP A 63 -1.92 -22.00 -33.09
N ILE A 64 -0.64 -21.64 -33.08
CA ILE A 64 0.49 -22.50 -32.70
C ILE A 64 1.21 -21.84 -31.52
N GLN A 65 1.16 -22.52 -30.38
CA GLN A 65 1.85 -22.17 -29.15
C GLN A 65 2.82 -23.31 -28.81
N CYS A 66 4.03 -23.01 -28.32
CA CYS A 66 4.90 -24.04 -27.76
C CYS A 66 4.44 -24.41 -26.35
N SER A 67 4.36 -25.70 -26.04
CA SER A 67 4.08 -26.18 -24.68
C SER A 67 5.27 -25.91 -23.75
N ASP A 68 5.01 -25.55 -22.50
CA ASP A 68 6.02 -25.12 -21.52
C ASP A 68 7.05 -26.19 -21.13
N SER A 69 6.89 -27.43 -21.61
CA SER A 69 7.60 -28.61 -21.12
C SER A 69 8.94 -28.91 -21.80
N LEU A 70 9.16 -28.55 -23.08
CA LEU A 70 10.30 -29.04 -23.90
C LEU A 70 10.82 -28.02 -24.93
N LEU A 71 11.68 -27.09 -24.51
CA LEU A 71 12.15 -25.96 -25.34
C LEU A 71 13.48 -26.19 -26.08
N TYR A 72 13.49 -27.19 -26.98
CA TYR A 72 14.66 -27.51 -27.81
C TYR A 72 14.65 -26.97 -29.24
N ALA A 73 13.47 -26.64 -29.80
CA ALA A 73 13.37 -26.18 -31.18
C ALA A 73 13.36 -24.64 -31.28
N SER A 74 14.50 -24.08 -31.71
CA SER A 74 14.65 -22.66 -32.05
C SER A 74 14.47 -22.36 -33.54
N GLU A 75 14.08 -23.35 -34.36
CA GLU A 75 14.15 -23.30 -35.82
C GLU A 75 12.83 -23.68 -36.49
N LEU A 76 12.42 -22.93 -37.50
CA LEU A 76 11.27 -23.21 -38.37
C LEU A 76 11.77 -23.55 -39.78
N PRO A 77 11.95 -24.85 -40.12
CA PRO A 77 12.66 -25.29 -41.32
C PRO A 77 11.91 -24.99 -42.62
N THR A 78 12.65 -24.96 -43.74
CA THR A 78 12.10 -24.83 -45.09
C THR A 78 10.98 -25.83 -45.34
N ASN A 79 9.86 -25.37 -45.92
CA ASN A 79 8.65 -26.15 -46.12
C ASN A 79 8.01 -26.77 -44.85
N ALA A 80 8.22 -26.20 -43.65
CA ALA A 80 7.65 -26.69 -42.38
C ALA A 80 6.16 -27.05 -42.45
N PHE A 81 5.36 -26.28 -43.19
CA PHE A 81 3.90 -26.45 -43.31
C PHE A 81 3.44 -27.29 -44.52
N ILE A 82 4.35 -28.04 -45.19
CA ILE A 82 4.03 -28.73 -46.47
C ILE A 82 2.84 -29.70 -46.40
N LYS A 83 2.63 -30.35 -45.25
CA LYS A 83 1.47 -31.25 -45.05
C LYS A 83 0.14 -30.50 -45.00
N LEU A 84 0.17 -29.19 -44.73
CA LEU A 84 -1.00 -28.30 -44.68
C LEU A 84 -1.39 -27.74 -46.05
N GLN A 85 -0.62 -28.00 -47.12
CA GLN A 85 -0.86 -27.49 -48.48
C GLN A 85 -2.25 -27.83 -49.04
N LYS A 86 -2.94 -28.83 -48.48
CA LYS A 86 -4.30 -29.25 -48.87
C LYS A 86 -5.41 -28.53 -48.08
N LEU A 87 -5.08 -27.65 -47.14
CA LEU A 87 -5.99 -26.98 -46.22
C LEU A 87 -6.12 -25.49 -46.58
N ASN A 88 -7.32 -24.93 -46.40
CA ASN A 88 -7.59 -23.50 -46.65
C ASN A 88 -7.30 -22.66 -45.39
N ILE A 89 -6.06 -22.71 -44.90
CA ILE A 89 -5.64 -21.93 -43.74
C ILE A 89 -5.40 -20.48 -44.19
N GLU A 90 -6.25 -19.58 -43.71
CA GLU A 90 -6.20 -18.15 -44.02
C GLU A 90 -5.50 -17.35 -42.91
N LYS A 91 -5.45 -17.88 -41.68
CA LYS A 91 -4.85 -17.22 -40.52
C LYS A 91 -3.94 -18.16 -39.74
N ILE A 92 -2.70 -17.72 -39.50
CA ILE A 92 -1.75 -18.40 -38.60
C ILE A 92 -1.25 -17.43 -37.54
N GLN A 93 -1.25 -17.89 -36.29
CA GLN A 93 -0.51 -17.26 -35.20
C GLN A 93 0.56 -18.24 -34.71
N LEU A 94 1.81 -17.82 -34.66
CA LEU A 94 2.94 -18.57 -34.12
C LEU A 94 3.52 -17.75 -32.97
N ASN A 95 3.33 -18.18 -31.73
CA ASN A 95 3.90 -17.49 -30.58
C ASN A 95 4.60 -18.48 -29.65
N THR A 96 5.94 -18.43 -29.70
CA THR A 96 6.87 -19.25 -28.89
C THR A 96 7.16 -18.65 -27.52
N GLN A 97 6.81 -17.38 -27.29
CA GLN A 97 7.21 -16.58 -26.13
C GLN A 97 8.73 -16.61 -25.85
N ASN A 98 9.55 -16.83 -26.87
CA ASN A 98 11.02 -16.98 -26.78
C ASN A 98 11.73 -15.81 -26.06
N SER A 99 11.10 -14.64 -25.99
CA SER A 99 11.59 -13.48 -25.21
C SER A 99 11.62 -13.72 -23.70
N VAL A 100 10.71 -14.55 -23.17
CA VAL A 100 10.61 -14.95 -21.75
C VAL A 100 11.70 -15.95 -21.37
N TRP A 101 12.00 -16.89 -22.27
CA TRP A 101 12.94 -18.01 -22.07
C TRP A 101 14.43 -17.61 -22.14
N GLY A 102 14.71 -16.31 -22.21
CA GLY A 102 16.05 -15.71 -22.11
C GLY A 102 16.58 -15.13 -23.42
N PRO A 103 17.49 -14.13 -23.36
CA PRO A 103 17.89 -13.34 -24.53
C PRO A 103 18.58 -14.15 -25.64
N ALA A 104 19.07 -15.35 -25.33
CA ALA A 104 19.74 -16.25 -26.25
C ALA A 104 18.81 -17.16 -27.06
N LYS A 105 17.53 -17.31 -26.69
CA LYS A 105 16.54 -18.12 -27.40
C LYS A 105 15.78 -17.24 -28.40
N SER A 106 16.01 -17.43 -29.70
CA SER A 106 15.30 -16.76 -30.79
C SER A 106 14.62 -17.79 -31.69
N LEU A 107 13.49 -17.44 -32.31
CA LEU A 107 12.94 -18.21 -33.42
C LEU A 107 13.71 -17.82 -34.70
N GLU A 108 14.43 -18.77 -35.26
CA GLU A 108 15.11 -18.68 -36.54
C GLU A 108 14.21 -19.28 -37.62
N ILE A 109 13.95 -18.52 -38.68
CA ILE A 109 13.04 -18.91 -39.77
C ILE A 109 13.88 -19.09 -41.03
N PHE A 110 13.79 -20.27 -41.64
CA PHE A 110 14.50 -20.59 -42.88
C PHE A 110 13.79 -20.02 -44.12
N GLN A 111 14.51 -20.00 -45.24
CA GLN A 111 13.92 -19.65 -46.52
C GLN A 111 12.78 -20.62 -46.87
N ASP A 112 11.70 -20.08 -47.45
CA ASP A 112 10.54 -20.83 -47.95
C ASP A 112 9.78 -21.70 -46.92
N SER A 113 9.93 -21.45 -45.61
CA SER A 113 9.16 -22.16 -44.56
C SER A 113 7.64 -22.07 -44.75
N PHE A 114 7.14 -20.94 -45.26
CA PHE A 114 5.71 -20.67 -45.51
C PHE A 114 5.22 -20.98 -46.94
N ASN A 115 6.08 -21.44 -47.86
CA ASN A 115 5.80 -21.59 -49.31
C ASN A 115 4.62 -22.53 -49.68
N SER A 116 4.17 -23.36 -48.73
CA SER A 116 3.01 -24.24 -48.90
C SER A 116 1.66 -23.54 -48.66
N LEU A 117 1.64 -22.38 -47.99
CA LEU A 117 0.44 -21.74 -47.43
C LEU A 117 -0.12 -20.64 -48.34
N LYS A 118 -0.54 -21.03 -49.55
CA LYS A 118 -0.88 -20.08 -50.63
C LYS A 118 -2.09 -19.16 -50.35
N ASN A 119 -2.95 -19.52 -49.39
CA ASN A 119 -4.18 -18.79 -49.09
C ASN A 119 -4.08 -17.97 -47.78
N LEU A 120 -2.88 -17.88 -47.20
CA LEU A 120 -2.60 -17.15 -45.97
C LEU A 120 -2.82 -15.63 -46.16
N GLN A 121 -3.75 -15.07 -45.38
CA GLN A 121 -4.12 -13.65 -45.36
C GLN A 121 -3.66 -12.94 -44.07
N TYR A 122 -3.56 -13.66 -42.95
CA TYR A 122 -3.12 -13.13 -41.66
C TYR A 122 -1.99 -13.99 -41.10
N LEU A 123 -0.84 -13.37 -40.80
CA LEU A 123 0.30 -14.02 -40.15
C LEU A 123 0.75 -13.21 -38.93
N ASP A 124 0.72 -13.84 -37.77
CA ASP A 124 1.21 -13.30 -36.52
C ASP A 124 2.43 -14.10 -36.04
N LEU A 125 3.56 -13.40 -35.96
CA LEU A 125 4.85 -13.87 -35.44
C LEU A 125 5.26 -13.08 -34.19
N SER A 126 4.30 -12.62 -33.38
CA SER A 126 4.56 -11.83 -32.19
C SER A 126 5.33 -12.60 -31.09
N ALA A 127 6.08 -11.85 -30.27
CA ALA A 127 6.81 -12.33 -29.09
C ALA A 127 7.82 -13.49 -29.30
N ASN A 128 8.25 -13.73 -30.53
CA ASN A 128 9.12 -14.84 -30.92
C ASN A 128 10.63 -14.59 -30.73
N ASN A 129 11.02 -13.40 -30.25
CA ASN A 129 12.41 -12.96 -30.12
C ASN A 129 13.21 -13.09 -31.46
N ILE A 130 12.53 -12.91 -32.59
CA ILE A 130 13.13 -12.95 -33.93
C ILE A 130 14.10 -11.78 -34.05
N ARG A 131 15.33 -12.07 -34.51
CA ARG A 131 16.38 -11.07 -34.73
C ARG A 131 16.55 -10.69 -36.20
N GLN A 132 16.22 -11.63 -37.10
CA GLN A 132 16.26 -11.46 -38.55
C GLN A 132 15.34 -12.45 -39.25
N LEU A 133 14.82 -12.06 -40.40
CA LEU A 133 14.04 -12.87 -41.34
C LEU A 133 14.78 -12.98 -42.68
N PRO A 134 14.66 -14.09 -43.43
CA PRO A 134 15.26 -14.22 -44.76
C PRO A 134 14.74 -13.18 -45.75
N GLU A 135 15.62 -12.68 -46.63
CA GLU A 135 15.26 -11.63 -47.59
C GLU A 135 14.17 -12.11 -48.58
N GLY A 136 13.11 -11.32 -48.75
CA GLY A 136 12.05 -11.58 -49.71
C GLY A 136 11.13 -12.75 -49.38
N ILE A 137 11.19 -13.32 -48.16
CA ILE A 137 10.34 -14.43 -47.71
C ILE A 137 8.84 -14.11 -47.88
N TRP A 138 8.44 -12.84 -47.69
CA TRP A 138 7.06 -12.38 -47.83
C TRP A 138 6.60 -12.13 -49.28
N CYS A 139 7.54 -12.07 -50.23
CA CYS A 139 7.28 -11.49 -51.55
C CYS A 139 6.93 -12.52 -52.64
N LYS A 140 7.46 -13.75 -52.54
CA LYS A 140 7.16 -14.85 -53.48
C LYS A 140 6.14 -15.84 -52.94
N SER A 141 6.22 -16.14 -51.64
CA SER A 141 5.54 -17.28 -51.02
C SER A 141 4.18 -16.95 -50.42
N THR A 142 3.92 -15.68 -50.10
CA THR A 142 2.74 -15.23 -49.33
C THR A 142 2.11 -13.98 -49.96
N GLN A 143 1.88 -13.99 -51.28
CA GLN A 143 1.39 -12.80 -52.01
C GLN A 143 -0.01 -12.34 -51.57
N ASN A 144 -0.86 -13.28 -51.14
CA ASN A 144 -2.21 -13.03 -50.62
C ASN A 144 -2.24 -12.48 -49.17
N LEU A 145 -1.07 -12.31 -48.52
CA LEU A 145 -0.98 -11.87 -47.13
C LEU A 145 -1.42 -10.40 -47.00
N GLN A 146 -2.45 -10.14 -46.21
CA GLN A 146 -3.04 -8.83 -45.95
C GLN A 146 -2.56 -8.23 -44.63
N VAL A 147 -2.25 -9.06 -43.63
CA VAL A 147 -1.78 -8.62 -42.30
C VAL A 147 -0.54 -9.42 -41.89
N LEU A 148 0.52 -8.69 -41.51
CA LEU A 148 1.74 -9.26 -40.96
C LEU A 148 2.07 -8.57 -39.63
N ASN A 149 2.01 -9.34 -38.53
CA ASN A 149 2.39 -8.90 -37.18
C ASN A 149 3.76 -9.49 -36.80
N LEU A 150 4.76 -8.62 -36.60
CA LEU A 150 6.12 -8.94 -36.16
C LEU A 150 6.45 -8.31 -34.78
N THR A 151 5.44 -8.04 -33.95
CA THR A 151 5.61 -7.30 -32.68
C THR A 151 6.37 -8.06 -31.59
N MET A 152 6.95 -7.33 -30.64
CA MET A 152 7.68 -7.89 -29.48
C MET A 152 8.83 -8.83 -29.87
N ASN A 153 9.51 -8.50 -30.97
CA ASN A 153 10.71 -9.17 -31.46
C ASN A 153 11.96 -8.30 -31.22
N ARG A 154 13.10 -8.60 -31.84
CA ARG A 154 14.36 -7.83 -31.71
C ARG A 154 14.98 -7.52 -33.07
N LEU A 155 14.14 -7.13 -34.02
CA LEU A 155 14.52 -6.69 -35.36
C LEU A 155 15.22 -5.33 -35.24
N ARG A 156 16.37 -5.14 -35.89
CA ARG A 156 17.27 -3.98 -35.67
C ARG A 156 17.41 -3.03 -36.86
N THR A 157 17.21 -3.54 -38.07
CA THR A 157 17.18 -2.76 -39.31
C THR A 157 16.03 -3.24 -40.20
N PHE A 158 15.60 -2.44 -41.17
CA PHE A 158 14.53 -2.86 -42.07
C PHE A 158 14.97 -3.92 -43.10
N ASP A 159 16.25 -4.20 -43.25
CA ASP A 159 16.75 -5.37 -44.00
C ASP A 159 16.34 -6.67 -43.27
N THR A 160 16.30 -6.63 -41.93
CA THR A 160 15.98 -7.79 -41.08
C THR A 160 14.48 -8.14 -41.03
N ILE A 161 13.58 -7.34 -41.62
CA ILE A 161 12.12 -7.60 -41.59
C ILE A 161 11.62 -8.54 -42.73
N GLY A 162 12.50 -9.01 -43.62
CA GLY A 162 12.20 -10.09 -44.57
C GLY A 162 11.55 -9.69 -45.91
N PHE A 163 11.53 -8.40 -46.25
CA PHE A 163 11.19 -7.91 -47.59
C PHE A 163 12.47 -7.76 -48.42
N SER A 164 12.37 -7.93 -49.75
CA SER A 164 13.51 -7.73 -50.67
C SER A 164 13.57 -6.28 -51.16
N VAL A 165 14.79 -5.81 -51.47
CA VAL A 165 15.04 -4.47 -52.01
C VAL A 165 14.88 -4.42 -53.54
N ASP A 166 14.79 -5.58 -54.22
CA ASP A 166 14.44 -5.62 -55.66
C ASP A 166 12.92 -5.41 -55.86
N ASP A 167 12.57 -4.22 -56.35
CA ASP A 167 11.24 -3.80 -56.81
C ASP A 167 10.41 -4.93 -57.43
N LYS A 168 11.02 -5.73 -58.32
CA LYS A 168 10.32 -6.73 -59.13
C LYS A 168 9.87 -7.94 -58.33
N VAL A 169 10.43 -8.15 -57.14
CA VAL A 169 10.18 -9.33 -56.30
C VAL A 169 8.94 -9.13 -55.43
N CYS A 170 8.74 -7.92 -54.88
CA CYS A 170 7.69 -7.62 -53.88
C CYS A 170 6.46 -6.87 -54.43
N SER A 171 6.50 -6.40 -55.69
CA SER A 171 5.42 -5.60 -56.33
C SER A 171 4.02 -6.25 -56.38
N GLY A 172 3.91 -7.58 -56.15
CA GLY A 172 2.65 -8.34 -56.21
C GLY A 172 1.98 -8.61 -54.86
N SER A 173 2.37 -7.92 -53.79
CA SER A 173 1.87 -8.18 -52.43
C SER A 173 0.53 -7.49 -52.13
N GLU A 174 -0.38 -8.22 -51.49
CA GLU A 174 -1.69 -7.76 -51.01
C GLU A 174 -1.66 -7.14 -49.60
N LEU A 175 -0.47 -6.83 -49.05
CA LEU A 175 -0.33 -6.42 -47.66
C LEU A 175 -0.96 -5.05 -47.39
N GLN A 176 -1.89 -5.03 -46.43
CA GLN A 176 -2.64 -3.85 -45.98
C GLN A 176 -2.20 -3.37 -44.60
N ILE A 177 -1.76 -4.27 -43.71
CA ILE A 177 -1.29 -3.96 -42.36
C ILE A 177 0.08 -4.60 -42.13
N LEU A 178 1.06 -3.77 -41.76
CA LEU A 178 2.38 -4.22 -41.28
C LEU A 178 2.60 -3.67 -39.87
N ASP A 179 2.73 -4.57 -38.90
CA ASP A 179 3.11 -4.21 -37.53
C ASP A 179 4.51 -4.70 -37.20
N VAL A 180 5.40 -3.75 -36.92
CA VAL A 180 6.80 -3.94 -36.52
C VAL A 180 7.10 -3.17 -35.23
N SER A 181 6.06 -2.86 -34.44
CA SER A 181 6.19 -2.22 -33.13
C SER A 181 6.85 -3.13 -32.08
N PHE A 182 7.32 -2.55 -30.97
CA PHE A 182 8.03 -3.27 -29.91
C PHE A 182 9.24 -4.08 -30.44
N ASN A 183 10.14 -3.41 -31.14
CA ASN A 183 11.36 -3.98 -31.73
C ASN A 183 12.58 -3.06 -31.42
N GLU A 184 13.75 -3.34 -32.02
CA GLU A 184 15.00 -2.59 -31.79
C GLU A 184 15.40 -1.71 -33.01
N LEU A 185 14.44 -1.34 -33.87
CA LEU A 185 14.69 -0.57 -35.11
C LEU A 185 15.22 0.84 -34.81
N ARG A 186 16.21 1.31 -35.57
CA ARG A 186 16.93 2.58 -35.29
C ARG A 186 16.74 3.70 -36.31
N THR A 187 16.55 3.36 -37.58
CA THR A 187 16.38 4.34 -38.66
C THR A 187 15.42 3.76 -39.70
N VAL A 188 14.61 4.61 -40.34
CA VAL A 188 13.82 4.22 -41.51
C VAL A 188 14.56 4.72 -42.76
N PRO A 189 15.30 3.85 -43.49
CA PRO A 189 16.10 4.28 -44.62
C PRO A 189 15.24 4.55 -45.86
N GLU A 190 15.85 5.10 -46.91
CA GLU A 190 15.26 5.07 -48.25
C GLU A 190 15.18 3.60 -48.75
N ASN A 191 14.16 3.27 -49.55
CA ASN A 191 14.02 1.99 -50.24
C ASN A 191 14.12 0.73 -49.35
N TRP A 192 13.74 0.79 -48.07
CA TRP A 192 13.47 -0.41 -47.29
C TRP A 192 12.43 -1.28 -48.02
N GLY A 193 12.59 -2.61 -48.02
CA GLY A 193 11.89 -3.49 -48.98
C GLY A 193 10.35 -3.46 -48.97
N ALA A 194 9.74 -2.90 -47.92
CA ALA A 194 8.29 -2.69 -47.83
C ALA A 194 7.82 -1.25 -48.17
N SER A 195 8.73 -0.30 -48.41
CA SER A 195 8.43 1.11 -48.79
C SER A 195 7.59 1.30 -50.06
N ARG A 196 7.47 0.25 -50.89
CA ARG A 196 6.81 0.25 -52.19
C ARG A 196 5.55 -0.64 -52.24
N LEU A 197 5.04 -1.04 -51.08
CA LEU A 197 3.80 -1.81 -50.94
C LEU A 197 2.58 -0.91 -51.20
N LEU A 198 2.18 -0.82 -52.47
CA LEU A 198 1.12 0.08 -52.95
C LEU A 198 -0.25 -0.09 -52.25
N ARG A 199 -0.52 -1.24 -51.63
CA ARG A 199 -1.79 -1.54 -50.91
C ARG A 199 -1.71 -1.38 -49.39
N LEU A 200 -0.55 -1.01 -48.84
CA LEU A 200 -0.36 -0.84 -47.40
C LEU A 200 -1.18 0.35 -46.91
N GLN A 201 -2.08 0.08 -45.96
CA GLN A 201 -2.99 1.05 -45.34
C GLN A 201 -2.59 1.39 -43.90
N GLN A 202 -1.92 0.49 -43.19
CA GLN A 202 -1.46 0.70 -41.82
C GLN A 202 -0.01 0.26 -41.64
N LEU A 203 0.79 1.16 -41.05
CA LEU A 203 2.18 0.91 -40.67
C LEU A 203 2.37 1.28 -39.19
N ASN A 204 2.57 0.26 -38.36
CA ASN A 204 2.77 0.38 -36.93
C ASN A 204 4.28 0.18 -36.60
N LEU A 205 4.92 1.24 -36.10
CA LEU A 205 6.35 1.35 -35.79
C LEU A 205 6.60 1.79 -34.33
N GLN A 206 5.56 1.87 -33.50
CA GLN A 206 5.64 2.36 -32.13
C GLN A 206 6.56 1.51 -31.23
N HIS A 207 7.09 2.10 -30.15
CA HIS A 207 8.01 1.42 -29.22
C HIS A 207 9.21 0.75 -29.93
N ASN A 208 9.89 1.51 -30.79
CA ASN A 208 11.19 1.16 -31.35
C ASN A 208 12.25 2.15 -30.83
N ASN A 209 13.46 2.14 -31.40
CA ASN A 209 14.55 3.06 -31.08
C ASN A 209 14.80 4.05 -32.25
N ILE A 210 13.75 4.42 -33.00
CA ILE A 210 13.94 5.18 -34.26
C ILE A 210 14.34 6.62 -33.95
N THR A 211 15.50 7.05 -34.43
CA THR A 211 15.98 8.44 -34.30
C THR A 211 15.87 9.25 -35.58
N GLN A 212 15.90 8.59 -36.75
CA GLN A 212 15.91 9.25 -38.07
C GLN A 212 15.06 8.50 -39.11
N ILE A 213 14.46 9.27 -40.01
CA ILE A 213 13.63 8.82 -41.14
C ILE A 213 14.18 9.48 -42.41
N SER A 214 14.32 8.75 -43.51
CA SER A 214 14.66 9.33 -44.81
C SER A 214 13.47 10.06 -45.43
N ALA A 215 13.68 11.17 -46.12
CA ALA A 215 12.60 11.97 -46.73
C ALA A 215 11.70 11.16 -47.69
N ASP A 216 12.26 10.16 -48.38
CA ASP A 216 11.55 9.28 -49.30
C ASP A 216 11.09 7.94 -48.68
N ALA A 217 11.21 7.77 -47.37
CA ALA A 217 10.92 6.50 -46.67
C ALA A 217 9.48 5.98 -46.87
N PHE A 218 8.52 6.87 -47.17
CA PHE A 218 7.11 6.53 -47.39
C PHE A 218 6.59 6.87 -48.80
N THR A 219 7.46 7.31 -49.72
CA THR A 219 7.07 7.80 -51.06
C THR A 219 6.28 6.78 -51.89
N GLY A 220 6.53 5.47 -51.72
CA GLY A 220 5.78 4.40 -52.40
C GLY A 220 4.50 3.91 -51.68
N LEU A 221 4.20 4.40 -50.47
CA LEU A 221 3.06 3.95 -49.65
C LEU A 221 1.80 4.78 -49.94
N SER A 222 1.34 4.79 -51.19
CA SER A 222 0.27 5.68 -51.66
C SER A 222 -1.10 5.43 -51.01
N SER A 223 -1.39 4.19 -50.58
CA SER A 223 -2.65 3.84 -49.91
C SER A 223 -2.63 4.01 -48.37
N LEU A 224 -1.56 4.57 -47.81
CA LEU A 224 -1.35 4.63 -46.35
C LEU A 224 -2.38 5.54 -45.67
N ARG A 225 -3.08 4.99 -44.67
CA ARG A 225 -4.17 5.63 -43.90
C ARG A 225 -3.80 5.85 -42.44
N ILE A 226 -3.03 4.94 -41.85
CA ILE A 226 -2.61 4.99 -40.45
C ILE A 226 -1.09 4.83 -40.39
N LEU A 227 -0.40 5.79 -39.78
CA LEU A 227 1.02 5.72 -39.47
C LEU A 227 1.22 5.95 -37.97
N ASN A 228 1.82 4.98 -37.28
CA ASN A 228 2.12 5.10 -35.86
C ASN A 228 3.63 4.98 -35.60
N LEU A 229 4.24 6.10 -35.22
CA LEU A 229 5.65 6.27 -34.87
C LEU A 229 5.84 6.58 -33.37
N SER A 230 4.81 6.37 -32.55
CA SER A 230 4.80 6.79 -31.15
C SER A 230 5.83 6.04 -30.28
N ASN A 231 6.33 6.66 -29.20
CA ASN A 231 7.33 6.05 -28.31
C ASN A 231 8.61 5.64 -29.09
N ASN A 232 9.20 6.62 -29.76
CA ASN A 232 10.50 6.53 -30.44
C ASN A 232 11.38 7.73 -30.01
N HIS A 233 12.51 7.96 -30.67
CA HIS A 233 13.48 9.00 -30.34
C HIS A 233 13.64 10.02 -31.50
N LEU A 234 12.55 10.35 -32.19
CA LEU A 234 12.58 11.29 -33.32
C LEU A 234 12.78 12.73 -32.81
N GLU A 235 13.90 13.36 -33.17
CA GLU A 235 14.21 14.77 -32.87
C GLU A 235 13.48 15.77 -33.79
N SER A 236 13.25 15.38 -35.04
CA SER A 236 12.59 16.17 -36.08
C SER A 236 12.03 15.26 -37.18
N LEU A 237 11.23 15.83 -38.09
CA LEU A 237 10.74 15.15 -39.30
C LEU A 237 11.41 15.72 -40.56
N PRO A 238 11.66 14.91 -41.60
CA PRO A 238 12.11 15.42 -42.89
C PRO A 238 11.05 16.31 -43.55
N ASN A 239 11.50 17.28 -44.35
CA ASN A 239 10.61 18.02 -45.26
C ASN A 239 9.86 17.04 -46.18
N ASP A 240 8.59 17.35 -46.48
CA ASP A 240 7.76 16.67 -47.50
C ASP A 240 7.55 15.15 -47.34
N ILE A 241 7.94 14.55 -46.21
CA ILE A 241 7.81 13.11 -45.87
C ILE A 241 6.38 12.52 -46.04
N PHE A 242 5.36 13.36 -46.09
CA PHE A 242 3.95 12.97 -46.27
C PHE A 242 3.34 13.42 -47.61
N ALA A 243 4.10 14.07 -48.51
CA ALA A 243 3.56 14.71 -49.72
C ALA A 243 2.86 13.74 -50.69
N ASN A 244 3.24 12.45 -50.65
CA ASN A 244 2.67 11.38 -51.47
C ASN A 244 1.55 10.59 -50.76
N ASN A 245 1.41 10.70 -49.44
CA ASN A 245 0.55 9.86 -48.60
C ASN A 245 -0.80 10.56 -48.28
N LYS A 246 -1.45 11.09 -49.30
CA LYS A 246 -2.62 12.00 -49.18
C LYS A 246 -3.88 11.35 -48.60
N ASP A 247 -3.93 10.02 -48.58
CA ASP A 247 -5.01 9.21 -47.99
C ASP A 247 -4.85 9.00 -46.45
N LEU A 248 -3.79 9.56 -45.83
CA LEU A 248 -3.57 9.50 -44.38
C LEU A 248 -4.75 10.09 -43.60
N ARG A 249 -5.24 9.31 -42.65
CA ARG A 249 -6.32 9.62 -41.71
C ARG A 249 -5.82 9.77 -40.29
N GLU A 250 -4.75 9.05 -39.93
CA GLU A 250 -4.17 9.07 -38.60
C GLU A 250 -2.64 9.14 -38.67
N VAL A 251 -2.06 10.11 -37.97
CA VAL A 251 -0.62 10.24 -37.76
C VAL A 251 -0.37 10.35 -36.26
N HIS A 252 0.26 9.30 -35.70
CA HIS A 252 0.58 9.21 -34.28
C HIS A 252 2.08 9.34 -34.07
N LEU A 253 2.50 10.46 -33.49
CA LEU A 253 3.89 10.84 -33.17
C LEU A 253 4.09 11.04 -31.66
N LYS A 254 3.15 10.56 -30.85
CA LYS A 254 3.13 10.66 -29.38
C LYS A 254 4.43 10.16 -28.77
N ASN A 255 4.90 10.76 -27.69
CA ASN A 255 6.07 10.30 -26.94
C ASN A 255 7.33 10.18 -27.84
N ASN A 256 7.79 11.29 -28.38
CA ASN A 256 9.03 11.42 -29.15
C ASN A 256 9.84 12.61 -28.62
N GLU A 257 10.94 12.96 -29.28
CA GLU A 257 11.83 14.05 -28.88
C GLU A 257 11.70 15.27 -29.82
N LEU A 258 10.56 15.39 -30.53
CA LEU A 258 10.36 16.38 -31.59
C LEU A 258 10.47 17.79 -31.01
N TYR A 259 11.55 18.49 -31.34
CA TYR A 259 11.71 19.90 -31.00
C TYR A 259 11.40 20.82 -32.19
N ASP A 260 11.42 20.35 -33.43
CA ASP A 260 11.09 21.15 -34.62
C ASP A 260 10.10 20.42 -35.56
N LEU A 261 9.32 21.19 -36.32
CA LEU A 261 8.37 20.70 -37.33
C LEU A 261 8.54 21.52 -38.62
N PRO A 262 8.81 20.88 -39.78
CA PRO A 262 8.92 21.61 -41.04
C PRO A 262 7.66 22.42 -41.37
N ARG A 263 7.86 23.66 -41.82
CA ARG A 263 6.77 24.47 -42.38
C ARG A 263 6.15 23.75 -43.57
N GLY A 264 4.83 23.54 -43.54
CA GLY A 264 4.11 22.85 -44.61
C GLY A 264 3.89 21.35 -44.38
N ILE A 265 4.50 20.74 -43.37
CA ILE A 265 4.59 19.27 -43.20
C ILE A 265 3.26 18.51 -43.32
N PHE A 266 2.16 19.10 -42.86
CA PHE A 266 0.82 18.49 -42.89
C PHE A 266 -0.12 19.04 -43.99
N HIS A 267 0.28 20.03 -44.81
CA HIS A 267 -0.63 20.73 -45.74
C HIS A 267 -1.30 19.84 -46.78
N HIS A 268 -0.66 18.72 -47.17
CA HIS A 268 -1.19 17.79 -48.16
C HIS A 268 -2.15 16.74 -47.58
N LEU A 269 -2.38 16.73 -46.26
CA LEU A 269 -3.15 15.70 -45.55
C LEU A 269 -4.60 16.13 -45.31
N GLU A 270 -5.29 16.51 -46.39
CA GLU A 270 -6.70 16.94 -46.37
C GLU A 270 -7.67 15.87 -45.81
N GLN A 271 -7.26 14.60 -45.77
CA GLN A 271 -8.04 13.48 -45.26
C GLN A 271 -7.78 13.14 -43.78
N LEU A 272 -6.87 13.86 -43.11
CA LEU A 272 -6.46 13.58 -41.74
C LEU A 272 -7.62 13.83 -40.75
N LEU A 273 -7.84 12.86 -39.85
CA LEU A 273 -8.87 12.86 -38.81
C LEU A 273 -8.26 12.94 -37.41
N ILE A 274 -7.08 12.32 -37.20
CA ILE A 274 -6.37 12.30 -35.92
C ILE A 274 -4.90 12.70 -36.15
N LEU A 275 -4.43 13.67 -35.36
CA LEU A 275 -3.02 14.05 -35.25
C LEU A 275 -2.61 14.06 -33.77
N ASP A 276 -1.74 13.13 -33.38
CA ASP A 276 -1.16 13.09 -32.03
C ASP A 276 0.32 13.48 -32.06
N LEU A 277 0.63 14.62 -31.45
CA LEU A 277 1.96 15.20 -31.25
C LEU A 277 2.29 15.33 -29.76
N SER A 278 1.55 14.64 -28.89
CA SER A 278 1.72 14.76 -27.43
C SER A 278 3.00 14.13 -26.91
N GLY A 279 3.52 14.57 -25.77
CA GLY A 279 4.77 14.04 -25.21
C GLY A 279 5.96 14.32 -26.14
N ASN A 280 6.15 15.58 -26.51
CA ASN A 280 7.23 16.06 -27.38
C ASN A 280 7.81 17.38 -26.83
N GLN A 281 8.75 18.00 -27.54
CA GLN A 281 9.47 19.21 -27.11
C GLN A 281 9.02 20.47 -27.88
N LEU A 282 7.81 20.45 -28.46
CA LEU A 282 7.32 21.52 -29.33
C LEU A 282 7.06 22.81 -28.54
N THR A 283 7.50 23.94 -29.09
CA THR A 283 7.27 25.28 -28.51
C THR A 283 6.33 26.12 -29.38
N SER A 284 5.86 27.23 -28.83
CA SER A 284 5.06 28.25 -29.53
C SER A 284 5.74 28.88 -30.76
N HIS A 285 7.02 28.58 -31.03
CA HIS A 285 7.72 28.99 -32.24
C HIS A 285 7.64 27.97 -33.38
N HIS A 286 7.30 26.71 -33.07
CA HIS A 286 7.25 25.59 -34.02
C HIS A 286 5.79 25.23 -34.39
N VAL A 287 4.84 25.67 -33.55
CA VAL A 287 3.40 25.66 -33.82
C VAL A 287 2.96 27.08 -34.24
N ASP A 288 3.07 27.38 -35.54
CA ASP A 288 2.73 28.68 -36.12
C ASP A 288 1.33 28.70 -36.77
N ASN A 289 0.98 29.82 -37.42
CA ASN A 289 -0.32 30.02 -38.07
C ASN A 289 -0.55 29.13 -39.31
N ASN A 290 0.45 28.37 -39.75
CA ASN A 290 0.40 27.48 -40.90
C ASN A 290 0.64 26.01 -40.51
N THR A 291 1.24 25.67 -39.36
CA THR A 291 1.53 24.28 -38.95
C THR A 291 0.37 23.31 -39.21
N PHE A 292 -0.88 23.72 -38.97
CA PHE A 292 -2.09 22.91 -39.20
C PHE A 292 -2.94 23.33 -40.42
N SER A 293 -2.40 24.11 -41.36
CA SER A 293 -3.12 24.44 -42.61
C SER A 293 -3.41 23.18 -43.44
N GLY A 294 -4.51 23.20 -44.19
CA GLY A 294 -4.97 22.07 -45.01
C GLY A 294 -5.69 20.95 -44.25
N LEU A 295 -5.56 20.89 -42.91
CA LEU A 295 -6.15 19.85 -42.05
C LEU A 295 -7.66 20.05 -41.80
N MET A 296 -8.42 20.35 -42.85
CA MET A 296 -9.83 20.75 -42.78
C MET A 296 -10.74 19.67 -42.18
N ARG A 297 -10.38 18.40 -42.29
CA ARG A 297 -11.17 17.24 -41.80
C ARG A 297 -10.79 16.77 -40.39
N LEU A 298 -9.82 17.41 -39.74
CA LEU A 298 -9.27 16.97 -38.46
C LEU A 298 -10.34 16.98 -37.37
N ILE A 299 -10.52 15.84 -36.69
CA ILE A 299 -11.47 15.63 -35.59
C ILE A 299 -10.77 15.73 -34.23
N VAL A 300 -9.53 15.23 -34.14
CA VAL A 300 -8.72 15.20 -32.92
C VAL A 300 -7.35 15.81 -33.16
N LEU A 301 -6.98 16.77 -32.32
CA LEU A 301 -5.63 17.32 -32.23
C LEU A 301 -5.11 17.18 -30.79
N ASN A 302 -4.08 16.37 -30.62
CA ASN A 302 -3.43 16.17 -29.32
C ASN A 302 -2.03 16.80 -29.30
N LEU A 303 -1.87 17.82 -28.47
CA LEU A 303 -0.65 18.61 -28.24
C LEU A 303 -0.25 18.61 -26.76
N ALA A 304 -0.79 17.69 -25.96
CA ALA A 304 -0.50 17.62 -24.53
C ALA A 304 0.97 17.25 -24.23
N SER A 305 1.46 17.53 -23.02
CA SER A 305 2.85 17.24 -22.62
C SER A 305 3.88 17.78 -23.62
N ASN A 306 3.84 19.10 -23.83
CA ASN A 306 4.74 19.85 -24.72
C ASN A 306 5.23 21.15 -24.05
N ALA A 307 6.05 21.93 -24.75
CA ALA A 307 6.63 23.18 -24.27
C ALA A 307 5.92 24.44 -24.81
N LEU A 308 4.61 24.36 -25.11
CA LEU A 308 3.84 25.52 -25.56
C LEU A 308 3.70 26.54 -24.41
N THR A 309 3.88 27.81 -24.72
CA THR A 309 3.83 28.94 -23.77
C THR A 309 2.78 29.99 -24.11
N ARG A 310 2.33 30.02 -25.37
CA ARG A 310 1.23 30.84 -25.88
C ARG A 310 0.56 30.16 -27.07
N ILE A 311 -0.66 30.56 -27.40
CA ILE A 311 -1.35 30.17 -28.64
C ILE A 311 -1.79 31.43 -29.38
N GLY A 312 -1.55 31.48 -30.70
CA GLY A 312 -1.87 32.62 -31.55
C GLY A 312 -3.27 32.54 -32.15
N ALA A 313 -3.86 33.70 -32.43
CA ALA A 313 -5.26 33.83 -32.88
C ALA A 313 -5.57 33.14 -34.22
N LYS A 314 -4.57 32.67 -34.96
CA LYS A 314 -4.70 31.98 -36.24
C LYS A 314 -4.09 30.57 -36.27
N THR A 315 -3.61 30.04 -35.14
CA THR A 315 -3.03 28.67 -35.06
C THR A 315 -4.02 27.59 -35.53
N PHE A 316 -5.33 27.79 -35.28
CA PHE A 316 -6.38 26.81 -35.62
C PHE A 316 -7.34 27.28 -36.74
N LYS A 317 -6.92 28.22 -37.59
CA LYS A 317 -7.78 28.97 -38.55
C LYS A 317 -8.61 28.13 -39.55
N GLU A 318 -8.23 26.87 -39.77
CA GLU A 318 -8.79 25.95 -40.78
C GLU A 318 -9.38 24.65 -40.17
N LEU A 319 -9.36 24.48 -38.84
CA LEU A 319 -9.74 23.23 -38.16
C LEU A 319 -11.25 23.12 -37.89
N TYR A 320 -12.06 23.30 -38.94
CA TYR A 320 -13.51 23.49 -38.86
C TYR A 320 -14.30 22.26 -38.34
N PHE A 321 -13.74 21.06 -38.44
CA PHE A 321 -14.37 19.81 -37.99
C PHE A 321 -13.82 19.28 -36.66
N LEU A 322 -12.95 20.04 -35.98
CA LEU A 322 -12.28 19.62 -34.75
C LEU A 322 -13.29 19.47 -33.61
N GLN A 323 -13.34 18.27 -33.01
CA GLN A 323 -14.23 17.93 -31.90
C GLN A 323 -13.48 17.85 -30.56
N ILE A 324 -12.20 17.46 -30.59
CA ILE A 324 -11.35 17.30 -29.41
C ILE A 324 -10.02 18.05 -29.62
N LEU A 325 -9.73 18.99 -28.73
CA LEU A 325 -8.46 19.71 -28.65
C LEU A 325 -7.83 19.49 -27.26
N ASN A 326 -6.69 18.80 -27.22
CA ASN A 326 -5.96 18.50 -25.99
C ASN A 326 -4.64 19.27 -25.92
N LEU A 327 -4.54 20.17 -24.95
CA LEU A 327 -3.41 21.07 -24.69
C LEU A 327 -2.87 20.91 -23.25
N ARG A 328 -3.26 19.83 -22.55
CA ARG A 328 -2.87 19.53 -21.16
C ARG A 328 -1.36 19.48 -20.98
N ASN A 329 -0.85 19.78 -19.78
CA ASN A 329 0.57 19.67 -19.44
C ASN A 329 1.46 20.46 -20.42
N ASN A 330 1.23 21.76 -20.46
CA ASN A 330 2.04 22.71 -21.21
C ASN A 330 2.40 23.88 -20.27
N SER A 331 3.03 24.93 -20.80
CA SER A 331 3.34 26.14 -20.03
C SER A 331 2.56 27.36 -20.53
N ILE A 332 1.36 27.15 -21.08
CA ILE A 332 0.53 28.20 -21.68
C ILE A 332 0.09 29.17 -20.59
N GLY A 333 0.58 30.41 -20.68
CA GLY A 333 0.17 31.53 -19.83
C GLY A 333 -0.70 32.56 -20.53
N HIS A 334 -0.82 32.50 -21.86
CA HIS A 334 -1.60 33.44 -22.66
C HIS A 334 -2.17 32.78 -23.93
N ILE A 335 -3.41 33.12 -24.28
CA ILE A 335 -4.11 32.67 -25.49
C ILE A 335 -4.67 33.95 -26.14
N GLU A 336 -4.33 34.20 -27.41
CA GLU A 336 -4.75 35.44 -28.08
C GLU A 336 -6.26 35.50 -28.34
N GLU A 337 -6.85 36.70 -28.35
CA GLU A 337 -8.29 36.89 -28.59
C GLU A 337 -8.70 36.24 -29.92
N GLY A 338 -9.72 35.39 -29.88
CA GLY A 338 -10.30 34.77 -31.07
C GLY A 338 -9.65 33.45 -31.52
N THR A 339 -8.62 32.95 -30.82
CA THR A 339 -7.94 31.67 -31.10
C THR A 339 -8.90 30.49 -31.37
N PHE A 340 -10.04 30.45 -30.66
CA PHE A 340 -11.02 29.36 -30.76
C PHE A 340 -12.24 29.67 -31.63
N LEU A 341 -12.36 30.86 -32.22
CA LEU A 341 -13.48 31.24 -33.11
C LEU A 341 -13.72 30.28 -34.30
N PRO A 342 -12.70 29.68 -34.94
CA PRO A 342 -12.92 28.72 -36.04
C PRO A 342 -13.51 27.38 -35.59
N LEU A 343 -13.45 27.05 -34.29
CA LEU A 343 -13.66 25.71 -33.76
C LEU A 343 -15.14 25.45 -33.39
N TYR A 344 -16.06 25.79 -34.30
CA TYR A 344 -17.51 25.75 -34.05
C TYR A 344 -18.08 24.34 -33.82
N ASN A 345 -17.31 23.29 -34.10
CA ASN A 345 -17.64 21.88 -33.85
C ASN A 345 -16.95 21.30 -32.60
N LEU A 346 -16.23 22.10 -31.80
CA LEU A 346 -15.45 21.60 -30.67
C LEU A 346 -16.35 21.20 -29.49
N HIS A 347 -16.40 19.91 -29.19
CA HIS A 347 -17.17 19.35 -28.09
C HIS A 347 -16.34 19.27 -26.80
N THR A 348 -15.00 19.19 -26.92
CA THR A 348 -14.08 18.97 -25.79
C THR A 348 -12.82 19.82 -25.91
N LEU A 349 -12.53 20.60 -24.87
CA LEU A 349 -11.30 21.39 -24.73
C LEU A 349 -10.61 21.07 -23.40
N ASN A 350 -9.35 20.64 -23.47
CA ASN A 350 -8.54 20.34 -22.30
C ASN A 350 -7.31 21.26 -22.22
N LEU A 351 -7.32 22.16 -21.25
CA LEU A 351 -6.29 23.14 -20.92
C LEU A 351 -5.70 22.90 -19.51
N ALA A 352 -5.86 21.69 -18.96
CA ALA A 352 -5.33 21.33 -17.63
C ALA A 352 -3.80 21.45 -17.55
N GLU A 353 -3.25 21.56 -16.35
CA GLU A 353 -1.79 21.54 -16.10
C GLU A 353 -1.07 22.58 -16.98
N ASN A 354 -1.43 23.85 -16.79
CA ASN A 354 -0.92 24.98 -17.55
C ASN A 354 -0.70 26.19 -16.61
N ARG A 355 -0.45 27.38 -17.16
CA ARG A 355 -0.07 28.58 -16.41
C ARG A 355 -1.06 29.73 -16.60
N LEU A 356 -2.32 29.43 -16.92
CA LEU A 356 -3.37 30.43 -17.09
C LEU A 356 -3.63 31.13 -15.75
N HIS A 357 -3.44 32.44 -15.71
CA HIS A 357 -3.64 33.28 -14.50
C HIS A 357 -5.02 33.93 -14.45
N THR A 358 -5.55 34.29 -15.62
CA THR A 358 -6.81 34.99 -15.84
C THR A 358 -7.47 34.42 -17.09
N LEU A 359 -8.79 34.51 -17.18
CA LEU A 359 -9.56 34.06 -18.34
C LEU A 359 -10.27 35.26 -18.97
N ASP A 360 -9.78 35.70 -20.14
CA ASP A 360 -10.30 36.89 -20.82
C ASP A 360 -11.77 36.73 -21.24
N ASN A 361 -12.52 37.84 -21.19
CA ASN A 361 -13.99 37.91 -21.37
C ASN A 361 -14.55 37.50 -22.75
N LYS A 362 -13.69 36.94 -23.61
CA LYS A 362 -13.97 36.43 -24.95
C LYS A 362 -13.22 35.13 -25.28
N MET A 363 -12.43 34.59 -24.34
CA MET A 363 -11.47 33.51 -24.60
C MET A 363 -12.11 32.30 -25.30
N PHE A 364 -13.30 31.91 -24.85
CA PHE A 364 -14.04 30.75 -25.37
C PHE A 364 -15.10 31.09 -26.44
N ASN A 365 -15.08 32.30 -27.01
CA ASN A 365 -16.03 32.67 -28.08
C ASN A 365 -15.87 31.75 -29.31
N GLY A 366 -17.02 31.34 -29.87
CA GLY A 366 -17.10 30.40 -30.99
C GLY A 366 -17.38 28.94 -30.58
N LEU A 367 -17.15 28.58 -29.32
CA LEU A 367 -17.26 27.21 -28.80
C LEU A 367 -18.71 26.80 -28.44
N PHE A 368 -19.66 27.04 -29.35
CA PHE A 368 -21.10 26.95 -29.10
C PHE A 368 -21.62 25.53 -28.77
N VAL A 369 -20.89 24.48 -29.15
CA VAL A 369 -21.24 23.06 -28.91
C VAL A 369 -20.35 22.40 -27.85
N LEU A 370 -19.54 23.17 -27.14
CA LEU A 370 -18.60 22.66 -26.13
C LEU A 370 -19.38 22.02 -24.98
N SER A 371 -19.17 20.72 -24.76
CA SER A 371 -19.77 19.95 -23.67
C SER A 371 -18.82 19.80 -22.48
N LYS A 372 -17.51 19.71 -22.72
CA LYS A 372 -16.49 19.47 -21.68
C LYS A 372 -15.35 20.48 -21.76
N LEU A 373 -15.10 21.16 -20.64
CA LEU A 373 -14.01 22.12 -20.47
C LEU A 373 -13.21 21.79 -19.20
N THR A 374 -11.93 21.48 -19.38
CA THR A 374 -11.00 21.22 -18.27
C THR A 374 -9.94 22.31 -18.20
N LEU A 375 -9.91 23.02 -17.07
CA LEU A 375 -9.00 24.11 -16.72
C LEU A 375 -8.25 23.80 -15.40
N SER A 376 -8.21 22.52 -14.99
CA SER A 376 -7.57 22.02 -13.77
C SER A 376 -6.08 22.38 -13.68
N ASN A 377 -5.52 22.41 -12.47
CA ASN A 377 -4.07 22.57 -12.22
C ASN A 377 -3.49 23.77 -13.00
N ASN A 378 -4.12 24.94 -12.83
CA ASN A 378 -3.71 26.21 -13.42
C ASN A 378 -3.51 27.25 -12.29
N LEU A 379 -3.35 28.52 -12.65
CA LEU A 379 -3.08 29.60 -11.71
C LEU A 379 -4.25 30.61 -11.66
N ILE A 380 -5.46 30.17 -12.05
CA ILE A 380 -6.62 31.02 -12.29
C ILE A 380 -7.09 31.62 -10.97
N ASN A 381 -7.04 32.95 -10.88
CA ASN A 381 -7.67 33.72 -9.82
C ASN A 381 -8.87 34.48 -10.42
N ILE A 382 -10.03 34.44 -9.76
CA ILE A 382 -11.19 35.25 -10.16
C ILE A 382 -11.03 36.61 -9.50
N ILE A 383 -10.86 37.66 -10.32
CA ILE A 383 -10.60 39.02 -9.83
C ILE A 383 -11.85 39.91 -9.96
N GLU A 384 -12.72 39.69 -10.94
CA GLU A 384 -13.97 40.46 -11.14
C GLU A 384 -15.10 39.58 -11.69
N ASP A 385 -16.29 39.64 -11.08
CA ASP A 385 -17.45 38.78 -11.41
C ASP A 385 -17.95 38.98 -12.85
N GLN A 386 -17.98 40.24 -13.31
CA GLN A 386 -18.43 40.60 -14.65
C GLN A 386 -17.52 40.03 -15.74
N ALA A 387 -16.21 39.90 -15.45
CA ALA A 387 -15.27 39.29 -16.37
C ALA A 387 -15.58 37.79 -16.51
N PHE A 388 -15.71 37.06 -15.39
CA PHE A 388 -15.98 35.62 -15.40
C PHE A 388 -17.31 35.28 -16.10
N GLN A 389 -18.40 36.00 -15.78
CA GLN A 389 -19.69 35.78 -16.46
C GLN A 389 -19.62 36.01 -17.97
N CYS A 390 -18.81 36.97 -18.43
CA CYS A 390 -18.60 37.20 -19.86
C CYS A 390 -17.73 36.10 -20.52
N THR A 391 -16.71 35.59 -19.82
CA THR A 391 -15.78 34.57 -20.35
C THR A 391 -16.47 33.27 -20.76
N PHE A 392 -17.47 32.82 -20.01
CA PHE A 392 -18.23 31.59 -20.31
C PHE A 392 -19.55 31.85 -21.06
N LYS A 393 -19.73 33.05 -21.62
CA LYS A 393 -20.98 33.45 -22.29
C LYS A 393 -21.23 32.65 -23.57
N ASN A 394 -22.47 32.19 -23.74
CA ASN A 394 -22.94 31.35 -24.85
C ASN A 394 -22.43 29.89 -24.85
N LEU A 395 -21.80 29.40 -23.78
CA LEU A 395 -21.41 27.99 -23.63
C LEU A 395 -22.63 27.13 -23.22
N ASN A 396 -23.72 27.27 -23.96
CA ASN A 396 -25.06 26.78 -23.63
C ASN A 396 -25.19 25.25 -23.63
N GLN A 397 -24.17 24.53 -24.11
CA GLN A 397 -24.11 23.06 -24.13
C GLN A 397 -23.09 22.49 -23.13
N LEU A 398 -22.43 23.32 -22.31
CA LEU A 398 -21.40 22.86 -21.40
C LEU A 398 -22.03 22.07 -20.24
N THR A 399 -21.79 20.76 -20.22
CA THR A 399 -22.29 19.85 -19.19
C THR A 399 -21.23 19.55 -18.13
N GLY A 400 -19.94 19.68 -18.44
CA GLY A 400 -18.84 19.42 -17.49
C GLY A 400 -17.80 20.54 -17.45
N LEU A 401 -17.66 21.18 -16.30
CA LEU A 401 -16.63 22.19 -16.01
C LEU A 401 -15.72 21.71 -14.88
N ARG A 402 -14.42 21.60 -15.16
CA ARG A 402 -13.39 21.23 -14.17
C ARG A 402 -12.40 22.38 -13.97
N LEU A 403 -12.32 22.87 -12.74
CA LEU A 403 -11.48 23.97 -12.26
C LEU A 403 -10.66 23.59 -11.02
N ILE A 404 -10.57 22.29 -10.71
CA ILE A 404 -9.80 21.74 -9.58
C ILE A 404 -8.33 22.19 -9.59
N ASP A 405 -7.75 22.47 -8.42
CA ASP A 405 -6.36 22.91 -8.25
C ASP A 405 -6.07 24.23 -9.00
N ASN A 406 -6.71 25.29 -8.51
CA ASN A 406 -6.58 26.67 -9.00
C ASN A 406 -6.54 27.64 -7.80
N ARG A 407 -6.77 28.93 -8.04
CA ARG A 407 -6.72 29.98 -7.00
C ARG A 407 -8.05 30.71 -6.85
N ILE A 408 -9.16 30.07 -7.22
CA ILE A 408 -10.51 30.65 -7.20
C ILE A 408 -10.88 31.02 -5.76
N GLY A 409 -11.28 32.28 -5.56
CA GLY A 409 -11.81 32.79 -4.29
C GLY A 409 -13.30 32.54 -4.14
N ASN A 410 -14.02 33.47 -3.49
CA ASN A 410 -15.44 33.30 -3.22
C ASN A 410 -16.30 33.32 -4.50
N LEU A 411 -17.43 32.61 -4.47
CA LEU A 411 -18.36 32.51 -5.61
C LEU A 411 -19.56 33.45 -5.41
N THR A 412 -20.02 34.07 -6.50
CA THR A 412 -21.03 35.14 -6.50
C THR A 412 -22.24 34.79 -7.37
N LYS A 413 -23.38 35.43 -7.11
CA LYS A 413 -24.65 35.14 -7.77
C LYS A 413 -24.59 35.44 -9.27
N GLY A 414 -24.95 34.44 -10.07
CA GLY A 414 -24.96 34.54 -11.54
C GLY A 414 -23.61 34.29 -12.22
N MET A 415 -22.56 33.92 -11.46
CA MET A 415 -21.24 33.54 -12.01
C MET A 415 -21.34 32.42 -13.07
N PHE A 416 -22.23 31.44 -12.86
CA PHE A 416 -22.40 30.28 -13.75
C PHE A 416 -23.58 30.40 -14.74
N ALA A 417 -24.25 31.55 -14.80
CA ALA A 417 -25.45 31.77 -15.63
C ALA A 417 -25.22 31.64 -17.16
N GLY A 418 -23.95 31.68 -17.61
CA GLY A 418 -23.59 31.43 -19.02
C GLY A 418 -23.66 29.95 -19.44
N MET A 419 -23.86 29.02 -18.49
CA MET A 419 -23.76 27.57 -18.67
C MET A 419 -24.98 26.84 -18.06
N PRO A 420 -26.21 27.07 -18.56
CA PRO A 420 -27.44 26.55 -17.94
C PRO A 420 -27.53 25.00 -17.93
N ARG A 421 -26.82 24.32 -18.84
CA ARG A 421 -26.76 22.85 -18.94
C ARG A 421 -25.66 22.20 -18.10
N LEU A 422 -25.04 22.95 -17.19
CA LEU A 422 -23.97 22.44 -16.34
C LEU A 422 -24.52 21.32 -15.45
N SER A 423 -23.95 20.11 -15.61
CA SER A 423 -24.35 18.90 -14.88
C SER A 423 -23.29 18.47 -13.86
N VAL A 424 -22.00 18.67 -14.21
CA VAL A 424 -20.84 18.34 -13.38
C VAL A 424 -19.97 19.57 -13.19
N LEU A 425 -19.81 19.99 -11.93
CA LEU A 425 -18.96 21.11 -11.53
C LEU A 425 -17.90 20.65 -10.51
N ASN A 426 -16.62 20.77 -10.87
CA ASN A 426 -15.51 20.46 -9.96
C ASN A 426 -14.66 21.71 -9.67
N LEU A 427 -14.74 22.18 -8.43
CA LEU A 427 -14.07 23.35 -7.86
C LEU A 427 -13.18 22.98 -6.66
N ALA A 428 -12.81 21.70 -6.53
CA ALA A 428 -11.96 21.22 -5.44
C ALA A 428 -10.56 21.86 -5.43
N LYS A 429 -9.81 21.78 -4.32
CA LYS A 429 -8.44 22.32 -4.20
C LYS A 429 -8.36 23.80 -4.65
N ASN A 430 -9.17 24.67 -4.07
CA ASN A 430 -9.22 26.10 -4.40
C ASN A 430 -9.24 26.96 -3.11
N ASN A 431 -9.38 28.29 -3.24
CA ASN A 431 -9.35 29.24 -2.14
C ASN A 431 -10.76 29.71 -1.71
N ILE A 432 -11.82 28.93 -1.99
CA ILE A 432 -13.22 29.33 -1.76
C ILE A 432 -13.50 29.36 -0.25
N GLN A 433 -13.84 30.52 0.30
CA GLN A 433 -14.19 30.69 1.73
C GLN A 433 -15.71 30.84 1.92
N SER A 434 -16.38 31.44 0.93
CA SER A 434 -17.84 31.58 0.88
C SER A 434 -18.40 31.48 -0.54
N ILE A 435 -19.71 31.20 -0.61
CA ILE A 435 -20.52 31.10 -1.82
C ILE A 435 -21.78 31.92 -1.56
N GLU A 436 -22.20 32.75 -2.50
CA GLU A 436 -23.43 33.54 -2.36
C GLU A 436 -24.69 32.68 -2.55
N ILE A 437 -25.73 32.94 -1.75
CA ILE A 437 -27.01 32.23 -1.88
C ILE A 437 -27.62 32.52 -3.26
N GLY A 438 -27.92 31.46 -4.00
CA GLY A 438 -28.41 31.55 -5.38
C GLY A 438 -27.31 31.62 -6.46
N THR A 439 -26.05 31.32 -6.11
CA THR A 439 -24.95 31.12 -7.10
C THR A 439 -25.30 30.09 -8.19
N PHE A 440 -26.13 29.10 -7.87
CA PHE A 440 -26.49 27.98 -8.75
C PHE A 440 -27.95 28.01 -9.27
N ASP A 441 -28.71 29.11 -9.05
CA ASP A 441 -30.15 29.17 -9.37
C ASP A 441 -30.47 28.90 -10.85
N GLU A 442 -29.57 29.29 -11.75
CA GLU A 442 -29.70 29.11 -13.22
C GLU A 442 -29.22 27.74 -13.71
N ASN A 443 -28.66 26.90 -12.83
CA ASN A 443 -27.96 25.66 -13.16
C ASN A 443 -28.69 24.43 -12.59
N ILE A 444 -29.99 24.35 -12.83
CA ILE A 444 -30.88 23.30 -12.26
C ILE A 444 -30.59 21.87 -12.77
N GLU A 445 -29.77 21.71 -13.81
CA GLU A 445 -29.34 20.41 -14.36
C GLU A 445 -28.10 19.83 -13.64
N ILE A 446 -27.56 20.50 -12.60
CA ILE A 446 -26.41 19.98 -11.83
C ILE A 446 -26.76 18.67 -11.10
N GLU A 447 -26.09 17.58 -11.49
CA GLU A 447 -26.14 16.27 -10.82
C GLU A 447 -24.99 16.09 -9.82
N ALA A 448 -23.85 16.77 -10.00
CA ALA A 448 -22.67 16.60 -9.15
C ALA A 448 -21.85 17.88 -8.90
N ILE A 449 -21.50 18.12 -7.64
CA ILE A 449 -20.61 19.21 -7.20
C ILE A 449 -19.45 18.66 -6.36
N ARG A 450 -18.22 19.04 -6.72
CA ARG A 450 -17.03 18.88 -5.87
C ARG A 450 -16.50 20.23 -5.41
N LEU A 451 -16.42 20.40 -4.09
CA LEU A 451 -15.86 21.56 -3.38
C LEU A 451 -14.83 21.13 -2.32
N ASP A 452 -14.35 19.88 -2.37
CA ASP A 452 -13.36 19.36 -1.42
C ASP A 452 -12.05 20.15 -1.41
N LYS A 453 -11.35 20.19 -0.27
CA LYS A 453 -10.08 20.93 -0.09
C LYS A 453 -10.24 22.42 -0.42
N ASN A 454 -11.22 23.07 0.22
CA ASN A 454 -11.45 24.51 0.19
C ASN A 454 -11.52 25.04 1.65
N PHE A 455 -11.96 26.29 1.84
CA PHE A 455 -12.01 26.95 3.15
C PHE A 455 -13.44 27.31 3.58
N LEU A 456 -14.45 26.57 3.08
CA LEU A 456 -15.86 26.83 3.39
C LEU A 456 -16.14 26.61 4.87
N THR A 457 -16.90 27.54 5.46
CA THR A 457 -17.31 27.50 6.89
C THR A 457 -18.81 27.29 7.08
N ASN A 458 -19.62 27.48 6.04
CA ASN A 458 -21.08 27.37 6.07
C ASN A 458 -21.62 26.97 4.68
N ILE A 459 -22.70 26.18 4.65
CA ILE A 459 -23.40 25.74 3.43
C ILE A 459 -24.92 26.03 3.42
N ASN A 460 -25.44 26.69 4.46
CA ASN A 460 -26.87 26.93 4.62
C ASN A 460 -27.45 27.72 3.44
N GLY A 461 -28.51 27.19 2.83
CA GLY A 461 -29.21 27.80 1.70
C GLY A 461 -28.52 27.67 0.33
N LEU A 462 -27.38 26.98 0.22
CA LEU A 462 -26.63 26.89 -1.05
C LEU A 462 -27.17 25.82 -2.02
N PHE A 463 -27.49 24.62 -1.51
CA PHE A 463 -27.77 23.45 -2.36
C PHE A 463 -29.23 22.97 -2.29
N ALA A 464 -30.03 23.50 -1.36
CA ALA A 464 -31.40 23.04 -1.13
C ALA A 464 -32.36 23.21 -2.34
N THR A 465 -32.04 24.11 -3.28
CA THR A 465 -32.78 24.31 -4.54
C THR A 465 -32.40 23.33 -5.65
N LEU A 466 -31.25 22.66 -5.56
CA LEU A 466 -30.71 21.77 -6.60
C LEU A 466 -31.34 20.37 -6.53
N ALA A 467 -32.61 20.27 -6.92
CA ALA A 467 -33.37 19.01 -6.91
C ALA A 467 -32.75 17.87 -7.74
N SER A 468 -31.87 18.18 -8.70
CA SER A 468 -31.16 17.22 -9.55
C SER A 468 -29.87 16.67 -8.92
N LEU A 469 -29.36 17.28 -7.85
CA LEU A 469 -28.06 16.95 -7.27
C LEU A 469 -28.07 15.55 -6.63
N LEU A 470 -27.24 14.66 -7.15
CA LEU A 470 -27.06 13.28 -6.68
C LEU A 470 -25.76 13.09 -5.90
N TRP A 471 -24.71 13.87 -6.20
CA TRP A 471 -23.39 13.79 -5.58
C TRP A 471 -22.90 15.16 -5.09
N LEU A 472 -22.53 15.25 -3.81
CA LEU A 472 -21.92 16.44 -3.22
C LEU A 472 -20.70 16.04 -2.39
N ASN A 473 -19.53 16.60 -2.73
CA ASN A 473 -18.33 16.51 -1.89
C ASN A 473 -17.96 17.89 -1.32
N LEU A 474 -17.86 17.96 0.01
CA LEU A 474 -17.50 19.10 0.85
C LEU A 474 -16.33 18.76 1.81
N SER A 475 -15.56 17.69 1.54
CA SER A 475 -14.52 17.21 2.44
C SER A 475 -13.33 18.18 2.58
N GLU A 476 -12.55 18.03 3.64
CA GLU A 476 -11.36 18.84 3.92
C GLU A 476 -11.64 20.35 3.79
N ASN A 477 -12.75 20.79 4.41
CA ASN A 477 -13.16 22.18 4.54
C ASN A 477 -13.19 22.58 6.03
N HIS A 478 -13.70 23.77 6.36
CA HIS A 478 -13.76 24.31 7.72
C HIS A 478 -15.18 24.33 8.29
N LEU A 479 -16.07 23.42 7.86
CA LEU A 479 -17.45 23.37 8.34
C LEU A 479 -17.49 22.95 9.83
N THR A 480 -18.10 23.77 10.68
CA THR A 480 -18.31 23.47 12.12
C THR A 480 -19.71 22.98 12.44
N TRP A 481 -20.69 23.26 11.58
CA TRP A 481 -22.10 22.95 11.79
C TRP A 481 -22.72 22.38 10.50
N PHE A 482 -23.61 21.40 10.67
CA PHE A 482 -24.29 20.71 9.58
C PHE A 482 -25.68 20.24 10.03
N ASP A 483 -26.71 20.62 9.27
CA ASP A 483 -28.06 20.03 9.32
C ASP A 483 -28.45 19.55 7.92
N TYR A 484 -29.13 18.41 7.82
CA TYR A 484 -29.53 17.87 6.52
C TYR A 484 -30.49 18.78 5.72
N ALA A 485 -31.12 19.80 6.32
CA ALA A 485 -31.90 20.80 5.60
C ALA A 485 -31.08 21.65 4.62
N PHE A 486 -29.74 21.65 4.70
CA PHE A 486 -28.87 22.37 3.77
C PHE A 486 -28.63 21.62 2.45
N VAL A 487 -28.95 20.32 2.38
CA VAL A 487 -28.72 19.45 1.22
C VAL A 487 -30.04 19.02 0.57
N PRO A 488 -30.08 18.79 -0.76
CA PRO A 488 -31.30 18.40 -1.46
C PRO A 488 -31.69 16.94 -1.17
N ARG A 489 -33.00 16.69 -1.10
CA ARG A 489 -33.61 15.41 -0.68
C ARG A 489 -33.26 14.20 -1.54
N ASN A 490 -32.90 14.44 -2.80
CA ASN A 490 -32.56 13.41 -3.79
C ASN A 490 -31.07 13.02 -3.77
N LEU A 491 -30.25 13.70 -2.97
CA LEU A 491 -28.82 13.43 -2.85
C LEU A 491 -28.58 11.99 -2.40
N LYS A 492 -27.70 11.27 -3.11
CA LYS A 492 -27.36 9.86 -2.85
C LYS A 492 -26.03 9.71 -2.14
N TRP A 493 -25.05 10.53 -2.51
CA TRP A 493 -23.70 10.48 -1.96
C TRP A 493 -23.36 11.85 -1.37
N LEU A 494 -23.03 11.87 -0.09
CA LEU A 494 -22.55 13.03 0.64
C LEU A 494 -21.22 12.71 1.32
N ASP A 495 -20.23 13.58 1.12
CA ASP A 495 -18.96 13.54 1.84
C ASP A 495 -18.71 14.90 2.48
N ILE A 496 -18.49 14.84 3.79
CA ILE A 496 -18.18 15.95 4.69
C ILE A 496 -16.95 15.59 5.54
N HIS A 497 -16.12 14.62 5.14
CA HIS A 497 -14.97 14.17 5.93
C HIS A 497 -13.93 15.28 6.16
N GLY A 498 -13.12 15.17 7.21
CA GLY A 498 -12.01 16.10 7.44
C GLY A 498 -12.45 17.54 7.74
N ASN A 499 -13.67 17.73 8.25
CA ASN A 499 -14.22 19.01 8.69
C ASN A 499 -14.18 19.11 10.24
N TYR A 500 -14.85 20.09 10.83
CA TYR A 500 -14.90 20.32 12.28
C TYR A 500 -16.30 20.12 12.87
N ILE A 501 -17.13 19.28 12.23
CA ILE A 501 -18.53 19.07 12.60
C ILE A 501 -18.63 18.27 13.92
N GLU A 502 -19.33 18.82 14.91
CA GLU A 502 -19.49 18.20 16.24
C GLU A 502 -20.73 17.31 16.38
N LYS A 503 -21.75 17.51 15.53
CA LYS A 503 -23.00 16.73 15.45
C LYS A 503 -23.56 16.72 14.03
N LEU A 504 -24.20 15.62 13.64
CA LEU A 504 -25.01 15.53 12.42
C LEU A 504 -26.46 15.90 12.76
N GLU A 505 -26.84 17.17 12.59
CA GLU A 505 -28.16 17.65 13.00
C GLU A 505 -29.25 17.34 11.98
N ASN A 506 -30.48 17.22 12.49
CA ASN A 506 -31.67 16.89 11.70
C ASN A 506 -32.92 17.51 12.36
N TYR A 507 -32.89 18.83 12.55
CA TYR A 507 -33.90 19.61 13.28
C TYR A 507 -35.32 19.34 12.76
N TYR A 508 -35.45 19.19 11.45
CA TYR A 508 -36.73 18.97 10.74
C TYR A 508 -37.14 17.48 10.63
N LYS A 509 -36.36 16.54 11.19
CA LYS A 509 -36.66 15.09 11.23
C LYS A 509 -36.87 14.46 9.85
N LEU A 510 -36.00 14.83 8.91
CA LEU A 510 -36.04 14.49 7.49
C LEU A 510 -35.48 13.09 7.19
N GLN A 511 -35.20 12.23 8.18
CA GLN A 511 -34.53 10.93 7.98
C GLN A 511 -35.30 9.94 7.07
N GLU A 512 -36.58 10.20 6.78
CA GLU A 512 -37.43 9.44 5.86
C GLU A 512 -37.61 10.11 4.49
N GLU A 513 -37.25 11.39 4.36
CA GLU A 513 -37.40 12.20 3.14
C GLU A 513 -36.08 12.38 2.36
N ILE A 514 -34.95 12.06 2.99
CA ILE A 514 -33.59 12.11 2.45
C ILE A 514 -33.21 10.74 1.88
N HIS A 515 -32.60 10.72 0.69
CA HIS A 515 -32.28 9.49 -0.06
C HIS A 515 -30.78 9.16 -0.11
N ILE A 516 -29.99 9.67 0.84
CA ILE A 516 -28.53 9.42 0.93
C ILE A 516 -28.29 7.92 1.18
N THR A 517 -27.60 7.27 0.25
CA THR A 517 -27.14 5.87 0.34
C THR A 517 -25.71 5.78 0.87
N THR A 518 -24.89 6.81 0.65
CA THR A 518 -23.49 6.86 1.10
C THR A 518 -23.22 8.18 1.82
N LEU A 519 -22.79 8.08 3.08
CA LEU A 519 -22.38 9.22 3.90
C LEU A 519 -20.97 8.98 4.43
N ASP A 520 -20.02 9.82 4.04
CA ASP A 520 -18.73 9.94 4.72
C ASP A 520 -18.73 11.19 5.60
N ALA A 521 -18.62 10.96 6.91
CA ALA A 521 -18.46 11.96 7.95
C ALA A 521 -17.24 11.63 8.84
N SER A 522 -16.27 10.88 8.30
CA SER A 522 -15.03 10.54 9.00
C SER A 522 -14.17 11.77 9.28
N HIS A 523 -13.16 11.63 10.15
CA HIS A 523 -12.18 12.69 10.43
C HIS A 523 -12.81 14.04 10.88
N ASN A 524 -13.93 13.98 11.59
CA ASN A 524 -14.66 15.12 12.15
C ASN A 524 -14.57 15.12 13.69
N ARG A 525 -15.44 15.89 14.37
CA ARG A 525 -15.49 16.00 15.84
C ARG A 525 -16.78 15.41 16.42
N ILE A 526 -17.44 14.50 15.70
CA ILE A 526 -18.78 14.03 16.06
C ILE A 526 -18.72 13.28 17.40
N THR A 527 -19.56 13.68 18.35
CA THR A 527 -19.49 13.23 19.76
C THR A 527 -20.50 12.13 20.14
N GLU A 528 -21.62 12.04 19.43
CA GLU A 528 -22.71 11.08 19.66
C GLU A 528 -23.39 10.71 18.34
N ILE A 529 -23.93 9.49 18.24
CA ILE A 529 -24.75 9.05 17.10
C ILE A 529 -26.09 8.51 17.58
N ASN A 530 -27.18 8.92 16.93
CA ASN A 530 -28.55 8.54 17.26
C ASN A 530 -29.41 8.27 16.02
N LYS A 531 -30.63 7.74 16.23
CA LYS A 531 -31.59 7.36 15.17
C LYS A 531 -31.88 8.46 14.13
N MET A 532 -31.91 9.73 14.53
CA MET A 532 -32.21 10.88 13.66
C MET A 532 -30.98 11.41 12.91
N ALA A 533 -29.78 11.21 13.47
CA ALA A 533 -28.50 11.61 12.88
C ALA A 533 -28.14 10.81 11.61
N VAL A 534 -28.77 9.66 11.40
CA VAL A 534 -28.51 8.75 10.27
C VAL A 534 -29.79 8.62 9.39
N PRO A 535 -29.73 8.87 8.06
CA PRO A 535 -30.87 8.71 7.14
C PRO A 535 -31.33 7.25 6.99
N ASN A 536 -32.62 6.99 6.74
CA ASN A 536 -33.16 5.64 6.62
C ASN A 536 -32.78 4.92 5.31
N SER A 537 -32.40 5.67 4.28
CA SER A 537 -31.92 5.19 2.98
C SER A 537 -30.49 4.64 2.97
N ILE A 538 -29.75 4.80 4.09
CA ILE A 538 -28.30 4.58 4.13
C ILE A 538 -27.91 3.12 3.84
N GLU A 539 -26.82 2.96 3.10
CA GLU A 539 -26.18 1.69 2.77
C GLU A 539 -24.76 1.65 3.34
N LEU A 540 -23.96 2.69 3.04
CA LEU A 540 -22.58 2.86 3.50
C LEU A 540 -22.46 4.10 4.41
N LEU A 541 -21.92 3.92 5.61
CA LEU A 541 -21.79 4.97 6.61
C LEU A 541 -20.37 4.98 7.21
N PHE A 542 -19.61 6.04 6.98
CA PHE A 542 -18.25 6.21 7.53
C PHE A 542 -18.23 7.32 8.58
N ILE A 543 -17.93 6.96 9.82
CA ILE A 543 -17.80 7.87 10.98
C ILE A 543 -16.54 7.50 11.78
N ASN A 544 -15.55 6.89 11.13
CA ASN A 544 -14.24 6.62 11.71
C ASN A 544 -13.48 7.92 12.01
N ASN A 545 -12.45 7.85 12.86
CA ASN A 545 -11.57 8.98 13.20
C ASN A 545 -12.35 10.21 13.73
N ASN A 546 -13.36 9.97 14.56
CA ASN A 546 -14.21 11.00 15.18
C ASN A 546 -14.04 10.94 16.72
N MET A 547 -14.87 11.70 17.45
CA MET A 547 -14.87 11.76 18.92
C MET A 547 -16.09 11.03 19.52
N VAL A 548 -16.65 10.02 18.82
CA VAL A 548 -17.94 9.43 19.22
C VAL A 548 -17.77 8.67 20.53
N THR A 549 -18.44 9.15 21.57
CA THR A 549 -18.41 8.57 22.93
C THR A 549 -19.52 7.56 23.17
N SER A 550 -20.66 7.72 22.47
CA SER A 550 -21.84 6.88 22.66
C SER A 550 -22.70 6.77 21.39
N ILE A 551 -23.44 5.67 21.31
CA ILE A 551 -24.41 5.37 20.24
C ILE A 551 -25.74 5.05 20.91
N ALA A 552 -26.82 5.72 20.50
CA ALA A 552 -28.13 5.53 21.10
C ALA A 552 -28.74 4.16 20.77
N SER A 553 -29.52 3.60 21.69
CA SER A 553 -30.24 2.33 21.50
C SER A 553 -31.17 2.37 20.28
N ASN A 554 -31.17 1.28 19.49
CA ASN A 554 -31.95 1.07 18.26
C ASN A 554 -31.65 2.05 17.10
N THR A 555 -30.48 2.70 17.08
CA THR A 555 -30.08 3.66 16.02
C THR A 555 -30.20 3.11 14.60
N PHE A 556 -29.82 1.85 14.38
CA PHE A 556 -29.73 1.23 13.06
C PHE A 556 -30.94 0.35 12.67
N VAL A 557 -31.99 0.29 13.51
CA VAL A 557 -33.11 -0.68 13.33
C VAL A 557 -33.94 -0.40 12.07
N ASP A 558 -34.14 0.86 11.71
CA ASP A 558 -34.95 1.24 10.53
C ASP A 558 -34.11 1.31 9.23
N LYS A 559 -32.81 0.97 9.30
CA LYS A 559 -31.85 1.13 8.20
C LYS A 559 -31.84 -0.12 7.32
N MET A 560 -32.95 -0.35 6.62
CA MET A 560 -33.25 -1.61 5.90
C MET A 560 -32.21 -2.03 4.85
N ASN A 561 -31.48 -1.07 4.28
CA ASN A 561 -30.48 -1.26 3.22
C ASN A 561 -29.03 -1.24 3.73
N LEU A 562 -28.80 -1.12 5.04
CA LEU A 562 -27.46 -0.95 5.60
C LEU A 562 -26.57 -2.16 5.27
N THR A 563 -25.37 -1.89 4.74
CA THR A 563 -24.34 -2.90 4.41
C THR A 563 -23.02 -2.67 5.15
N ARG A 564 -22.60 -1.42 5.40
CA ARG A 564 -21.39 -1.12 6.20
C ARG A 564 -21.56 0.08 7.13
N VAL A 565 -21.05 -0.04 8.35
CA VAL A 565 -20.80 1.07 9.29
C VAL A 565 -19.35 1.05 9.74
N ASP A 566 -18.65 2.16 9.55
CA ASP A 566 -17.29 2.35 10.04
C ASP A 566 -17.26 3.30 11.24
N LEU A 567 -16.81 2.79 12.39
CA LEU A 567 -16.65 3.51 13.66
C LEU A 567 -15.23 3.35 14.21
N TYR A 568 -14.27 2.91 13.38
CA TYR A 568 -12.88 2.74 13.76
C TYR A 568 -12.26 4.04 14.31
N ALA A 569 -11.37 3.94 15.30
CA ALA A 569 -10.69 5.08 15.94
C ALA A 569 -11.68 6.18 16.41
N ASN A 570 -12.54 5.83 17.36
CA ASN A 570 -13.44 6.75 18.08
C ASN A 570 -13.18 6.67 19.60
N MET A 571 -14.03 7.33 20.40
CA MET A 571 -13.94 7.37 21.86
C MET A 571 -14.96 6.44 22.55
N LEU A 572 -15.38 5.35 21.89
CA LEU A 572 -16.36 4.40 22.43
C LEU A 572 -15.73 3.56 23.55
N SER A 573 -15.93 3.98 24.80
CA SER A 573 -15.54 3.17 25.96
C SER A 573 -16.48 1.97 26.17
N LYS A 574 -17.80 2.18 26.13
CA LYS A 574 -18.79 1.15 26.48
C LYS A 574 -20.04 1.24 25.60
N VAL A 575 -20.37 0.13 24.93
CA VAL A 575 -21.47 0.06 23.93
C VAL A 575 -22.55 -0.92 24.37
N GLN A 576 -23.81 -0.51 24.32
CA GLN A 576 -24.95 -1.40 24.56
C GLN A 576 -25.24 -2.24 23.32
N LEU A 577 -25.56 -3.54 23.50
CA LEU A 577 -25.96 -4.43 22.40
C LEU A 577 -27.10 -3.82 21.56
N ASN A 578 -28.08 -3.23 22.24
CA ASN A 578 -29.24 -2.60 21.61
C ASN A 578 -28.88 -1.38 20.75
N SER A 579 -27.72 -0.73 20.97
CA SER A 579 -27.23 0.38 20.14
C SER A 579 -26.76 -0.09 18.76
N LEU A 580 -26.26 -1.33 18.66
CA LEU A 580 -25.86 -1.96 17.40
C LEU A 580 -26.98 -2.80 16.77
N ARG A 581 -28.23 -2.66 17.23
CA ARG A 581 -29.35 -3.44 16.66
C ARG A 581 -29.72 -2.93 15.27
N VAL A 582 -29.81 -3.84 14.31
CA VAL A 582 -30.06 -3.59 12.88
C VAL A 582 -31.36 -4.23 12.39
N ALA A 583 -31.77 -3.88 11.17
CA ALA A 583 -32.91 -4.47 10.48
C ALA A 583 -32.69 -5.97 10.16
N PRO A 584 -33.70 -6.84 10.26
CA PRO A 584 -33.57 -8.29 10.03
C PRO A 584 -33.42 -8.70 8.54
N SER A 585 -33.30 -7.73 7.63
CA SER A 585 -33.13 -7.92 6.18
C SER A 585 -31.70 -8.30 5.81
N THR A 586 -30.72 -7.50 6.26
CA THR A 586 -29.29 -7.61 5.95
C THR A 586 -28.47 -7.96 7.19
N THR A 587 -27.24 -8.39 6.99
CA THR A 587 -26.25 -8.53 8.07
C THR A 587 -25.07 -7.63 7.74
N PRO A 588 -25.13 -6.32 8.09
CA PRO A 588 -24.10 -5.36 7.76
C PRO A 588 -22.78 -5.63 8.48
N GLU A 589 -21.70 -5.17 7.86
CA GLU A 589 -20.34 -5.21 8.37
C GLU A 589 -20.05 -3.96 9.21
N PHE A 590 -19.59 -4.16 10.45
CA PHE A 590 -19.24 -3.09 11.38
C PHE A 590 -17.74 -3.14 11.70
N TYR A 591 -17.14 -1.95 11.84
CA TYR A 591 -15.74 -1.78 12.26
C TYR A 591 -15.70 -0.96 13.55
N LEU A 592 -15.11 -1.53 14.61
CA LEU A 592 -15.07 -0.94 15.95
C LEU A 592 -13.64 -0.76 16.52
N GLY A 593 -12.60 -1.23 15.83
CA GLY A 593 -11.21 -1.21 16.32
C GLY A 593 -10.68 0.19 16.66
N GLY A 594 -9.58 0.24 17.42
CA GLY A 594 -8.97 1.52 17.84
C GLY A 594 -9.82 2.39 18.77
N ASN A 595 -10.90 1.85 19.35
CA ASN A 595 -11.70 2.50 20.39
C ASN A 595 -11.21 2.07 21.79
N PRO A 596 -11.28 2.95 22.81
CA PRO A 596 -10.77 2.68 24.16
C PRO A 596 -11.77 1.85 24.99
N PHE A 597 -12.13 0.66 24.51
CA PHE A 597 -13.13 -0.18 25.15
C PHE A 597 -12.70 -0.61 26.55
N GLU A 598 -13.62 -0.59 27.50
CA GLU A 598 -13.44 -1.11 28.84
C GLU A 598 -14.29 -2.39 29.00
N CYS A 599 -13.65 -3.48 29.47
CA CYS A 599 -14.08 -4.86 29.24
C CYS A 599 -14.29 -5.63 30.56
N ASP A 600 -15.44 -5.34 31.18
CA ASP A 600 -15.87 -5.64 32.56
C ASP A 600 -17.24 -6.40 32.57
N CYS A 601 -18.10 -6.42 33.63
CA CYS A 601 -19.18 -7.47 33.79
C CYS A 601 -20.74 -7.26 33.66
N SER A 602 -21.33 -6.37 32.89
CA SER A 602 -22.77 -6.33 32.57
C SER A 602 -23.32 -7.48 31.69
N MET A 603 -22.60 -7.94 30.65
CA MET A 603 -23.02 -9.01 29.70
C MET A 603 -22.13 -10.27 29.15
N ASN A 604 -20.93 -10.63 28.51
CA ASN A 604 -19.55 -10.42 27.78
C ASN A 604 -19.34 -10.31 26.16
N TRP A 605 -19.81 -9.34 25.32
CA TRP A 605 -20.11 -9.61 23.86
C TRP A 605 -19.05 -9.46 22.78
N LEU A 606 -17.98 -8.73 23.03
CA LEU A 606 -16.98 -8.43 21.99
C LEU A 606 -16.36 -9.75 21.44
N LEU A 607 -16.20 -10.76 22.29
CA LEU A 607 -15.79 -12.14 21.96
C LEU A 607 -16.79 -12.96 21.08
N THR A 608 -17.99 -12.44 20.80
CA THR A 608 -19.19 -13.30 20.72
C THR A 608 -20.23 -12.94 19.68
N ILE A 609 -20.33 -11.66 19.32
CA ILE A 609 -21.40 -11.14 18.46
C ILE A 609 -21.44 -11.83 17.08
N ASN A 610 -20.27 -12.18 16.54
CA ASN A 610 -20.12 -12.98 15.32
C ASN A 610 -20.45 -14.48 15.48
N ASN A 611 -20.45 -14.98 16.71
CA ASN A 611 -20.62 -16.40 17.05
C ASN A 611 -22.04 -16.73 17.55
N GLN A 612 -22.88 -15.75 17.86
CA GLN A 612 -24.31 -16.00 18.05
C GLN A 612 -24.93 -16.49 16.74
N SER A 613 -25.62 -17.62 16.83
CA SER A 613 -26.00 -18.40 15.66
C SER A 613 -26.93 -17.66 14.70
N SER A 614 -26.95 -18.14 13.46
CA SER A 614 -27.61 -17.62 12.25
C SER A 614 -29.14 -17.40 12.33
N SER A 615 -29.75 -17.53 13.51
CA SER A 615 -31.16 -17.32 13.81
C SER A 615 -31.50 -15.86 14.15
N SER A 616 -30.54 -15.06 14.62
CA SER A 616 -30.77 -13.64 14.98
C SER A 616 -30.12 -12.67 14.01
N ARG A 617 -30.80 -12.35 12.90
CA ARG A 617 -30.39 -11.29 11.95
C ARG A 617 -30.51 -9.86 12.51
N MET A 618 -30.60 -9.68 13.83
CA MET A 618 -30.83 -8.38 14.48
C MET A 618 -29.53 -7.64 14.86
N TYR A 619 -28.37 -8.23 14.61
CA TYR A 619 -27.05 -7.67 14.96
C TYR A 619 -26.07 -7.78 13.77
N PRO A 620 -25.12 -6.83 13.66
CA PRO A 620 -24.11 -6.82 12.60
C PRO A 620 -23.01 -7.85 12.84
N LYS A 621 -22.23 -8.11 11.80
CA LYS A 621 -20.97 -8.84 11.87
C LYS A 621 -19.84 -7.83 12.04
N ILE A 622 -19.03 -7.98 13.08
CA ILE A 622 -17.87 -7.11 13.31
C ILE A 622 -16.64 -7.68 12.61
N MET A 623 -16.02 -6.88 11.75
CA MET A 623 -14.97 -7.35 10.84
C MET A 623 -13.57 -7.28 11.46
N ASP A 624 -13.38 -6.46 12.49
CA ASP A 624 -12.09 -6.09 13.05
C ASP A 624 -11.93 -6.44 14.54
N LEU A 625 -12.64 -7.48 15.02
CA LEU A 625 -12.50 -8.00 16.40
C LEU A 625 -11.04 -8.30 16.82
N GLY A 626 -10.17 -8.66 15.87
CA GLY A 626 -8.74 -8.88 16.10
C GLY A 626 -7.93 -7.60 16.37
N ASN A 627 -8.51 -6.42 16.12
CA ASN A 627 -7.91 -5.10 16.33
C ASN A 627 -8.56 -4.35 17.51
N ILE A 628 -9.33 -5.05 18.34
CA ILE A 628 -9.98 -4.49 19.53
C ILE A 628 -9.09 -4.72 20.74
N GLU A 629 -8.63 -3.62 21.33
CA GLU A 629 -7.97 -3.58 22.62
C GLU A 629 -9.01 -3.36 23.73
N CYS A 630 -8.83 -4.03 24.86
CA CYS A 630 -9.70 -3.99 26.03
C CYS A 630 -8.92 -3.46 27.24
N LEU A 631 -9.39 -2.37 27.83
CA LEU A 631 -8.98 -1.89 29.15
C LEU A 631 -9.60 -2.81 30.22
N MET A 632 -8.73 -3.41 31.03
CA MET A 632 -9.07 -4.42 32.05
C MET A 632 -8.98 -3.80 33.46
N PRO A 633 -10.09 -3.33 34.07
CA PRO A 633 -10.05 -2.48 35.27
C PRO A 633 -9.55 -3.18 36.55
N HIS A 634 -9.40 -4.50 36.53
CA HIS A 634 -8.86 -5.31 37.63
C HIS A 634 -7.36 -5.65 37.46
N SER A 635 -6.79 -5.51 36.26
CA SER A 635 -5.46 -6.04 35.94
C SER A 635 -4.35 -5.19 36.53
N ARG A 636 -3.41 -5.84 37.23
CA ARG A 636 -2.29 -5.19 37.94
C ARG A 636 -1.03 -5.01 37.10
N SER A 637 -0.83 -5.85 36.08
CA SER A 637 0.38 -5.92 35.24
C SER A 637 0.14 -5.45 33.81
N GLU A 638 -0.94 -5.92 33.18
CA GLU A 638 -1.33 -5.58 31.80
C GLU A 638 -2.73 -4.95 31.79
N PRO A 639 -2.84 -3.62 31.96
CA PRO A 639 -4.14 -2.95 32.04
C PRO A 639 -4.87 -2.88 30.69
N ILE A 640 -4.17 -3.10 29.57
CA ILE A 640 -4.75 -3.20 28.22
C ILE A 640 -4.35 -4.56 27.65
N ARG A 641 -5.33 -5.34 27.20
CA ARG A 641 -5.12 -6.65 26.56
C ARG A 641 -5.93 -6.75 25.26
N LEU A 642 -5.41 -7.48 24.28
CA LEU A 642 -6.08 -7.69 23.01
C LEU A 642 -7.27 -8.64 23.19
N LEU A 643 -8.44 -8.29 22.66
CA LEU A 643 -9.70 -9.02 22.87
C LEU A 643 -9.61 -10.51 22.57
N THR A 644 -8.87 -10.91 21.54
CA THR A 644 -8.68 -12.32 21.16
C THR A 644 -7.88 -13.14 22.17
N THR A 645 -7.31 -12.51 23.19
CA THR A 645 -6.60 -13.17 24.32
C THR A 645 -7.46 -13.31 25.58
N LEU A 646 -8.71 -12.85 25.56
CA LEU A 646 -9.60 -12.84 26.73
C LEU A 646 -10.58 -14.02 26.73
N SER A 647 -10.82 -14.55 27.92
CA SER A 647 -11.87 -15.51 28.24
C SER A 647 -13.10 -14.80 28.84
N THR A 648 -14.20 -15.52 29.07
CA THR A 648 -15.36 -14.94 29.76
C THR A 648 -15.09 -14.61 31.23
N SER A 649 -14.11 -15.27 31.88
CA SER A 649 -13.71 -15.01 33.27
C SER A 649 -12.88 -13.72 33.44
N ASP A 650 -12.24 -13.20 32.38
CA ASP A 650 -11.53 -11.91 32.44
C ASP A 650 -12.50 -10.70 32.55
N PHE A 651 -13.76 -10.87 32.14
CA PHE A 651 -14.76 -9.80 32.07
C PHE A 651 -15.50 -9.62 33.41
N VAL A 652 -14.87 -8.89 34.34
CA VAL A 652 -15.31 -8.71 35.74
C VAL A 652 -15.75 -7.27 36.09
N CYS A 653 -16.80 -7.08 36.89
CA CYS A 653 -17.23 -5.79 37.46
C CYS A 653 -16.60 -5.60 38.83
N LYS A 654 -16.35 -4.36 39.25
CA LYS A 654 -16.17 -4.05 40.67
C LYS A 654 -17.50 -4.21 41.44
N TYR A 655 -17.45 -4.76 42.66
CA TYR A 655 -18.56 -4.71 43.62
C TYR A 655 -18.10 -4.29 45.02
N ASP A 656 -18.98 -3.63 45.78
CA ASP A 656 -18.77 -3.29 47.20
C ASP A 656 -19.63 -4.17 48.13
N ARG A 657 -20.83 -4.57 47.70
CA ARG A 657 -21.74 -5.54 48.36
C ARG A 657 -22.52 -6.32 47.30
N PHE A 658 -22.84 -7.58 47.58
CA PHE A 658 -23.75 -8.41 46.77
C PHE A 658 -24.60 -9.35 47.63
N CYS A 659 -25.83 -9.60 47.17
CA CYS A 659 -26.78 -10.52 47.75
C CYS A 659 -27.36 -11.40 46.62
N PRO A 660 -27.06 -12.71 46.60
CA PRO A 660 -27.62 -13.63 45.60
C PRO A 660 -29.15 -13.74 45.71
N ASP A 661 -29.84 -13.90 44.57
CA ASP A 661 -31.31 -14.08 44.49
C ASP A 661 -31.84 -15.28 45.30
N THR A 662 -30.95 -16.22 45.66
CA THR A 662 -31.24 -17.39 46.49
C THR A 662 -31.29 -17.10 47.99
N CYS A 663 -31.04 -15.86 48.44
CA CYS A 663 -31.00 -15.49 49.85
C CYS A 663 -31.82 -14.24 50.20
N HIS A 664 -32.09 -14.06 51.49
CA HIS A 664 -32.77 -12.89 52.04
C HIS A 664 -31.79 -12.13 52.95
N CYS A 665 -31.17 -11.08 52.39
CA CYS A 665 -30.34 -10.15 53.15
C CYS A 665 -31.23 -9.24 54.00
N CYS A 666 -30.88 -9.07 55.29
CA CYS A 666 -31.55 -8.17 56.23
C CYS A 666 -30.49 -7.31 56.94
N ASP A 667 -30.80 -6.05 57.25
CA ASP A 667 -29.87 -5.07 57.84
C ASP A 667 -29.42 -5.35 59.29
N PHE A 668 -29.81 -6.49 59.89
CA PHE A 668 -29.54 -6.84 61.28
C PHE A 668 -28.78 -8.17 61.39
N ASP A 669 -27.87 -8.28 62.37
CA ASP A 669 -26.71 -9.20 62.47
C ASP A 669 -26.94 -10.73 62.37
N ASN A 670 -28.14 -11.23 62.07
CA ASN A 670 -28.47 -12.65 62.03
C ASN A 670 -28.56 -13.28 60.61
N CYS A 671 -28.18 -12.56 59.54
CA CYS A 671 -28.18 -13.08 58.17
C CYS A 671 -26.76 -13.45 57.69
N ASN A 672 -26.51 -14.75 57.47
CA ASN A 672 -25.17 -15.33 57.25
C ASN A 672 -24.72 -15.43 55.77
N CYS A 673 -25.23 -14.58 54.86
CA CYS A 673 -25.04 -14.77 53.41
C CYS A 673 -24.76 -13.49 52.58
N GLU A 674 -24.50 -12.34 53.21
CA GLU A 674 -24.12 -11.13 52.47
C GLU A 674 -22.65 -11.19 52.02
N MET A 675 -22.39 -11.03 50.70
CA MET A 675 -21.03 -10.89 50.16
C MET A 675 -20.60 -9.43 50.24
N VAL A 676 -19.95 -9.06 51.34
CA VAL A 676 -19.42 -7.69 51.56
C VAL A 676 -17.94 -7.63 51.17
N CYS A 677 -17.56 -6.69 50.31
CA CYS A 677 -16.15 -6.44 50.02
C CYS A 677 -15.42 -5.92 51.27
N PRO A 678 -14.24 -6.46 51.66
CA PRO A 678 -13.60 -6.03 52.90
C PRO A 678 -13.12 -4.57 52.82
N GLN A 679 -13.17 -3.85 53.95
CA GLN A 679 -12.73 -2.46 54.00
C GLN A 679 -11.28 -2.30 53.51
N ASN A 680 -11.07 -1.29 52.65
CA ASN A 680 -9.82 -0.96 51.95
C ASN A 680 -9.38 -1.96 50.86
N CYS A 681 -10.13 -3.03 50.60
CA CYS A 681 -9.91 -3.91 49.46
C CYS A 681 -10.75 -3.47 48.23
N SER A 682 -10.46 -4.03 47.06
CA SER A 682 -11.26 -3.90 45.84
C SER A 682 -11.66 -5.28 45.37
N CYS A 683 -12.97 -5.52 45.23
CA CYS A 683 -13.51 -6.83 44.88
C CYS A 683 -14.13 -6.80 43.49
N PHE A 684 -13.93 -7.87 42.72
CA PHE A 684 -14.44 -7.99 41.36
C PHE A 684 -15.11 -9.34 41.13
N HIS A 685 -16.19 -9.39 40.35
CA HIS A 685 -16.91 -10.61 40.01
C HIS A 685 -17.19 -10.71 38.51
N ASP A 686 -17.21 -11.93 37.96
CA ASP A 686 -17.67 -12.14 36.58
C ASP A 686 -19.20 -12.14 36.47
N ALA A 687 -19.62 -12.27 35.21
CA ALA A 687 -20.96 -12.59 34.76
C ALA A 687 -21.85 -13.43 35.69
N ASN A 688 -21.31 -14.56 36.13
CA ASN A 688 -22.04 -15.71 36.64
C ASN A 688 -21.61 -16.06 38.08
N TRP A 689 -20.76 -15.24 38.72
CA TRP A 689 -20.14 -15.51 40.02
C TRP A 689 -19.34 -16.82 40.06
N THR A 690 -18.69 -17.14 38.94
CA THR A 690 -17.70 -18.23 38.78
C THR A 690 -16.26 -17.77 39.07
N THR A 691 -15.97 -16.49 38.92
CA THR A 691 -14.71 -15.84 39.27
C THR A 691 -15.00 -14.67 40.22
N ASN A 692 -14.36 -14.67 41.38
CA ASN A 692 -14.56 -13.69 42.44
C ASN A 692 -13.19 -13.30 43.04
N ILE A 693 -12.69 -12.16 42.60
CA ILE A 693 -11.36 -11.64 42.90
C ILE A 693 -11.44 -10.65 44.06
N VAL A 694 -10.54 -10.75 45.03
CA VAL A 694 -10.42 -9.80 46.15
C VAL A 694 -8.99 -9.27 46.23
N ASP A 695 -8.78 -8.01 45.83
CA ASP A 695 -7.50 -7.30 45.95
C ASP A 695 -7.43 -6.46 47.24
N CYS A 696 -6.66 -6.94 48.20
CA CYS A 696 -6.33 -6.23 49.45
C CYS A 696 -4.87 -5.75 49.51
N GLY A 697 -4.05 -6.00 48.47
CA GLY A 697 -2.58 -5.93 48.55
C GLY A 697 -1.98 -4.51 48.60
N LYS A 698 -2.71 -3.51 48.11
CA LYS A 698 -2.27 -2.10 48.04
C LYS A 698 -2.37 -1.35 49.37
N GLN A 699 -2.38 -2.05 50.52
CA GLN A 699 -2.75 -1.48 51.82
C GLN A 699 -1.72 -1.77 52.93
N ASN A 700 -1.54 -0.81 53.83
CA ASN A 700 -0.73 -0.96 55.04
C ASN A 700 -1.51 -1.71 56.14
N LEU A 701 -1.88 -2.95 55.84
CA LEU A 701 -2.38 -3.88 56.84
C LEU A 701 -1.24 -4.26 57.82
N ASN A 702 -1.61 -4.93 58.91
CA ASN A 702 -0.71 -5.69 59.79
C ASN A 702 -1.30 -7.06 60.18
N THR A 703 -2.57 -7.27 59.87
CA THR A 703 -3.42 -8.43 60.14
C THR A 703 -4.44 -8.55 59.01
N LEU A 704 -4.94 -9.75 58.72
CA LEU A 704 -5.93 -9.94 57.64
C LEU A 704 -7.31 -9.32 57.98
N PRO A 705 -8.12 -8.94 56.97
CA PRO A 705 -9.50 -8.52 57.16
C PRO A 705 -10.38 -9.64 57.75
N LYS A 706 -11.14 -9.35 58.80
CA LYS A 706 -11.91 -10.36 59.57
C LYS A 706 -13.22 -10.86 58.91
N LYS A 707 -13.56 -10.35 57.74
CA LYS A 707 -14.69 -10.79 56.90
C LYS A 707 -14.27 -10.69 55.43
N ILE A 708 -13.79 -11.79 54.88
CA ILE A 708 -13.58 -11.99 53.43
C ILE A 708 -14.78 -12.82 52.91
N PRO A 709 -15.33 -12.54 51.72
CA PRO A 709 -16.51 -13.25 51.22
C PRO A 709 -16.36 -14.77 51.17
N THR A 710 -17.44 -15.49 51.46
CA THR A 710 -17.53 -16.94 51.24
C THR A 710 -17.74 -17.21 49.75
N GLY A 711 -16.75 -17.76 49.06
CA GLY A 711 -16.79 -17.95 47.60
C GLY A 711 -15.82 -17.08 46.81
N VAL A 712 -14.68 -16.69 47.40
CA VAL A 712 -13.55 -16.08 46.68
C VAL A 712 -12.78 -17.17 45.93
N THR A 713 -12.33 -16.87 44.71
CA THR A 713 -11.48 -17.74 43.88
C THR A 713 -10.03 -17.25 43.89
N ASP A 714 -9.82 -15.94 43.90
CA ASP A 714 -8.53 -15.28 43.76
C ASP A 714 -8.34 -14.24 44.89
N LEU A 715 -7.35 -14.43 45.75
CA LEU A 715 -7.12 -13.58 46.92
C LEU A 715 -5.72 -12.97 46.92
N TYR A 716 -5.65 -11.64 46.79
CA TYR A 716 -4.39 -10.88 46.78
C TYR A 716 -4.15 -10.14 48.10
N LEU A 717 -3.12 -10.57 48.83
CA LEU A 717 -2.66 -9.99 50.11
C LEU A 717 -1.20 -9.49 50.04
N ASP A 718 -0.66 -9.45 48.82
CA ASP A 718 0.73 -9.15 48.46
C ASP A 718 1.04 -7.65 48.36
N ALA A 719 2.30 -7.27 48.54
CA ALA A 719 2.73 -5.88 48.50
C ALA A 719 3.57 -5.53 47.26
N LEU A 720 2.92 -5.09 46.17
CA LEU A 720 3.63 -4.79 44.92
C LEU A 720 4.22 -3.37 44.82
N TYR A 721 3.62 -2.35 45.46
CA TYR A 721 4.12 -0.96 45.41
C TYR A 721 4.01 -0.20 46.75
N LEU A 722 5.17 0.22 47.27
CA LEU A 722 5.43 1.11 48.42
C LEU A 722 4.62 0.89 49.72
N ASN A 723 5.34 0.36 50.73
CA ASN A 723 4.90 0.16 52.13
C ASN A 723 3.75 -0.86 52.23
N GLY A 724 4.12 -2.14 52.28
CA GLY A 724 3.22 -3.28 52.08
C GLY A 724 2.36 -3.71 53.27
N SER A 725 1.60 -4.79 53.06
CA SER A 725 0.64 -5.41 53.99
C SER A 725 1.21 -5.94 55.32
N ASN A 726 2.53 -5.92 55.50
CA ASN A 726 3.28 -6.22 56.73
C ASN A 726 2.90 -7.51 57.48
N ILE A 727 2.21 -8.47 56.87
CA ILE A 727 1.60 -9.61 57.58
C ILE A 727 2.72 -10.46 58.19
N VAL A 728 2.70 -10.64 59.52
CA VAL A 728 3.74 -11.36 60.27
C VAL A 728 3.33 -12.82 60.56
N ASN A 729 2.05 -13.02 60.90
CA ASN A 729 1.45 -14.33 61.21
C ASN A 729 0.06 -14.43 60.55
N ILE A 730 -0.43 -15.65 60.37
CA ILE A 730 -1.78 -15.97 59.88
C ILE A 730 -2.57 -16.62 61.03
N GLU A 731 -3.78 -16.13 61.34
CA GLU A 731 -4.59 -16.71 62.43
C GLU A 731 -5.21 -18.07 62.01
N HIS A 732 -5.31 -19.02 62.95
CA HIS A 732 -5.80 -20.39 62.71
C HIS A 732 -7.16 -20.48 62.00
N SER A 733 -8.04 -19.50 62.23
CA SER A 733 -9.39 -19.47 61.64
C SER A 733 -9.44 -18.87 60.23
N THR A 734 -8.38 -18.20 59.76
CA THR A 734 -8.40 -17.25 58.63
C THR A 734 -9.04 -17.82 57.36
N PHE A 735 -8.52 -18.94 56.85
CA PHE A 735 -8.94 -19.52 55.57
C PHE A 735 -9.99 -20.63 55.71
N THR A 736 -10.56 -20.84 56.90
CA THR A 736 -11.45 -21.98 57.21
C THR A 736 -12.74 -22.02 56.39
N THR A 737 -13.18 -20.90 55.84
CA THR A 737 -14.41 -20.76 55.02
C THR A 737 -14.15 -20.68 53.52
N MET A 738 -12.89 -20.69 53.07
CA MET A 738 -12.48 -20.37 51.69
C MET A 738 -12.24 -21.61 50.82
N HIS A 739 -13.19 -22.55 50.83
CA HIS A 739 -13.06 -23.84 50.14
C HIS A 739 -12.96 -23.73 48.60
N THR A 740 -13.33 -22.58 48.03
CA THR A 740 -13.32 -22.27 46.59
C THR A 740 -12.02 -21.60 46.11
N LEU A 741 -11.07 -21.32 47.01
CA LEU A 741 -9.89 -20.54 46.68
C LEU A 741 -8.93 -21.34 45.78
N GLU A 742 -8.65 -20.82 44.58
CA GLU A 742 -7.76 -21.44 43.60
C GLU A 742 -6.39 -20.75 43.55
N VAL A 743 -6.33 -19.43 43.78
CA VAL A 743 -5.11 -18.62 43.72
C VAL A 743 -4.93 -17.80 45.01
N LEU A 744 -3.77 -17.89 45.65
CA LEU A 744 -3.44 -17.19 46.89
C LEU A 744 -2.06 -16.50 46.82
N HIS A 745 -2.09 -15.17 46.84
CA HIS A 745 -0.90 -14.31 46.87
C HIS A 745 -0.63 -13.78 48.28
N LEU A 746 0.52 -14.16 48.85
CA LEU A 746 1.02 -13.81 50.19
C LEU A 746 2.48 -13.29 50.15
N GLU A 747 3.04 -13.04 48.98
CA GLU A 747 4.40 -12.56 48.76
C GLU A 747 4.65 -11.13 49.25
N ASN A 748 5.93 -10.76 49.38
CA ASN A 748 6.38 -9.42 49.82
C ASN A 748 5.88 -9.02 51.23
N ASN A 749 5.56 -10.00 52.08
CA ASN A 749 5.09 -9.81 53.45
C ASN A 749 6.22 -10.04 54.49
N LYS A 750 5.86 -10.17 55.77
CA LYS A 750 6.80 -10.36 56.90
C LYS A 750 6.62 -11.72 57.59
N LEU A 751 6.04 -12.70 56.90
CA LEU A 751 5.73 -14.02 57.46
C LEU A 751 7.02 -14.71 57.94
N GLN A 752 7.06 -15.14 59.20
CA GLN A 752 8.26 -15.73 59.81
C GLN A 752 8.20 -17.26 59.95
N THR A 753 7.01 -17.81 60.16
CA THR A 753 6.77 -19.23 60.40
C THR A 753 5.40 -19.63 59.83
N LEU A 754 5.30 -20.86 59.33
CA LEU A 754 4.01 -21.54 59.11
C LEU A 754 3.98 -22.78 59.99
N GLU A 755 2.98 -22.90 60.86
CA GLU A 755 2.91 -23.93 61.91
C GLU A 755 2.26 -25.24 61.42
N GLY A 756 1.46 -25.18 60.35
CA GLY A 756 0.94 -26.37 59.66
C GLY A 756 -0.58 -26.57 59.72
N TYR A 757 -1.33 -25.52 60.07
CA TYR A 757 -2.81 -25.51 60.09
C TYR A 757 -3.42 -24.48 59.14
N GLU A 758 -2.63 -23.52 58.66
CA GLU A 758 -3.07 -22.32 57.95
C GLU A 758 -3.88 -22.67 56.70
N PHE A 759 -3.42 -23.67 55.95
CA PHE A 759 -4.02 -24.09 54.68
C PHE A 759 -4.90 -25.34 54.80
N ALA A 760 -5.31 -25.74 56.01
CA ALA A 760 -6.01 -27.00 56.31
C ALA A 760 -7.29 -27.29 55.48
N HIS A 761 -7.91 -26.26 54.89
CA HIS A 761 -9.20 -26.34 54.18
C HIS A 761 -9.12 -25.95 52.69
N LEU A 762 -7.91 -25.73 52.16
CA LEU A 762 -7.65 -25.18 50.82
C LEU A 762 -7.38 -26.28 49.77
N SER A 763 -8.27 -27.26 49.67
CA SER A 763 -8.05 -28.42 48.79
C SER A 763 -8.09 -28.10 47.29
N LEU A 764 -8.77 -27.01 46.87
CA LEU A 764 -8.86 -26.55 45.48
C LEU A 764 -7.73 -25.60 45.06
N LEU A 765 -6.82 -25.24 45.96
CA LEU A 765 -5.75 -24.28 45.67
C LEU A 765 -4.77 -24.82 44.62
N LYS A 766 -4.63 -24.10 43.52
CA LYS A 766 -3.74 -24.40 42.38
C LYS A 766 -2.45 -23.59 42.48
N GLU A 767 -2.50 -22.36 42.96
CA GLU A 767 -1.35 -21.45 42.96
C GLU A 767 -1.14 -20.80 44.33
N LEU A 768 0.09 -20.89 44.84
CA LEU A 768 0.49 -20.36 46.15
C LEU A 768 1.82 -19.60 46.07
N TYR A 769 1.74 -18.29 46.30
CA TYR A 769 2.89 -17.39 46.28
C TYR A 769 3.25 -16.93 47.70
N LEU A 770 4.42 -17.38 48.19
CA LEU A 770 4.98 -17.09 49.51
C LEU A 770 6.39 -16.45 49.44
N HIS A 771 6.84 -16.11 48.23
CA HIS A 771 8.17 -15.57 47.99
C HIS A 771 8.39 -14.17 48.61
N ASN A 772 9.64 -13.72 48.74
CA ASN A 772 10.01 -12.44 49.35
C ASN A 772 9.45 -12.23 50.79
N ASN A 773 9.43 -13.27 51.61
CA ASN A 773 9.00 -13.24 53.02
C ASN A 773 10.20 -13.45 53.97
N LEU A 774 9.94 -13.66 55.26
CA LEU A 774 10.95 -13.90 56.29
C LEU A 774 10.95 -15.35 56.81
N LEU A 775 10.33 -16.29 56.08
CA LEU A 775 10.02 -17.64 56.57
C LEU A 775 11.31 -18.38 56.92
N ASN A 776 11.45 -18.80 58.18
CA ASN A 776 12.59 -19.57 58.67
C ASN A 776 12.28 -21.08 58.87
N ASN A 777 11.00 -21.42 59.02
CA ASN A 777 10.49 -22.76 59.30
C ASN A 777 9.08 -22.93 58.71
N ILE A 778 8.80 -24.13 58.18
CA ILE A 778 7.49 -24.53 57.62
C ILE A 778 7.12 -25.90 58.22
N GLY A 779 5.93 -25.97 58.82
CA GLY A 779 5.43 -27.14 59.54
C GLY A 779 5.22 -28.39 58.69
N ASN A 780 5.36 -29.56 59.32
CA ASN A 780 5.28 -30.87 58.66
C ASN A 780 3.87 -31.25 58.14
N SER A 781 2.89 -30.37 58.27
CA SER A 781 1.53 -30.51 57.70
C SER A 781 1.10 -29.33 56.82
N THR A 782 1.92 -28.29 56.63
CA THR A 782 1.51 -27.04 55.94
C THR A 782 0.97 -27.28 54.53
N PHE A 783 1.69 -28.05 53.71
CA PHE A 783 1.27 -28.31 52.32
C PHE A 783 0.38 -29.55 52.16
N ALA A 784 0.32 -30.45 53.15
CA ALA A 784 -0.40 -31.72 53.05
C ALA A 784 -1.89 -31.63 52.58
N PRO A 785 -2.67 -30.57 52.85
CA PRO A 785 -4.05 -30.43 52.36
C PRO A 785 -4.20 -30.07 50.88
N LEU A 786 -3.15 -29.54 50.24
CA LEU A 786 -3.21 -28.80 48.97
C LEU A 786 -3.25 -29.72 47.72
N VAL A 787 -4.16 -30.70 47.69
CA VAL A 787 -4.24 -31.74 46.65
C VAL A 787 -4.32 -31.24 45.20
N SER A 788 -4.67 -29.98 44.95
CA SER A 788 -4.78 -29.40 43.61
C SER A 788 -3.57 -28.57 43.17
N LEU A 789 -2.51 -28.46 43.99
CA LEU A 789 -1.44 -27.47 43.82
C LEU A 789 -0.59 -27.73 42.55
N GLN A 790 -0.42 -26.67 41.77
CA GLN A 790 0.25 -26.62 40.47
C GLN A 790 1.47 -25.68 40.47
N ILE A 791 1.36 -24.52 41.12
CA ILE A 791 2.44 -23.52 41.22
C ILE A 791 2.73 -23.21 42.70
N LEU A 792 3.99 -23.31 43.10
CA LEU A 792 4.45 -22.98 44.46
C LEU A 792 5.72 -22.12 44.44
N ARG A 793 5.63 -20.87 44.93
CA ARG A 793 6.81 -19.99 45.06
C ARG A 793 7.16 -19.74 46.52
N ILE A 794 8.31 -20.27 46.97
CA ILE A 794 8.87 -20.12 48.32
C ILE A 794 10.29 -19.51 48.30
N ASP A 795 10.71 -18.97 47.16
CA ASP A 795 12.01 -18.35 46.95
C ASP A 795 12.21 -17.05 47.75
N ASN A 796 13.49 -16.64 47.89
CA ASN A 796 13.91 -15.43 48.61
C ASN A 796 13.29 -15.31 50.02
N ASN A 797 13.39 -16.40 50.79
CA ASN A 797 13.00 -16.52 52.18
C ASN A 797 14.23 -16.84 53.07
N ARG A 798 14.03 -17.24 54.33
CA ARG A 798 15.10 -17.58 55.28
C ARG A 798 15.12 -19.06 55.66
N LEU A 799 14.56 -19.92 54.82
CA LEU A 799 14.41 -21.36 55.11
C LEU A 799 15.79 -22.03 55.20
N THR A 800 15.94 -22.91 56.19
CA THR A 800 17.18 -23.67 56.42
C THR A 800 17.03 -25.16 56.10
N SER A 801 15.84 -25.72 56.31
CA SER A 801 15.42 -27.03 55.80
C SER A 801 13.91 -27.05 55.60
N ILE A 802 13.42 -28.03 54.81
CA ILE A 802 12.00 -28.23 54.52
C ILE A 802 11.75 -29.75 54.34
N PRO A 803 10.60 -30.30 54.76
CA PRO A 803 10.31 -31.74 54.66
C PRO A 803 10.09 -32.22 53.21
N MET A 804 11.17 -32.51 52.49
CA MET A 804 11.15 -32.90 51.06
C MET A 804 10.24 -34.10 50.73
N TRP A 805 10.05 -35.02 51.68
CA TRP A 805 9.17 -36.19 51.52
C TRP A 805 7.71 -35.83 51.20
N GLN A 806 7.24 -34.62 51.54
CA GLN A 806 5.91 -34.15 51.17
C GLN A 806 5.76 -34.05 49.64
N PHE A 807 6.72 -33.40 48.97
CA PHE A 807 6.70 -33.21 47.51
C PHE A 807 6.98 -34.51 46.74
N VAL A 808 7.76 -35.42 47.32
CA VAL A 808 8.05 -36.75 46.76
C VAL A 808 6.85 -37.72 46.88
N THR A 809 5.86 -37.42 47.71
CA THR A 809 4.66 -38.25 47.89
C THR A 809 3.79 -38.24 46.63
N LEU A 810 3.17 -39.40 46.30
CA LEU A 810 2.32 -39.62 45.12
C LEU A 810 1.21 -38.58 44.89
N GLN A 811 0.83 -37.84 45.94
CA GLN A 811 -0.17 -36.78 45.93
C GLN A 811 0.22 -35.57 45.06
N TYR A 812 1.50 -35.18 45.04
CA TYR A 812 1.98 -33.98 44.33
C TYR A 812 2.63 -34.29 42.98
N ARG A 813 3.10 -35.53 42.81
CA ARG A 813 3.90 -36.00 41.66
C ARG A 813 3.21 -35.91 40.29
N ASN A 814 1.91 -35.61 40.26
CA ASN A 814 1.09 -35.45 39.05
C ASN A 814 0.39 -34.07 38.95
N SER A 815 0.48 -33.20 39.97
CA SER A 815 -0.23 -31.91 40.00
C SER A 815 0.72 -30.72 39.84
N LEU A 816 1.90 -30.79 40.47
CA LEU A 816 2.85 -29.68 40.54
C LEU A 816 3.58 -29.50 39.20
N GLN A 817 3.44 -28.31 38.62
CA GLN A 817 3.99 -27.92 37.31
C GLN A 817 5.16 -26.94 37.44
N ALA A 818 5.15 -26.09 38.47
CA ALA A 818 6.23 -25.12 38.72
C ALA A 818 6.50 -24.95 40.21
N ILE A 819 7.79 -24.90 40.56
CA ILE A 819 8.26 -24.55 41.91
C ILE A 819 9.44 -23.57 41.86
N SER A 820 9.47 -22.60 42.77
CA SER A 820 10.60 -21.68 42.96
C SER A 820 11.04 -21.72 44.42
N MET A 821 12.34 -21.93 44.67
CA MET A 821 12.89 -22.21 46.01
C MET A 821 14.32 -21.69 46.25
N GLY A 822 14.89 -20.97 45.30
CA GLY A 822 16.20 -20.32 45.38
C GLY A 822 16.26 -19.18 46.40
N ARG A 823 17.45 -18.62 46.59
CA ARG A 823 17.76 -17.48 47.48
C ARG A 823 17.41 -17.70 48.97
N ASN A 824 17.14 -18.94 49.38
CA ASN A 824 16.99 -19.36 50.77
C ASN A 824 18.36 -19.61 51.45
N SER A 825 18.36 -20.02 52.72
CA SER A 825 19.58 -20.28 53.53
C SER A 825 19.74 -21.76 53.84
N TRP A 826 19.58 -22.62 52.82
CA TRP A 826 19.56 -24.08 52.94
C TRP A 826 20.79 -24.63 53.67
N THR A 827 20.62 -25.57 54.61
CA THR A 827 21.74 -26.10 55.40
C THR A 827 22.61 -27.08 54.59
N CYS A 828 23.93 -26.91 54.62
CA CYS A 828 24.86 -27.85 53.97
C CYS A 828 25.00 -29.23 54.68
N ARG A 829 24.21 -29.52 55.74
CA ARG A 829 24.29 -30.80 56.46
C ARG A 829 23.91 -31.97 55.55
N CYS A 830 24.80 -32.96 55.42
CA CYS A 830 24.72 -34.04 54.44
C CYS A 830 23.35 -34.72 54.31
N LYS A 831 22.65 -34.99 55.42
CA LYS A 831 21.31 -35.60 55.37
C LYS A 831 20.31 -34.75 54.56
N PHE A 832 20.14 -33.47 54.93
CA PHE A 832 19.21 -32.60 54.20
C PHE A 832 19.73 -32.27 52.81
N LEU A 833 21.05 -32.13 52.66
CA LEU A 833 21.67 -31.86 51.37
C LEU A 833 21.41 -32.98 50.36
N GLN A 834 21.47 -34.25 50.77
CA GLN A 834 21.16 -35.42 49.96
C GLN A 834 19.65 -35.52 49.62
N GLU A 835 18.76 -35.19 50.57
CA GLU A 835 17.32 -35.10 50.32
C GLU A 835 16.99 -33.98 49.31
N LEU A 836 17.69 -32.85 49.38
CA LEU A 836 17.57 -31.70 48.48
C LEU A 836 18.13 -31.98 47.07
N THR A 837 19.35 -32.54 46.95
CA THR A 837 19.95 -32.82 45.64
C THR A 837 19.20 -33.93 44.90
N GLN A 838 18.75 -34.98 45.61
CA GLN A 838 17.90 -36.02 45.01
C GLN A 838 16.56 -35.45 44.53
N PHE A 839 15.89 -34.62 45.33
CA PHE A 839 14.65 -33.97 44.92
C PHE A 839 14.87 -33.06 43.71
N ALA A 840 15.90 -32.22 43.72
CA ALA A 840 16.21 -31.32 42.61
C ALA A 840 16.55 -32.07 41.32
N TYR A 841 17.33 -33.14 41.40
CA TYR A 841 17.70 -33.99 40.26
C TYR A 841 16.46 -34.69 39.65
N GLU A 842 15.55 -35.23 40.47
CA GLU A 842 14.30 -35.83 40.01
C GLU A 842 13.31 -34.82 39.40
N ASN A 843 13.41 -33.53 39.74
CA ASN A 843 12.40 -32.50 39.44
C ASN A 843 12.96 -31.28 38.67
N THR A 844 14.09 -31.44 37.98
CA THR A 844 14.78 -30.39 37.20
C THR A 844 13.86 -29.64 36.22
N MET A 845 12.83 -30.29 35.67
CA MET A 845 11.91 -29.70 34.69
C MET A 845 10.84 -28.77 35.31
N ILE A 846 10.60 -28.82 36.62
CA ILE A 846 9.59 -27.97 37.31
C ILE A 846 10.22 -26.85 38.15
N ILE A 847 11.50 -26.99 38.54
CA ILE A 847 12.23 -25.99 39.31
C ILE A 847 12.60 -24.81 38.40
N GLN A 848 12.02 -23.64 38.69
CA GLN A 848 12.18 -22.43 37.86
C GLN A 848 13.50 -21.68 38.12
N ASP A 849 14.09 -21.84 39.30
CA ASP A 849 15.22 -21.04 39.78
C ASP A 849 16.45 -21.86 40.25
N PRO A 850 16.87 -22.94 39.54
CA PRO A 850 17.88 -23.87 40.03
C PRO A 850 19.26 -23.24 40.26
N GLN A 851 19.61 -22.19 39.53
CA GLN A 851 20.87 -21.45 39.67
C GLN A 851 20.95 -20.63 40.98
N ASP A 852 19.80 -20.30 41.58
CA ASP A 852 19.72 -19.56 42.85
C ASP A 852 19.66 -20.49 44.09
N ILE A 853 19.78 -21.82 43.89
CA ILE A 853 19.78 -22.82 44.98
C ILE A 853 21.23 -23.12 45.42
N TYR A 854 21.65 -22.44 46.50
CA TYR A 854 22.91 -22.71 47.21
C TYR A 854 22.63 -23.22 48.63
N CYS A 855 23.59 -23.93 49.23
CA CYS A 855 23.58 -24.17 50.68
C CYS A 855 24.51 -23.17 51.40
N VAL A 856 24.30 -22.97 52.70
CA VAL A 856 25.09 -22.09 53.56
C VAL A 856 25.74 -22.91 54.68
N ASP A 857 27.05 -22.73 54.86
CA ASP A 857 27.80 -23.20 56.03
C ASP A 857 28.62 -22.06 56.62
N GLY A 858 28.41 -21.78 57.91
CA GLY A 858 28.89 -20.57 58.56
C GLY A 858 28.46 -19.29 57.82
N ALA A 859 29.42 -18.61 57.19
CA ALA A 859 29.21 -17.42 56.37
C ALA A 859 29.48 -17.65 54.86
N ILE A 860 29.76 -18.90 54.46
CA ILE A 860 30.12 -19.27 53.08
C ILE A 860 28.89 -19.84 52.39
N LYS A 861 28.54 -19.27 51.23
CA LYS A 861 27.60 -19.90 50.29
C LYS A 861 28.35 -20.94 49.47
N ARG A 862 27.78 -22.14 49.33
CA ARG A 862 28.28 -23.21 48.48
C ARG A 862 27.24 -23.51 47.40
N GLU A 863 27.62 -23.27 46.15
CA GLU A 863 26.87 -23.66 44.96
C GLU A 863 26.78 -25.19 44.89
N LEU A 864 25.68 -25.70 44.34
CA LEU A 864 25.37 -27.13 44.29
C LEU A 864 25.29 -27.60 42.84
N ASP A 865 26.03 -28.65 42.48
CA ASP A 865 25.87 -29.29 41.18
C ASP A 865 24.66 -30.23 41.20
N LEU A 866 23.49 -29.63 40.91
CA LEU A 866 22.20 -30.31 40.86
C LEU A 866 22.08 -31.32 39.69
N ASN A 867 23.06 -31.40 38.79
CA ASN A 867 23.06 -32.34 37.67
C ASN A 867 23.64 -33.73 38.02
N SER A 868 24.13 -33.91 39.25
CA SER A 868 24.68 -35.19 39.72
C SER A 868 23.88 -35.77 40.89
N SER A 869 23.56 -37.07 40.83
CA SER A 869 22.90 -37.81 41.92
C SER A 869 23.86 -38.27 43.03
N SER A 870 25.10 -37.78 43.02
CA SER A 870 26.20 -38.26 43.86
C SER A 870 27.01 -37.10 44.46
N SER A 871 26.35 -36.27 45.26
CA SER A 871 27.03 -35.26 46.08
C SER A 871 27.87 -35.94 47.18
N GLU A 872 29.18 -36.14 46.94
CA GLU A 872 30.13 -36.67 47.93
C GLU A 872 30.26 -35.72 49.13
N CYS A 873 29.48 -35.98 50.18
CA CYS A 873 29.45 -35.18 51.40
C CYS A 873 30.36 -35.80 52.46
N VAL A 874 31.64 -35.44 52.41
CA VAL A 874 32.68 -35.92 53.34
C VAL A 874 32.78 -34.99 54.55
N GLU A 875 32.45 -35.48 55.74
CA GLU A 875 32.82 -34.82 57.00
C GLU A 875 34.29 -35.10 57.32
N SER A 876 35.11 -34.06 57.44
CA SER A 876 36.53 -34.16 57.83
C SER A 876 36.86 -33.22 58.99
N LEU A 877 37.35 -33.78 60.10
CA LEU A 877 37.81 -33.00 61.27
C LEU A 877 39.16 -32.32 61.02
N GLU A 878 39.37 -31.18 61.70
CA GLU A 878 40.63 -30.60 62.20
C GLU A 878 41.90 -30.71 61.31
N SER A 879 42.58 -29.64 60.88
CA SER A 879 43.41 -28.80 61.78
C SER A 879 44.40 -27.90 60.98
N THR A 880 44.87 -26.83 61.65
CA THR A 880 46.18 -26.14 61.49
C THR A 880 46.66 -25.52 60.16
N SER A 881 46.92 -24.19 60.25
CA SER A 881 48.17 -23.49 59.85
C SER A 881 48.40 -23.09 58.37
N SER A 882 49.00 -21.93 58.05
CA SER A 882 49.33 -20.73 58.87
C SER A 882 49.76 -19.50 58.05
N THR A 883 49.63 -18.30 58.65
CA THR A 883 50.49 -17.09 58.52
C THR A 883 50.72 -16.40 57.17
N GLY A 884 50.10 -15.20 57.04
CA GLY A 884 50.78 -13.95 56.61
C GLY A 884 50.99 -13.67 55.11
N ALA A 885 51.34 -12.45 54.68
CA ALA A 885 51.27 -11.14 55.36
C ALA A 885 51.45 -9.97 54.35
N ASN A 886 50.84 -8.81 54.66
CA ASN A 886 51.30 -7.42 54.41
C ASN A 886 51.69 -6.89 52.99
N GLN A 887 51.07 -5.73 52.66
CA GLN A 887 51.74 -4.49 52.16
C GLN A 887 52.37 -4.46 50.73
N ASP A 888 52.57 -3.32 50.04
CA ASP A 888 52.07 -1.92 50.21
C ASP A 888 52.01 -1.14 48.87
N GLN A 889 51.63 0.14 48.92
CA GLN A 889 51.55 1.10 47.81
C GLN A 889 52.91 1.42 47.09
N SER A 890 52.86 1.92 45.84
CA SER A 890 53.13 3.36 45.52
C SER A 890 53.48 3.72 44.04
N ASN A 891 53.38 5.03 43.74
CA ASN A 891 54.19 5.82 42.78
C ASN A 891 54.00 5.73 41.24
N GLY A 892 52.94 6.37 40.75
CA GLY A 892 53.05 7.76 40.25
C GLY A 892 53.71 8.06 38.88
N TYR A 893 54.82 7.41 38.49
CA TYR A 893 55.54 7.74 37.24
C TYR A 893 54.99 7.03 36.00
N ILE A 894 54.14 6.02 36.19
CA ILE A 894 53.51 5.24 35.11
C ILE A 894 52.55 6.11 34.28
N SER A 895 51.82 7.04 34.91
CA SER A 895 50.66 7.71 34.30
C SER A 895 50.96 8.53 33.05
N LEU A 896 52.11 9.21 32.98
CA LEU A 896 52.47 10.03 31.81
C LEU A 896 52.93 9.17 30.62
N LEU A 897 53.67 8.11 30.91
CA LEU A 897 54.13 7.14 29.91
C LEU A 897 52.95 6.31 29.37
N ALA A 898 52.02 5.93 30.27
CA ALA A 898 50.74 5.33 29.92
C ALA A 898 49.90 6.26 29.03
N ALA A 899 49.81 7.57 29.30
CA ALA A 899 49.04 8.49 28.46
C ALA A 899 49.52 8.54 26.99
N VAL A 900 50.84 8.57 26.77
CA VAL A 900 51.41 8.57 25.41
C VAL A 900 51.24 7.21 24.73
N LEU A 901 51.44 6.11 25.46
CA LEU A 901 51.19 4.76 24.95
C LEU A 901 49.70 4.54 24.62
N VAL A 902 48.78 5.06 25.44
CA VAL A 902 47.33 5.04 25.19
C VAL A 902 46.97 5.84 23.94
N LEU A 903 47.59 7.00 23.69
CA LEU A 903 47.33 7.75 22.46
C LEU A 903 47.77 6.99 21.20
N ILE A 904 48.95 6.36 21.22
CA ILE A 904 49.45 5.52 20.13
C ILE A 904 48.55 4.28 19.97
N PHE A 905 48.17 3.64 21.07
CA PHE A 905 47.27 2.48 21.10
C PHE A 905 45.87 2.81 20.57
N LEU A 906 45.32 4.00 20.85
CA LEU A 906 44.06 4.48 20.29
C LEU A 906 44.15 4.70 18.78
N VAL A 907 45.25 5.26 18.26
CA VAL A 907 45.47 5.38 16.81
C VAL A 907 45.59 4.00 16.15
N VAL A 908 46.31 3.06 16.77
CA VAL A 908 46.38 1.67 16.29
C VAL A 908 45.02 0.98 16.35
N ILE A 909 44.21 1.18 17.39
CA ILE A 909 42.84 0.70 17.50
C ILE A 909 41.94 1.30 16.41
N LEU A 910 42.07 2.59 16.08
CA LEU A 910 41.30 3.20 15.01
C LEU A 910 41.67 2.64 13.63
N ILE A 911 42.96 2.35 13.39
CA ILE A 911 43.43 1.71 12.16
C ILE A 911 42.92 0.25 12.08
N ILE A 912 43.06 -0.53 13.16
CA ILE A 912 42.52 -1.90 13.26
C ILE A 912 41.00 -1.89 13.07
N GLY A 913 40.29 -0.98 13.72
CA GLY A 913 38.84 -0.82 13.64
C GLY A 913 38.36 -0.47 12.23
N PHE A 914 39.13 0.31 11.48
CA PHE A 914 38.83 0.61 10.07
C PHE A 914 39.16 -0.56 9.13
N VAL A 915 40.30 -1.22 9.30
CA VAL A 915 40.76 -2.35 8.47
C VAL A 915 39.87 -3.58 8.65
N PHE A 916 39.51 -3.93 9.88
CA PHE A 916 38.68 -5.09 10.21
C PHE A 916 37.19 -4.78 10.28
N ARG A 917 36.74 -3.58 9.87
CA ARG A 917 35.40 -3.03 10.17
C ARG A 917 34.21 -3.98 9.91
N GLU A 918 34.25 -4.79 8.85
CA GLU A 918 33.16 -5.72 8.53
C GLU A 918 33.20 -6.97 9.44
N SER A 919 34.39 -7.50 9.74
CA SER A 919 34.58 -8.55 10.74
C SER A 919 34.20 -8.06 12.14
N LEU A 920 34.53 -6.80 12.45
CA LEU A 920 34.23 -6.16 13.73
C LEU A 920 32.73 -5.86 13.87
N ARG A 921 32.03 -5.52 12.78
CA ARG A 921 30.56 -5.46 12.71
C ARG A 921 29.90 -6.81 12.99
N MET A 922 30.35 -7.87 12.33
CA MET A 922 29.81 -9.21 12.60
C MET A 922 30.12 -9.68 14.03
N TRP A 923 31.31 -9.37 14.56
CA TRP A 923 31.69 -9.71 15.93
C TRP A 923 30.89 -8.92 16.98
N LEU A 924 30.67 -7.61 16.76
CA LEU A 924 29.78 -6.78 17.60
C LEU A 924 28.32 -7.26 17.55
N PHE A 925 27.86 -7.74 16.39
CA PHE A 925 26.55 -8.34 16.28
C PHE A 925 26.47 -9.69 17.03
N ALA A 926 27.42 -10.60 16.82
CA ALA A 926 27.43 -11.93 17.42
C ALA A 926 27.60 -11.92 18.95
N HIS A 927 28.40 -11.00 19.52
CA HIS A 927 28.64 -10.93 20.96
C HIS A 927 27.83 -9.85 21.70
N TYR A 928 27.29 -8.83 21.02
CA TYR A 928 26.59 -7.71 21.67
C TYR A 928 25.28 -7.29 20.97
N GLY A 929 24.89 -7.89 19.84
CA GLY A 929 23.67 -7.59 19.10
C GLY A 929 23.66 -6.24 18.35
N VAL A 930 24.75 -5.46 18.38
CA VAL A 930 24.77 -4.08 17.85
C VAL A 930 25.16 -4.04 16.37
N ARG A 931 24.30 -3.46 15.53
CA ARG A 931 24.61 -3.16 14.12
C ARG A 931 25.04 -1.69 13.96
N VAL A 932 26.24 -1.47 13.41
CA VAL A 932 26.87 -0.13 13.34
C VAL A 932 26.83 0.43 11.92
N CYS A 933 26.11 1.53 11.75
CA CYS A 933 25.94 2.30 10.51
C CYS A 933 25.34 1.48 9.34
N GLU A 934 24.08 1.06 9.48
CA GLU A 934 23.20 0.67 8.35
C GLU A 934 22.27 1.83 7.96
N SER A 935 21.82 1.85 6.70
CA SER A 935 20.79 2.78 6.22
C SER A 935 19.42 2.43 6.82
N ARG A 936 18.58 3.44 7.11
CA ARG A 936 17.18 3.23 7.53
C ARG A 936 16.45 2.34 6.52
N PHE A 937 15.79 1.29 7.00
CA PHE A 937 15.10 0.31 6.16
C PHE A 937 13.77 0.86 5.62
N GLU A 938 13.54 0.70 4.32
CA GLU A 938 12.27 1.03 3.64
C GLU A 938 11.22 -0.11 3.76
N ASP A 939 11.58 -1.24 4.38
CA ASP A 939 10.76 -2.46 4.54
C ASP A 939 10.17 -2.64 5.97
N ALA A 940 9.88 -1.53 6.66
CA ALA A 940 9.08 -1.54 7.90
C ALA A 940 7.63 -1.96 7.56
N GLY A 941 7.05 -2.89 8.33
CA GLY A 941 5.69 -3.41 8.06
C GLY A 941 5.59 -4.62 7.10
N LYS A 942 6.70 -5.30 6.79
CA LYS A 942 6.66 -6.62 6.11
C LYS A 942 6.20 -7.74 7.06
N LEU A 943 5.46 -8.71 6.50
CA LEU A 943 4.77 -9.76 7.26
C LEU A 943 5.76 -10.80 7.81
N TYR A 944 6.77 -11.16 7.01
CA TYR A 944 7.83 -12.11 7.35
C TYR A 944 9.20 -11.45 7.29
N ASP A 945 10.10 -11.87 8.17
CA ASP A 945 11.49 -11.42 8.16
C ASP A 945 12.32 -12.17 7.12
N ALA A 946 11.96 -13.44 6.82
CA ALA A 946 12.45 -14.14 5.63
C ALA A 946 11.48 -15.20 5.09
N ILE A 947 11.53 -15.46 3.78
CA ILE A 947 11.00 -16.69 3.17
C ILE A 947 12.15 -17.69 2.95
N ILE A 948 11.95 -18.98 3.26
CA ILE A 948 12.87 -20.06 2.93
C ILE A 948 12.34 -20.87 1.75
N LEU A 949 13.15 -20.96 0.70
CA LEU A 949 12.89 -21.72 -0.53
C LEU A 949 13.87 -22.90 -0.59
N HIS A 950 13.34 -24.13 -0.66
CA HIS A 950 14.11 -25.36 -0.57
C HIS A 950 13.42 -26.54 -1.29
N SER A 951 14.10 -27.67 -1.47
CA SER A 951 13.46 -28.88 -2.02
C SER A 951 12.45 -29.48 -1.06
N ALA A 952 11.33 -30.00 -1.57
CA ALA A 952 10.45 -30.87 -0.78
C ALA A 952 11.19 -32.08 -0.14
N ARG A 953 12.31 -32.54 -0.73
CA ARG A 953 13.17 -33.60 -0.15
C ARG A 953 14.03 -33.13 1.02
N ASP A 954 14.34 -31.83 1.08
CA ASP A 954 15.12 -31.24 2.17
C ASP A 954 14.23 -30.70 3.31
N TYR A 955 12.90 -30.80 3.19
CA TYR A 955 11.94 -30.25 4.15
C TYR A 955 12.23 -30.67 5.60
N GLU A 956 12.58 -31.94 5.83
CA GLU A 956 12.91 -32.45 7.16
C GLU A 956 14.23 -31.86 7.70
N PHE A 957 15.23 -31.65 6.84
CA PHE A 957 16.49 -30.97 7.20
C PHE A 957 16.28 -29.48 7.47
N VAL A 958 15.56 -28.79 6.59
CA VAL A 958 15.31 -27.34 6.70
C VAL A 958 14.45 -27.05 7.93
N CYS A 959 13.37 -27.79 8.15
CA CYS A 959 12.52 -27.59 9.33
C CYS A 959 13.24 -27.93 10.64
N ARG A 960 13.95 -29.06 10.73
CA ARG A 960 14.62 -29.44 11.99
C ARG A 960 15.83 -28.57 12.31
N ASN A 961 16.65 -28.23 11.31
CA ASN A 961 17.96 -27.62 11.57
C ASN A 961 17.95 -26.11 11.34
N ILE A 962 17.32 -25.61 10.27
CA ILE A 962 17.40 -24.20 9.86
C ILE A 962 16.24 -23.37 10.42
N ALA A 963 15.01 -23.87 10.32
CA ALA A 963 13.84 -23.17 10.85
C ALA A 963 13.89 -23.13 12.39
N THR A 964 14.16 -24.26 13.07
CA THR A 964 14.29 -24.28 14.53
C THR A 964 15.25 -23.20 15.05
N GLU A 965 16.46 -23.11 14.49
CA GLU A 965 17.49 -22.15 14.89
C GLU A 965 17.16 -20.68 14.54
N LEU A 966 16.31 -20.41 13.56
CA LEU A 966 15.92 -19.05 13.19
C LEU A 966 14.60 -18.59 13.84
N GLU A 967 13.69 -19.52 14.14
CA GLU A 967 12.42 -19.23 14.83
C GLU A 967 12.55 -19.24 16.36
N HIS A 968 13.52 -19.98 16.91
CA HIS A 968 13.72 -20.14 18.37
C HIS A 968 15.10 -19.69 18.87
N GLY A 969 16.01 -19.29 17.97
CA GLY A 969 17.28 -18.66 18.35
C GLY A 969 17.09 -17.18 18.70
N GLY A 970 18.00 -16.62 19.49
CA GLY A 970 17.98 -15.19 19.84
C GLY A 970 18.63 -14.28 18.78
N PRO A 971 17.95 -13.24 18.26
CA PRO A 971 16.50 -12.97 18.33
C PRO A 971 15.72 -13.80 17.30
N PRO A 972 14.44 -14.13 17.59
CA PRO A 972 13.62 -14.97 16.72
C PRO A 972 13.14 -14.22 15.47
N PHE A 973 13.07 -14.92 14.34
CA PHE A 973 12.60 -14.39 13.06
C PHE A 973 11.28 -15.02 12.64
N ARG A 974 10.36 -14.22 12.08
CA ARG A 974 9.11 -14.73 11.48
C ARG A 974 9.42 -15.27 10.09
N LEU A 975 9.35 -16.58 9.92
CA LEU A 975 9.64 -17.24 8.65
C LEU A 975 8.38 -17.63 7.89
N CYS A 976 8.46 -17.58 6.56
CA CYS A 976 7.59 -18.31 5.66
C CYS A 976 8.39 -19.47 5.04
N ILE A 977 7.95 -20.71 5.19
CA ILE A 977 8.61 -21.89 4.60
C ILE A 977 7.71 -22.44 3.50
N GLN A 978 8.25 -22.53 2.28
CA GLN A 978 7.49 -22.82 1.06
C GLN A 978 6.55 -24.04 1.17
N GLN A 979 7.01 -25.16 1.75
CA GLN A 979 6.21 -26.39 1.88
C GLN A 979 5.49 -26.53 3.24
N ARG A 980 5.55 -25.53 4.13
CA ARG A 980 4.82 -25.48 5.42
C ARG A 980 3.67 -24.47 5.39
N ASP A 981 3.96 -23.27 4.90
CA ASP A 981 3.13 -22.07 5.09
C ASP A 981 2.40 -21.63 3.80
N LEU A 982 2.70 -22.27 2.66
CA LEU A 982 1.95 -22.17 1.42
C LEU A 982 1.25 -23.51 1.12
N PRO A 983 0.18 -23.54 0.30
CA PRO A 983 -0.48 -24.79 -0.09
C PRO A 983 0.49 -25.80 -0.74
N PRO A 984 0.25 -27.13 -0.65
CA PRO A 984 1.09 -28.14 -1.31
C PRO A 984 1.19 -27.97 -2.83
N GLU A 985 0.20 -27.31 -3.44
CA GLU A 985 0.10 -26.98 -4.87
C GLU A 985 0.31 -25.48 -5.12
N ALA A 986 1.04 -24.77 -4.24
CA ALA A 986 1.24 -23.32 -4.31
C ALA A 986 1.69 -22.85 -5.70
N SER A 987 0.90 -21.94 -6.26
CA SER A 987 1.15 -21.36 -7.58
C SER A 987 2.40 -20.46 -7.58
N HIS A 988 2.97 -20.28 -8.78
CA HIS A 988 4.01 -19.28 -9.06
C HIS A 988 3.74 -17.92 -8.39
N LEU A 989 2.49 -17.43 -8.47
CA LEU A 989 2.09 -16.14 -7.94
C LEU A 989 2.20 -16.09 -6.41
N GLN A 990 1.75 -17.13 -5.70
CA GLN A 990 1.78 -17.20 -4.23
C GLN A 990 3.22 -17.23 -3.67
N ILE A 991 4.14 -17.91 -4.36
CA ILE A 991 5.58 -17.89 -3.99
C ILE A 991 6.16 -16.47 -4.17
N VAL A 992 5.78 -15.77 -5.23
CA VAL A 992 6.19 -14.37 -5.48
C VAL A 992 5.56 -13.41 -4.46
N GLU A 993 4.29 -13.58 -4.11
CA GLU A 993 3.59 -12.77 -3.11
C GLU A 993 4.18 -12.94 -1.71
N ALA A 994 4.41 -14.18 -1.27
CA ALA A 994 5.09 -14.48 0.00
C ALA A 994 6.53 -13.92 0.03
N SER A 995 7.24 -13.96 -1.10
CA SER A 995 8.55 -13.31 -1.25
C SER A 995 8.47 -11.79 -1.19
N ARG A 996 7.41 -11.16 -1.74
CA ARG A 996 7.15 -9.70 -1.65
C ARG A 996 6.67 -9.26 -0.26
N ALA A 997 6.05 -10.16 0.49
CA ALA A 997 5.70 -10.01 1.90
C ALA A 997 6.90 -10.22 2.86
N SER A 998 8.04 -10.67 2.36
CA SER A 998 9.26 -10.96 3.12
C SER A 998 10.34 -9.86 3.03
N ARG A 999 11.13 -9.70 4.09
CA ARG A 999 12.31 -8.82 4.11
C ARG A 999 13.51 -9.44 3.39
N LYS A 1000 13.71 -10.76 3.53
CA LYS A 1000 14.74 -11.54 2.84
C LYS A 1000 14.18 -12.81 2.16
N ILE A 1001 14.94 -13.33 1.20
CA ILE A 1001 14.70 -14.62 0.54
C ILE A 1001 15.92 -15.48 0.80
N ILE A 1002 15.74 -16.62 1.47
CA ILE A 1002 16.80 -17.57 1.80
C ILE A 1002 16.63 -18.78 0.87
N LEU A 1003 17.60 -19.01 -0.01
CA LEU A 1003 17.64 -20.20 -0.88
C LEU A 1003 18.54 -21.27 -0.25
N ILE A 1004 17.99 -22.46 -0.02
CA ILE A 1004 18.76 -23.62 0.46
C ILE A 1004 19.25 -24.42 -0.74
N LEU A 1005 20.48 -24.13 -1.16
CA LEU A 1005 21.13 -24.66 -2.35
C LEU A 1005 21.79 -26.02 -2.04
N THR A 1006 21.01 -27.08 -2.16
CA THR A 1006 21.43 -28.49 -2.06
C THR A 1006 21.46 -29.17 -3.43
N LYS A 1007 22.04 -30.38 -3.47
CA LYS A 1007 21.90 -31.28 -4.63
C LYS A 1007 20.44 -31.69 -4.90
N ASN A 1008 19.60 -31.76 -3.86
CA ASN A 1008 18.17 -32.06 -3.98
C ASN A 1008 17.38 -30.90 -4.61
N LEU A 1009 17.62 -29.65 -4.21
CA LEU A 1009 17.01 -28.47 -4.85
C LEU A 1009 17.35 -28.45 -6.33
N LEU A 1010 18.64 -28.59 -6.66
CA LEU A 1010 19.14 -28.59 -8.04
C LEU A 1010 18.55 -29.70 -8.92
N ALA A 1011 18.18 -30.85 -8.33
CA ALA A 1011 17.53 -31.95 -9.03
C ALA A 1011 16.00 -31.82 -9.13
N THR A 1012 15.34 -31.14 -8.18
CA THR A 1012 13.87 -31.12 -8.05
C THR A 1012 13.27 -29.74 -8.37
N GLU A 1013 13.17 -28.83 -7.39
CA GLU A 1013 12.49 -27.54 -7.62
C GLU A 1013 13.24 -26.67 -8.65
N TRP A 1014 14.57 -26.79 -8.77
CA TRP A 1014 15.34 -26.04 -9.77
C TRP A 1014 15.18 -26.60 -11.20
N THR A 1015 14.68 -27.82 -11.39
CA THR A 1015 14.30 -28.32 -12.72
C THR A 1015 12.90 -27.89 -13.14
N ARG A 1016 12.07 -27.42 -12.19
CA ARG A 1016 10.73 -26.88 -12.43
C ARG A 1016 10.78 -25.43 -12.96
N PRO A 1017 10.20 -25.13 -14.13
CA PRO A 1017 10.22 -23.78 -14.69
C PRO A 1017 9.40 -22.79 -13.85
N GLU A 1018 8.33 -23.24 -13.17
CA GLU A 1018 7.44 -22.39 -12.38
C GLU A 1018 8.18 -21.84 -11.14
N PHE A 1019 8.94 -22.69 -10.45
CA PHE A 1019 9.76 -22.28 -9.31
C PHE A 1019 10.89 -21.33 -9.73
N ARG A 1020 11.56 -21.60 -10.85
CA ARG A 1020 12.59 -20.70 -11.40
C ARG A 1020 12.01 -19.35 -11.84
N SER A 1021 10.84 -19.32 -12.45
CA SER A 1021 10.15 -18.07 -12.78
C SER A 1021 9.79 -17.28 -11.51
N ALA A 1022 9.24 -17.96 -10.50
CA ALA A 1022 8.87 -17.33 -9.23
C ALA A 1022 10.10 -16.76 -8.52
N PHE A 1023 11.21 -17.50 -8.48
CA PHE A 1023 12.47 -17.05 -7.90
C PHE A 1023 13.08 -15.86 -8.64
N HIS A 1024 13.04 -15.84 -9.98
CA HIS A 1024 13.52 -14.70 -10.77
C HIS A 1024 12.64 -13.45 -10.61
N GLU A 1025 11.32 -13.59 -10.61
CA GLU A 1025 10.38 -12.47 -10.45
C GLU A 1025 10.34 -11.93 -9.00
N ALA A 1026 10.58 -12.78 -8.00
CA ALA A 1026 10.76 -12.39 -6.60
C ALA A 1026 12.04 -11.56 -6.35
N LEU A 1027 13.08 -11.76 -7.17
CA LEU A 1027 14.37 -11.06 -7.07
C LEU A 1027 14.50 -9.86 -8.02
N ARG A 1028 13.50 -9.62 -8.88
CA ARG A 1028 13.53 -8.60 -9.93
C ARG A 1028 13.61 -7.18 -9.36
N GLY A 1029 14.81 -6.60 -9.42
CA GLY A 1029 15.11 -5.28 -8.83
C GLY A 1029 15.46 -5.31 -7.33
N CYS A 1030 15.53 -6.49 -6.70
CA CYS A 1030 15.74 -6.64 -5.26
C CYS A 1030 16.89 -7.61 -4.93
N THR A 1031 18.01 -7.55 -5.66
CA THR A 1031 19.16 -8.47 -5.49
C THR A 1031 19.71 -8.53 -4.06
N ASN A 1032 19.63 -7.42 -3.31
CA ASN A 1032 20.07 -7.35 -1.90
C ASN A 1032 19.15 -8.08 -0.92
N LYS A 1033 18.00 -8.63 -1.37
CA LYS A 1033 17.13 -9.49 -0.55
C LYS A 1033 17.56 -10.96 -0.51
N LEU A 1034 18.40 -11.42 -1.44
CA LEU A 1034 18.82 -12.81 -1.51
C LEU A 1034 19.90 -13.15 -0.46
N VAL A 1035 19.74 -14.30 0.18
CA VAL A 1035 20.74 -15.02 0.96
C VAL A 1035 20.80 -16.44 0.41
N ILE A 1036 22.00 -16.97 0.14
CA ILE A 1036 22.16 -18.35 -0.33
C ILE A 1036 22.87 -19.15 0.77
N VAL A 1037 22.24 -20.23 1.22
CA VAL A 1037 22.85 -21.25 2.08
C VAL A 1037 23.23 -22.43 1.20
N GLU A 1038 24.51 -22.80 1.18
CA GLU A 1038 25.07 -23.77 0.22
C GLU A 1038 25.64 -25.01 0.90
N GLU A 1039 25.22 -26.18 0.40
CA GLU A 1039 25.81 -27.49 0.69
C GLU A 1039 27.20 -27.57 -0.01
N THR A 1040 28.23 -28.05 0.71
CA THR A 1040 29.65 -27.77 0.38
C THR A 1040 30.16 -28.16 -1.01
N GLU A 1041 31.17 -27.40 -1.46
CA GLU A 1041 32.06 -27.59 -2.64
C GLU A 1041 31.71 -26.87 -3.98
N VAL A 1042 31.44 -25.56 -3.92
CA VAL A 1042 31.78 -24.63 -5.02
C VAL A 1042 32.42 -23.35 -4.41
N SER A 1043 33.23 -22.60 -5.17
CA SER A 1043 33.87 -21.36 -4.69
C SER A 1043 33.57 -20.14 -5.60
N ILE A 1044 33.70 -18.94 -5.02
CA ILE A 1044 33.59 -17.60 -5.65
C ILE A 1044 32.14 -17.17 -6.00
N PRO A 1045 31.70 -15.91 -5.71
CA PRO A 1045 32.05 -14.99 -4.63
C PRO A 1045 30.81 -14.54 -3.79
N SER A 1046 31.04 -13.70 -2.77
CA SER A 1046 30.11 -12.77 -2.06
C SER A 1046 28.61 -13.11 -1.89
N ASN A 1047 28.11 -13.03 -0.64
CA ASN A 1047 26.71 -13.28 -0.20
C ASN A 1047 26.24 -14.75 -0.22
N ARG A 1048 27.17 -15.70 -0.34
CA ARG A 1048 26.94 -17.14 -0.10
C ARG A 1048 27.43 -17.53 1.30
N ILE A 1049 26.67 -18.39 1.98
CA ILE A 1049 26.95 -18.88 3.34
C ILE A 1049 27.03 -20.41 3.29
N SER A 1050 28.20 -20.99 3.62
CA SER A 1050 28.42 -22.45 3.60
C SER A 1050 28.00 -23.08 4.93
N THR A 1051 27.28 -24.21 4.88
CA THR A 1051 26.82 -24.94 6.08
C THR A 1051 27.94 -25.46 6.99
N CYS A 1052 29.19 -25.50 6.50
CA CYS A 1052 30.37 -25.89 7.28
C CYS A 1052 31.25 -24.71 7.72
N ASP A 1053 30.76 -23.47 7.60
CA ASP A 1053 31.45 -22.28 8.08
C ASP A 1053 31.42 -22.21 9.63
N ARG A 1054 32.57 -21.95 10.26
CA ARG A 1054 32.68 -21.86 11.73
C ARG A 1054 31.77 -20.78 12.34
N TYR A 1055 31.38 -19.78 11.56
CA TYR A 1055 30.47 -18.69 11.94
C TYR A 1055 29.18 -18.69 11.11
N PHE A 1056 28.71 -19.89 10.71
CA PHE A 1056 27.52 -20.10 9.88
C PHE A 1056 26.29 -19.34 10.39
N TRP A 1057 25.91 -19.59 11.65
CA TRP A 1057 24.72 -19.00 12.27
C TRP A 1057 24.86 -17.48 12.46
N ASP A 1058 26.03 -16.99 12.84
CA ASP A 1058 26.27 -15.54 13.02
C ASP A 1058 26.10 -14.79 11.69
N LYS A 1059 26.66 -15.34 10.61
CA LYS A 1059 26.53 -14.80 9.24
C LYS A 1059 25.08 -14.83 8.75
N LEU A 1060 24.35 -15.91 9.04
CA LEU A 1060 22.96 -16.06 8.63
C LEU A 1060 22.04 -15.10 9.41
N ARG A 1061 22.17 -15.02 10.74
CA ARG A 1061 21.43 -14.06 11.59
C ARG A 1061 21.80 -12.60 11.30
N PHE A 1062 23.03 -12.31 10.86
CA PHE A 1062 23.44 -10.98 10.40
C PHE A 1062 22.79 -10.60 9.06
N ALA A 1063 22.65 -11.54 8.14
CA ALA A 1063 22.10 -11.31 6.80
C ALA A 1063 20.59 -10.96 6.78
N ILE A 1064 19.83 -11.35 7.80
CA ILE A 1064 18.43 -11.00 8.00
C ILE A 1064 18.34 -9.71 8.85
N PRO A 1065 17.59 -8.67 8.44
CA PRO A 1065 17.49 -7.43 9.20
C PRO A 1065 16.61 -7.63 10.45
N ILE A 1066 17.10 -7.16 11.60
CA ILE A 1066 16.37 -7.16 12.87
C ILE A 1066 15.79 -5.78 13.10
N GLU A 1067 14.49 -5.72 13.38
CA GLU A 1067 13.79 -4.49 13.74
C GLU A 1067 14.11 -4.15 15.19
N LEU A 1068 15.22 -3.44 15.40
CA LEU A 1068 15.63 -2.92 16.71
C LEU A 1068 14.64 -1.85 17.19
N SER A 1069 13.56 -2.32 17.81
CA SER A 1069 12.65 -1.47 18.60
C SER A 1069 13.49 -0.68 19.61
N PRO A 1070 13.30 0.66 19.73
CA PRO A 1070 14.21 1.50 20.50
C PRO A 1070 14.14 1.14 21.98
N ARG A 1071 15.24 0.62 22.54
CA ARG A 1071 15.34 0.30 23.96
C ARG A 1071 15.14 1.55 24.83
N GLY A 1072 13.95 1.65 25.42
CA GLY A 1072 13.87 1.96 26.85
C GLY A 1072 14.65 0.90 27.65
N ASN A 1073 15.23 1.30 28.78
CA ASN A 1073 16.29 0.51 29.42
C ASN A 1073 15.82 -0.80 30.07
N ASN A 1074 16.45 -1.89 29.62
CA ASN A 1074 16.94 -3.06 30.37
C ASN A 1074 15.99 -4.04 31.11
N TYR A 1075 16.45 -5.30 31.07
CA TYR A 1075 16.04 -6.50 31.83
C TYR A 1075 14.64 -7.08 31.46
N THR A 1076 14.49 -8.22 30.75
CA THR A 1076 14.95 -9.63 30.96
C THR A 1076 14.31 -10.29 32.19
N LEU A 1077 13.76 -11.51 32.16
CA LEU A 1077 13.67 -12.60 31.15
C LEU A 1077 12.38 -13.45 31.50
N ASP A 1078 11.90 -14.52 30.84
CA ASP A 1078 12.42 -15.43 29.79
C ASP A 1078 11.28 -16.09 28.95
N HIS A 1079 11.60 -17.15 28.20
CA HIS A 1079 10.81 -17.94 27.24
C HIS A 1079 9.92 -19.07 27.87
N HIS A 1080 8.80 -19.47 27.24
CA HIS A 1080 8.54 -20.68 26.39
C HIS A 1080 8.84 -22.05 27.06
N GLU A 1081 8.06 -23.14 26.93
CA GLU A 1081 7.39 -23.80 25.77
C GLU A 1081 6.20 -24.70 26.25
N ARG A 1082 5.30 -25.34 25.47
CA ARG A 1082 4.83 -25.33 24.05
C ARG A 1082 3.44 -26.03 23.95
N PHE A 1083 2.66 -25.70 22.92
CA PHE A 1083 1.53 -26.43 22.27
C PHE A 1083 0.75 -27.57 22.97
N LYS A 1084 -0.59 -27.44 22.95
CA LYS A 1084 -1.49 -28.30 22.13
C LYS A 1084 -2.89 -27.69 21.91
N GLN A 1085 -3.37 -27.75 20.67
CA GLN A 1085 -4.77 -27.55 20.25
C GLN A 1085 -5.58 -28.87 20.46
N PRO A 1086 -6.94 -28.92 20.38
CA PRO A 1086 -7.84 -28.07 19.58
C PRO A 1086 -9.21 -27.67 20.23
N VAL A 1087 -10.12 -27.16 19.38
CA VAL A 1087 -11.59 -27.01 19.55
C VAL A 1087 -12.11 -25.65 20.09
N SER A 1088 -13.17 -25.16 19.43
CA SER A 1088 -14.01 -23.97 19.76
C SER A 1088 -15.48 -24.43 19.96
N PRO A 1089 -16.49 -23.61 20.38
CA PRO A 1089 -16.48 -22.16 20.66
C PRO A 1089 -17.26 -21.69 21.93
N GLY A 1090 -17.14 -20.41 22.30
CA GLY A 1090 -17.95 -19.66 23.29
C GLY A 1090 -17.44 -18.20 23.39
N VAL A 1091 -18.16 -17.07 23.31
CA VAL A 1091 -19.57 -16.66 23.63
C VAL A 1091 -19.75 -16.39 25.15
N ILE A 1092 -20.13 -15.19 25.67
CA ILE A 1092 -21.42 -14.40 25.62
C ILE A 1092 -21.26 -12.94 26.16
N PHE A 1093 -21.73 -11.77 25.58
CA PHE A 1093 -22.57 -10.67 26.25
C PHE A 1093 -22.27 -9.03 26.52
N ARG A 1094 -21.56 -8.09 27.32
CA ARG A 1094 -20.29 -7.57 28.14
C ARG A 1094 -20.06 -5.98 28.01
N GLN A 1095 -20.07 -5.15 29.09
CA GLN A 1095 -19.36 -3.86 29.50
C GLN A 1095 -19.37 -3.81 31.08
N ALA A 1096 -19.18 -2.71 31.87
CA ALA A 1096 -19.75 -2.43 33.23
C ALA A 1096 -19.39 -1.04 33.87
N PRO A 1097 -20.00 0.08 33.45
CA PRO A 1097 -19.78 1.43 34.02
C PRO A 1097 -20.62 1.67 35.31
N PRO A 1098 -20.77 2.91 35.83
CA PRO A 1098 -19.81 4.01 36.10
C PRO A 1098 -19.88 4.44 37.61
N PRO A 1099 -20.56 5.53 38.03
CA PRO A 1099 -20.27 6.99 37.94
C PRO A 1099 -19.80 7.52 39.33
N PRO A 1100 -20.30 8.60 40.03
CA PRO A 1100 -21.39 9.60 39.78
C PRO A 1100 -20.92 10.80 38.91
N ALA A 1101 -21.72 11.60 38.19
CA ALA A 1101 -23.15 11.99 38.23
C ALA A 1101 -23.56 13.03 39.31
N TYR A 1102 -24.20 14.14 38.88
CA TYR A 1102 -25.20 15.05 39.50
C TYR A 1102 -25.16 16.38 38.69
N TYR A 1103 -26.13 16.72 37.83
CA TYR A 1103 -27.51 17.26 38.06
C TYR A 1103 -27.57 18.82 37.97
N PRO A 1104 -28.74 19.46 37.73
CA PRO A 1104 -28.86 20.52 36.70
C PRO A 1104 -29.52 21.82 37.20
N GLU A 1105 -29.87 22.74 36.29
CA GLU A 1105 -31.13 23.51 36.37
C GLU A 1105 -31.57 24.08 35.00
N ASP A 1106 -32.84 24.47 34.91
CA ASP A 1106 -33.58 24.77 33.66
C ASP A 1106 -33.65 26.27 33.28
N ILE A 1107 -34.23 26.58 32.11
CA ILE A 1107 -35.24 27.65 31.92
C ILE A 1107 -35.92 27.53 30.54
N GLU A 1108 -37.26 27.66 30.47
CA GLU A 1108 -38.06 27.68 29.25
C GLU A 1108 -38.54 29.09 28.83
N ALA A 1109 -38.53 29.38 27.52
CA ALA A 1109 -39.44 30.28 26.79
C ALA A 1109 -39.13 30.17 25.28
N ASN A 1110 -39.90 29.59 24.34
CA ASN A 1110 -41.33 29.31 24.13
C ASN A 1110 -42.07 30.40 23.27
N TYR A 1111 -42.88 29.94 22.31
CA TYR A 1111 -43.66 30.67 21.27
C TYR A 1111 -42.90 31.38 20.12
N SER A 1112 -43.35 31.35 18.85
CA SER A 1112 -44.26 30.42 18.13
C SER A 1112 -44.40 30.73 16.62
N SER A 1113 -44.60 29.67 15.81
CA SER A 1113 -45.38 29.61 14.53
C SER A 1113 -44.96 30.56 13.36
N ALA A 1114 -45.37 30.39 12.09
CA ALA A 1114 -46.29 29.49 11.37
C ALA A 1114 -45.83 29.37 9.87
N THR A 1115 -46.27 28.48 8.97
CA THR A 1115 -47.29 27.39 8.96
C THR A 1115 -46.96 26.33 7.88
N THR A 1116 -47.77 25.27 7.79
CA THR A 1116 -47.76 24.15 6.81
C THR A 1116 -48.47 24.43 5.46
N ALA A 1117 -48.13 23.66 4.41
CA ALA A 1117 -49.11 23.09 3.44
C ALA A 1117 -48.52 21.94 2.57
N THR A 1118 -49.35 20.92 2.27
CA THR A 1118 -49.17 19.81 1.30
C THR A 1118 -50.57 19.51 0.67
N PRO A 1119 -50.83 18.54 -0.25
CA PRO A 1119 -49.98 17.52 -0.88
C PRO A 1119 -50.16 17.35 -2.42
N SER A 1120 -49.66 16.24 -2.97
CA SER A 1120 -49.56 15.82 -4.38
C SER A 1120 -50.87 15.51 -5.14
N PRO A 1121 -50.76 15.25 -6.46
CA PRO A 1121 -51.52 14.19 -7.13
C PRO A 1121 -50.65 13.12 -7.81
N ARG A 1122 -51.18 11.88 -7.94
CA ARG A 1122 -50.63 10.80 -8.78
C ARG A 1122 -51.20 10.88 -10.21
N PRO A 1123 -50.58 10.19 -11.19
CA PRO A 1123 -51.37 9.18 -11.91
C PRO A 1123 -50.66 7.85 -12.22
N THR A 1124 -51.45 6.77 -12.13
CA THR A 1124 -51.47 5.47 -12.85
C THR A 1124 -50.21 4.78 -13.44
N ARG A 1125 -50.28 3.44 -13.44
CA ARG A 1125 -49.21 2.48 -13.79
C ARG A 1125 -49.60 1.65 -15.03
N HIS A 1126 -48.66 1.44 -15.96
CA HIS A 1126 -48.73 0.38 -16.97
C HIS A 1126 -47.37 -0.32 -17.11
N MET A 1127 -47.39 -1.64 -17.36
CA MET A 1127 -46.25 -2.48 -17.74
C MET A 1127 -46.38 -2.76 -19.26
N GLN A 1128 -45.37 -3.16 -20.05
CA GLN A 1128 -44.30 -4.14 -19.84
C GLN A 1128 -42.97 -3.78 -20.58
N PRO A 1129 -41.87 -4.56 -20.46
CA PRO A 1129 -40.51 -4.05 -20.62
C PRO A 1129 -39.78 -4.40 -21.94
N SER A 1130 -38.75 -3.60 -22.27
CA SER A 1130 -37.65 -3.99 -23.17
C SER A 1130 -36.40 -3.12 -22.97
N SER A 1131 -35.22 -3.68 -23.22
CA SER A 1131 -33.86 -3.08 -23.15
C SER A 1131 -33.30 -2.74 -21.75
N THR A 1132 -32.03 -3.07 -21.55
CA THR A 1132 -31.27 -2.88 -20.30
C THR A 1132 -30.43 -1.61 -20.36
N LEU A 1133 -30.85 -0.58 -19.63
CA LEU A 1133 -30.01 0.60 -19.36
C LEU A 1133 -29.09 0.31 -18.15
N ARG A 1134 -27.84 0.77 -18.22
CA ARG A 1134 -26.90 0.76 -17.07
C ARG A 1134 -27.37 1.74 -15.98
N PRO A 1135 -26.99 1.55 -14.71
CA PRO A 1135 -27.27 2.51 -13.65
C PRO A 1135 -26.55 3.86 -13.93
N PRO A 1136 -27.18 5.01 -13.64
CA PRO A 1136 -26.56 6.33 -13.92
C PRO A 1136 -25.24 6.61 -13.19
N SER A 1137 -24.94 5.89 -12.10
CA SER A 1137 -23.79 6.15 -11.23
C SER A 1137 -22.43 6.03 -11.91
N GLU A 1138 -22.20 5.04 -12.79
CA GLU A 1138 -20.88 4.85 -13.43
C GLU A 1138 -20.48 6.02 -14.33
N HIS A 1139 -21.46 6.68 -14.98
CA HIS A 1139 -21.23 7.86 -15.82
C HIS A 1139 -20.81 9.09 -14.98
N ILE A 1140 -21.31 9.15 -13.74
CA ILE A 1140 -20.97 10.20 -12.78
C ILE A 1140 -19.54 9.98 -12.24
N TYR A 1141 -19.19 8.80 -11.73
CA TYR A 1141 -17.82 8.49 -11.25
C TYR A 1141 -16.75 8.73 -12.32
N SER A 1142 -16.92 8.12 -13.51
CA SER A 1142 -15.94 8.22 -14.61
C SER A 1142 -15.73 9.65 -15.13
N SER A 1143 -16.71 10.54 -14.96
CA SER A 1143 -16.61 11.95 -15.38
C SER A 1143 -16.03 12.88 -14.31
N ILE A 1144 -15.71 12.39 -13.10
CA ILE A 1144 -15.34 13.23 -11.94
C ILE A 1144 -14.03 12.79 -11.26
N GLU A 1145 -13.74 11.49 -11.18
CA GLU A 1145 -12.51 10.97 -10.55
C GLU A 1145 -11.30 10.89 -11.50
N SER A 1146 -11.54 10.99 -12.81
CA SER A 1146 -10.52 10.87 -13.86
C SER A 1146 -9.59 12.10 -13.94
N GLU A 1147 -8.74 12.30 -12.92
CA GLU A 1147 -7.50 13.09 -13.06
C GLU A 1147 -6.56 12.48 -14.12
N TYR A 1148 -6.75 11.20 -14.50
CA TYR A 1148 -6.11 10.52 -15.63
C TYR A 1148 -7.11 9.80 -16.55
N SER A 1149 -6.69 9.60 -17.80
CA SER A 1149 -7.28 8.76 -18.87
C SER A 1149 -8.77 8.95 -19.23
N ALA A 1150 -9.00 9.86 -20.18
CA ALA A 1150 -10.17 9.84 -21.07
C ALA A 1150 -9.81 10.12 -22.55
N TYR A 1151 -8.51 10.13 -22.89
CA TYR A 1151 -7.97 10.57 -24.19
C TYR A 1151 -6.85 9.67 -24.76
N ASP A 1152 -6.78 8.41 -24.32
CA ASP A 1152 -6.09 7.39 -25.09
C ASP A 1152 -7.09 6.81 -26.10
N LEU A 1153 -6.96 7.24 -27.36
CA LEU A 1153 -7.77 6.75 -28.48
C LEU A 1153 -7.22 5.41 -28.96
N ASP A 1154 -7.76 4.32 -28.44
CA ASP A 1154 -7.51 2.97 -28.95
C ASP A 1154 -8.36 2.74 -30.23
N PRO A 1155 -7.77 2.50 -31.42
CA PRO A 1155 -8.53 2.52 -32.68
C PRO A 1155 -9.51 1.34 -32.90
N ASN A 1156 -9.50 0.31 -32.05
CA ASN A 1156 -10.13 -0.98 -32.34
C ASN A 1156 -11.58 -1.11 -31.85
N GLY A 1157 -12.53 -0.62 -32.65
CA GLY A 1157 -13.96 -0.79 -32.39
C GLY A 1157 -14.53 -2.17 -32.77
N GLN A 1158 -14.58 -3.12 -31.84
CA GLN A 1158 -15.47 -4.29 -31.91
C GLN A 1158 -16.16 -4.60 -30.56
N HIS A 1159 -17.48 -4.75 -30.57
CA HIS A 1159 -18.27 -5.20 -29.42
C HIS A 1159 -18.51 -6.72 -29.47
N ASN A 1160 -17.93 -7.47 -28.54
CA ASN A 1160 -18.71 -8.16 -27.48
C ASN A 1160 -17.86 -8.98 -26.50
N LEU A 1161 -18.27 -8.93 -25.22
CA LEU A 1161 -18.17 -10.00 -24.21
C LEU A 1161 -16.81 -10.72 -24.01
N HIS A 1162 -15.89 -10.09 -23.27
CA HIS A 1162 -15.42 -10.58 -21.95
C HIS A 1162 -14.59 -9.49 -21.23
N HIS A 1163 -14.82 -9.29 -19.93
CA HIS A 1163 -14.14 -8.21 -19.18
C HIS A 1163 -13.85 -8.58 -17.70
N GLN A 1164 -12.97 -9.55 -17.53
CA GLN A 1164 -11.97 -9.56 -16.46
C GLN A 1164 -10.63 -9.98 -17.08
N GLN A 1165 -9.51 -9.57 -16.49
CA GLN A 1165 -8.13 -9.76 -16.98
C GLN A 1165 -7.76 -9.06 -18.31
N GLN A 1166 -7.29 -7.81 -18.23
CA GLN A 1166 -6.15 -7.32 -19.03
C GLN A 1166 -5.57 -5.99 -18.48
N GLN A 1167 -4.83 -6.10 -17.37
CA GLN A 1167 -3.90 -5.05 -16.89
C GLN A 1167 -2.55 -5.67 -16.52
N GLN A 1168 -1.79 -6.09 -17.53
CA GLN A 1168 -0.35 -6.38 -17.46
C GLN A 1168 0.16 -6.80 -18.85
N LEU A 1169 0.73 -5.86 -19.62
CA LEU A 1169 1.64 -6.15 -20.76
C LEU A 1169 2.27 -4.84 -21.33
N LEU A 1170 3.07 -4.13 -20.52
CA LEU A 1170 3.97 -3.07 -21.02
C LEU A 1170 5.32 -3.09 -20.26
N PRO A 1171 6.48 -3.01 -20.94
CA PRO A 1171 7.80 -3.09 -20.30
C PRO A 1171 8.19 -1.89 -19.41
N SER A 1172 9.14 -2.12 -18.51
CA SER A 1172 9.49 -1.23 -17.39
C SER A 1172 10.40 -0.04 -17.71
N SER A 1173 10.68 0.27 -18.97
CA SER A 1173 11.53 1.41 -19.35
C SER A 1173 10.82 2.77 -19.24
N TYR A 1174 9.50 2.82 -19.43
CA TYR A 1174 8.75 4.08 -19.53
C TYR A 1174 8.43 4.78 -18.18
N ARG A 1175 8.94 4.25 -17.05
CA ARG A 1175 8.58 4.72 -15.70
C ARG A 1175 9.53 5.77 -15.11
N GLN A 1176 10.65 6.12 -15.76
CA GLN A 1176 11.69 6.99 -15.15
C GLN A 1176 11.69 8.47 -15.58
N GLN A 1177 11.14 8.86 -16.73
CA GLN A 1177 11.15 10.28 -17.14
C GLN A 1177 10.05 11.13 -16.48
N LEU A 1178 8.93 10.53 -16.07
CA LEU A 1178 7.80 11.24 -15.42
C LEU A 1178 8.03 11.61 -13.93
N GLN A 1179 9.19 11.30 -13.35
CA GLN A 1179 9.51 11.65 -11.96
C GLN A 1179 10.55 12.78 -11.79
N GLN A 1180 11.11 13.35 -12.86
CA GLN A 1180 12.18 14.36 -12.75
C GLN A 1180 11.75 15.85 -12.86
N GLN A 1181 10.46 16.16 -13.09
CA GLN A 1181 10.01 17.56 -13.21
C GLN A 1181 9.36 18.19 -11.96
N HIS A 1182 9.16 17.45 -10.87
CA HIS A 1182 8.44 17.98 -9.68
C HIS A 1182 9.31 18.51 -8.52
N HIS A 1183 10.64 18.59 -8.68
CA HIS A 1183 11.56 19.11 -7.65
C HIS A 1183 12.50 20.21 -8.16
N LEU A 1184 11.95 21.30 -8.71
CA LEU A 1184 12.74 22.50 -8.99
C LEU A 1184 11.97 23.84 -8.96
N HIS A 1185 11.06 24.05 -8.00
CA HIS A 1185 10.63 25.43 -7.67
C HIS A 1185 10.18 25.63 -6.21
N ASN A 1186 11.07 26.26 -5.44
CA ASN A 1186 10.87 27.23 -4.34
C ASN A 1186 11.56 26.89 -3.01
N ASN A 1187 12.72 27.52 -2.78
CA ASN A 1187 12.87 28.38 -1.60
C ASN A 1187 14.02 29.40 -1.73
N ARG A 1188 13.66 30.63 -2.10
CA ARG A 1188 14.32 31.89 -1.75
C ARG A 1188 13.17 32.83 -1.33
N SER A 1189 13.26 33.67 -0.31
CA SER A 1189 14.45 34.22 0.34
C SER A 1189 14.22 34.67 1.79
N SER A 1190 15.30 35.16 2.43
CA SER A 1190 15.39 35.93 3.70
C SER A 1190 15.65 35.14 4.99
N LYS A 1191 16.48 35.61 5.94
CA LYS A 1191 17.52 36.68 5.86
C LYS A 1191 18.59 36.56 6.98
N ILE A 1192 19.87 36.50 6.56
CA ILE A 1192 21.04 37.22 7.14
C ILE A 1192 21.61 36.80 8.53
N ASN A 1193 22.94 37.00 8.67
CA ASN A 1193 23.85 36.83 9.83
C ASN A 1193 24.26 35.39 10.22
N SER A 1194 25.52 35.12 10.59
CA SER A 1194 26.79 35.89 10.45
C SER A 1194 28.02 35.03 10.81
N MET A 1195 29.21 35.39 10.31
CA MET A 1195 30.53 34.77 10.58
C MET A 1195 30.73 33.37 9.94
N GLY A 1196 31.93 32.95 9.52
CA GLY A 1196 33.21 33.66 9.39
C GLY A 1196 34.41 32.69 9.42
N LEU A 1197 35.51 32.99 8.70
CA LEU A 1197 36.76 32.20 8.56
C LEU A 1197 36.58 30.86 7.78
N GLU A 1198 37.12 30.57 6.59
CA GLU A 1198 38.29 31.02 5.79
C GLU A 1198 39.60 30.22 6.01
N LEU A 1199 40.36 30.01 4.92
CA LEU A 1199 41.75 29.54 4.77
C LEU A 1199 42.08 28.01 4.79
N ASN A 1200 42.38 27.48 3.59
CA ASN A 1200 43.67 26.90 3.14
C ASN A 1200 44.31 25.65 3.83
N ALA A 1201 45.05 24.77 3.12
CA ALA A 1201 45.26 24.57 1.68
C ALA A 1201 45.95 23.22 1.33
N HIS A 1202 45.85 22.81 0.05
CA HIS A 1202 46.78 21.93 -0.68
C HIS A 1202 48.18 22.62 -0.87
N PRO A 1203 49.29 21.99 -1.38
CA PRO A 1203 49.34 20.92 -2.41
C PRO A 1203 50.56 19.92 -2.36
N SER A 1204 50.76 19.17 -3.47
CA SER A 1204 52.09 18.81 -4.08
C SER A 1204 52.99 17.71 -3.41
N ASN A 1205 53.85 16.93 -4.11
CA ASN A 1205 54.09 16.74 -5.57
C ASN A 1205 54.96 15.49 -5.93
N TRP A 1206 54.75 14.95 -7.15
CA TRP A 1206 55.78 14.51 -8.16
C TRP A 1206 56.48 13.12 -8.22
N ARG A 1207 56.96 12.85 -9.47
CA ARG A 1207 57.94 11.86 -10.02
C ARG A 1207 57.32 10.57 -10.62
N ASN A 1208 57.74 10.05 -11.79
CA ASN A 1208 58.75 10.45 -12.79
C ASN A 1208 58.42 9.90 -14.22
N GLY A 1209 59.09 10.41 -15.28
CA GLY A 1209 59.04 9.87 -16.68
C GLY A 1209 60.05 8.72 -16.94
N PRO A 1210 60.51 8.40 -18.19
CA PRO A 1210 60.79 9.38 -19.28
C PRO A 1210 60.68 8.92 -20.79
N VAL A 1211 60.73 9.90 -21.74
CA VAL A 1211 61.51 9.93 -23.04
C VAL A 1211 61.25 8.84 -24.12
N VAL A 1212 61.02 9.11 -25.44
CA VAL A 1212 61.81 9.85 -26.48
C VAL A 1212 60.90 10.57 -27.53
N ALA A 1213 61.39 11.63 -28.19
CA ALA A 1213 60.82 12.31 -29.38
C ALA A 1213 61.92 12.47 -30.48
N PRO A 1214 61.73 13.14 -31.66
CA PRO A 1214 61.68 14.62 -31.72
C PRO A 1214 60.92 15.24 -32.95
N VAL A 1215 61.11 16.56 -33.18
CA VAL A 1215 60.74 17.38 -34.36
C VAL A 1215 59.27 17.87 -34.40
N HIS A 1216 58.93 19.17 -34.55
CA HIS A 1216 59.67 20.44 -34.32
C HIS A 1216 58.73 21.69 -34.31
N ILE A 1217 59.29 22.83 -33.87
CA ILE A 1217 59.11 24.26 -34.31
C ILE A 1217 57.71 24.76 -34.75
N ARG A 1218 57.24 25.98 -34.40
CA ARG A 1218 57.43 26.91 -33.25
C ARG A 1218 56.39 28.06 -33.40
N SER A 1219 56.08 28.78 -32.34
CA SER A 1219 55.21 29.97 -32.31
C SER A 1219 55.68 31.14 -33.21
N GLY A 1220 54.73 31.87 -33.82
CA GLY A 1220 54.95 33.18 -34.45
C GLY A 1220 53.66 34.02 -34.47
N SER A 1221 53.78 35.36 -34.41
CA SER A 1221 52.66 36.30 -34.30
C SER A 1221 52.77 37.49 -35.27
N GLY A 1222 51.61 37.99 -35.72
CA GLY A 1222 51.41 39.19 -36.55
C GLY A 1222 49.91 39.37 -36.81
N LEU A 1223 49.28 40.56 -36.86
CA LEU A 1223 49.62 41.85 -37.50
C LEU A 1223 49.60 41.77 -39.04
N SER A 1224 48.95 42.68 -39.79
CA SER A 1224 48.05 43.78 -39.36
C SER A 1224 47.30 44.44 -40.53
N SER A 1225 46.09 44.94 -40.27
CA SER A 1225 45.48 46.17 -40.81
C SER A 1225 44.21 46.44 -39.98
N GLY A 1226 43.79 47.66 -39.65
CA GLY A 1226 44.12 48.97 -40.21
C GLY A 1226 42.83 49.55 -40.81
N SER A 1227 42.19 50.59 -40.28
CA SER A 1227 42.65 51.60 -39.31
C SER A 1227 41.53 52.13 -38.40
N GLY A 1228 41.88 52.54 -37.19
CA GLY A 1228 41.03 53.34 -36.30
C GLY A 1228 41.89 54.14 -35.32
N VAL A 1229 41.57 55.41 -35.09
CA VAL A 1229 42.35 56.29 -34.18
C VAL A 1229 41.39 57.05 -33.26
N ASN A 1230 41.61 56.83 -31.96
CA ASN A 1230 41.28 57.64 -30.79
C ASN A 1230 40.24 58.78 -30.93
N VAL A 1231 39.24 58.73 -30.04
CA VAL A 1231 38.85 59.92 -29.26
C VAL A 1231 39.04 59.58 -27.78
N ASN A 1232 39.60 60.53 -27.03
CA ASN A 1232 39.64 60.53 -25.57
C ASN A 1232 39.47 62.00 -25.12
N MET A 1233 39.25 62.21 -23.82
CA MET A 1233 38.94 63.49 -23.17
C MET A 1233 37.51 64.02 -23.38
N ASN A 1234 37.19 65.03 -22.58
CA ASN A 1234 35.85 65.46 -22.17
C ASN A 1234 35.88 66.99 -21.96
N VAL A 1235 34.71 67.62 -21.81
CA VAL A 1235 34.48 68.99 -21.31
C VAL A 1235 34.64 70.18 -22.29
N SER A 1236 33.50 70.85 -22.49
CA SER A 1236 33.25 72.29 -22.70
C SER A 1236 33.16 72.93 -24.10
N ASN A 1237 32.12 73.79 -24.19
CA ASN A 1237 31.90 74.95 -25.06
C ASN A 1237 31.60 74.74 -26.57
N ALA A 1238 30.87 75.64 -27.26
CA ALA A 1238 29.75 76.53 -26.88
C ALA A 1238 29.16 77.20 -28.16
N VAL A 1239 27.95 77.79 -28.06
CA VAL A 1239 27.35 78.80 -28.98
C VAL A 1239 26.89 78.35 -30.38
N ALA A 1240 25.65 78.77 -30.72
CA ALA A 1240 24.99 79.05 -32.01
C ALA A 1240 25.55 78.49 -33.37
N ALA A 1241 24.72 78.16 -34.36
CA ALA A 1241 23.49 78.87 -34.72
C ALA A 1241 22.43 78.02 -35.47
N ASN A 1242 21.20 78.53 -35.43
CA ASN A 1242 20.07 78.17 -36.30
C ASN A 1242 20.24 78.92 -37.66
N PRO A 1243 19.61 78.52 -38.79
CA PRO A 1243 18.17 78.81 -38.91
C PRO A 1243 17.33 77.86 -39.80
N SER A 1244 15.99 77.94 -39.60
CA SER A 1244 14.91 77.89 -40.62
C SER A 1244 14.90 76.80 -41.72
N SER A 1245 13.76 76.17 -42.04
CA SER A 1245 12.42 76.75 -42.12
C SER A 1245 11.33 75.65 -41.99
N SER A 1246 10.31 75.88 -41.16
CA SER A 1246 8.92 76.17 -41.55
C SER A 1246 8.11 74.91 -41.94
N SER A 1247 7.25 74.35 -41.07
CA SER A 1247 5.90 74.83 -40.67
C SER A 1247 4.79 74.12 -41.50
N THR A 1248 3.49 74.21 -41.21
CA THR A 1248 2.71 75.04 -40.26
C THR A 1248 1.47 74.22 -39.84
N SER A 1249 1.21 74.01 -38.54
CA SER A 1249 0.06 74.59 -37.78
C SER A 1249 -1.31 73.95 -38.10
N SER A 1250 -2.44 74.21 -37.42
CA SER A 1250 -2.83 75.23 -36.41
C SER A 1250 -4.11 74.76 -35.67
N SER A 1251 -4.55 75.24 -34.50
CA SER A 1251 -3.90 75.98 -33.38
C SER A 1251 -4.96 76.43 -32.34
N THR A 1252 -4.65 76.40 -31.02
CA THR A 1252 -5.18 77.30 -29.94
C THR A 1252 -6.71 77.30 -29.64
N ASN A 1253 -7.29 77.75 -28.51
CA ASN A 1253 -6.86 78.46 -27.27
C ASN A 1253 -7.86 78.09 -26.10
N THR A 1254 -7.99 78.65 -24.87
CA THR A 1254 -7.50 79.86 -24.16
C THR A 1254 -7.58 79.68 -22.62
N THR A 1255 -6.54 80.05 -21.87
CA THR A 1255 -6.49 80.78 -20.55
C THR A 1255 -7.43 80.53 -19.32
N THR A 1256 -6.80 80.57 -18.11
CA THR A 1256 -7.25 81.13 -16.79
C THR A 1256 -8.44 80.48 -16.04
N THR A 1257 -8.49 80.25 -14.70
CA THR A 1257 -7.58 80.38 -13.51
C THR A 1257 -8.15 79.44 -12.37
N THR A 1258 -7.84 79.42 -11.05
CA THR A 1258 -7.22 80.33 -10.05
C THR A 1258 -6.70 79.55 -8.81
N THR A 1259 -5.94 80.21 -7.92
CA THR A 1259 -5.55 79.84 -6.52
C THR A 1259 -6.60 80.35 -5.48
N PRO A 1260 -6.59 80.05 -4.13
CA PRO A 1260 -5.39 79.83 -3.26
C PRO A 1260 -5.45 78.92 -1.98
N GLN A 1261 -4.25 78.67 -1.41
CA GLN A 1261 -3.91 78.50 0.04
C GLN A 1261 -4.45 77.30 0.89
N VAL A 1262 -3.78 76.80 1.96
CA VAL A 1262 -2.35 76.80 2.37
C VAL A 1262 -2.06 75.72 3.45
N GLY A 1263 -0.81 75.19 3.52
CA GLY A 1263 -0.22 74.47 4.68
C GLY A 1263 -0.67 73.02 4.93
N GLY A 1264 0.10 72.16 5.63
CA GLY A 1264 1.51 72.29 6.06
C GLY A 1264 2.00 71.25 7.09
N SER A 1265 3.11 70.55 6.76
CA SER A 1265 4.03 69.77 7.65
C SER A 1265 3.72 68.32 8.08
N ASN A 1266 4.83 67.56 8.24
CA ASN A 1266 5.11 66.42 9.14
C ASN A 1266 4.58 64.98 8.90
N ASN A 1267 5.53 64.10 8.52
CA ASN A 1267 6.01 62.86 9.18
C ASN A 1267 5.05 61.83 9.84
N GLY A 1268 5.39 60.54 9.64
CA GLY A 1268 4.74 59.33 10.21
C GLY A 1268 4.14 58.48 9.09
N GLN A 1269 4.49 57.21 8.79
CA GLN A 1269 5.07 56.08 9.54
C GLN A 1269 4.09 55.38 10.50
N THR A 1270 4.01 54.03 10.40
CA THR A 1270 3.24 53.06 11.23
C THR A 1270 1.69 53.16 11.19
N PHE A 1271 0.89 52.09 11.36
CA PHE A 1271 1.16 50.64 11.56
C PHE A 1271 -0.10 49.82 11.20
N LEU A 1272 0.07 48.53 10.80
CA LEU A 1272 -0.89 47.40 10.90
C LEU A 1272 -2.25 47.51 10.14
N VAL A 1273 -2.77 46.48 9.47
CA VAL A 1273 -2.27 45.11 9.17
C VAL A 1273 -2.19 44.94 7.65
#